data_AF-A0A6P6BH77-F1
#
_entry.id   AF-A0A6P6BH77-F1
#
_cell.length_a   1.000
_cell.length_b   1.000
_cell.length_c   1.000
_cell.angle_alpha   90.00
_cell.angle_beta   90.00
_cell.angle_gamma   90.00
#
_symmetry.space_group_name_H-M   'P 1'
#
loop_
_entity.id
_entity.type
_entity.pdbx_description
1 polymer ?
#
loop_
_entity_poly.entity_id
_entity_poly.type
_entity_poly.pdbx_seq_one_letter_code
_entity_poly.pdbx_strand_id
1 'polypeptide(L)'
;MDQTQRSLAAAANSRTYQFHPARSAITDLFNLYLGRSNRQKAEDSIREAPNKTQKRVLALNRELPPRNEQFLLDFEQLQTQFGDLAASIQSSSLDWERALRCIRHAIRSTPSPDWWKRVLVVAPCYRGSTQVPTPGAVFTSDMICEATIDRIVELLKLTNSEINCWQEWLVFSDIFFFLMKSGCIDFVDFVDKLGSRLTESDHHILNTNHVTWLFAQIIRVEHVMAALNNDSRKVELTRKILSFHREDRSSDPNNPQSILLDFISSCQNLRIWSLNTSTREYLNNEQLQKGKQIDEWWRQVSKGECMMDFMNMDDRSIGMFWVVSYTMAQPACETVMNWLSSSGVTELLPGANVQPNERLMVMREVSPLPISLLSGFSMNLCLKLVSQMEESLFAGQVVPSIAMVETYTRLLLIAPHSLFRSHFSHLAQRNASLLSKPGVTLLVLEIVNYRLLPLYRYQGKCKTLMYDVTKIISALKGKRGDHRVFRLAENLCINLILSLRDFFSVKREGKGPTEFTETLNRITIITLAITIKTRGIADADHLLYLQTMLDQILATSLHTWSEKTLRYFPSLLRDILMGRTDKRGLAIQAWQQSETTVINQCTQLLSASADPNYVMTYISHSFPQHRQYLCAGAWILMQGRPENINSGNLARVLREFSPEEVTSNIYTMVDVLLHHIHMELQHGHSLQDLFLKTCANLAFFVWTHELIPLDILLLALIDRDDDPHALRIVISLLDRQELQQRVKLYCASRGPHEHWLNTGMFKRTDLQKALGNHLSWKDRYPTFFDDIAARLLLVIPLIVYRLIENDATEAVDRILAMYSVFLAYHPLRFTFVRDILAYFYGHLPGKLIVRILKVLDLSKIPFSESFPQHIGSSNPAICPPPEYFATLLLALVNNVIPPLNSNSKSGSMGDASNNSVRGPHNKTPATPQSGPANASEGQKAFYQIQDPGTYTQLVLETAVIEILSLPISASQIVSSLVQIVVNIQPTLIQSSNGLHGASNGLGQGSVLPTSPSGGSTDSLSAGRSTPSVSGINTSSFVSRSGYTCQQLSCLFIQACGLLLAQLPPEFHLQLYMEASRIIKESWWLSDGKRSVGELDTAVTYALLDPTWASQDNTSTAIGNIVALLHSFFSNLPQEWLEETHVIIKHLRPVTSVAMLRIAFRIMGPLLPRLANAHNLFNKVLSLLLNTLVDVFGKNSQTPVPADASEITDIIDYLHHVIHYEGQGGPVQANSKPRPEVLALCGRAAESLRPDVQHLLSHLKPDINSSIYAATHPKLVQNPP
;
A
#
# COMPACT_ATOMS: atom_id res chain seq x y z
N MET A 1 28.89 2.79 74.07
CA MET A 1 30.28 2.42 74.36
C MET A 1 30.58 1.26 73.44
N ASP A 2 31.03 1.50 72.23
CA ASP A 2 32.39 1.86 71.76
C ASP A 2 32.82 0.69 70.86
N GLN A 3 32.95 0.94 69.54
CA GLN A 3 34.24 0.99 68.82
C GLN A 3 35.04 -0.32 68.97
N THR A 4 35.47 -1.04 67.93
CA THR A 4 36.03 -0.62 66.63
C THR A 4 36.29 -1.88 65.80
N GLN A 5 36.06 -1.88 64.49
CA GLN A 5 37.07 -2.14 63.43
C GLN A 5 36.42 -2.35 62.05
N ARG A 6 36.96 -1.60 61.09
CA ARG A 6 36.57 -1.54 59.67
C ARG A 6 37.11 -2.74 58.88
N SER A 7 36.30 -3.27 57.97
CA SER A 7 36.74 -3.99 56.77
C SER A 7 36.21 -3.30 55.51
N LEU A 8 37.09 -3.03 54.56
CA LEU A 8 36.83 -2.41 53.25
C LEU A 8 36.04 -3.35 52.31
N ALA A 9 35.00 -2.84 51.66
CA ALA A 9 34.37 -3.41 50.47
C ALA A 9 34.27 -2.33 49.37
N ALA A 10 34.52 -2.76 48.13
CA ALA A 10 34.80 -1.96 46.95
C ALA A 10 33.65 -1.06 46.48
N ALA A 11 33.99 0.18 46.14
CA ALA A 11 33.10 1.15 45.50
C ALA A 11 33.07 0.96 43.97
N ALA A 12 31.87 0.91 43.41
CA ALA A 12 31.63 1.03 41.98
C ALA A 12 31.76 2.50 41.56
N ASN A 13 32.72 2.80 40.68
CA ASN A 13 32.93 4.13 40.11
C ASN A 13 31.88 4.45 39.04
N SER A 14 31.04 5.45 39.30
CA SER A 14 30.23 6.15 38.29
C SER A 14 31.14 7.02 37.41
N ARG A 15 31.20 6.76 36.10
CA ARG A 15 31.92 7.63 35.15
C ARG A 15 31.07 8.85 34.77
N THR A 16 31.60 10.03 35.05
CA THR A 16 31.14 11.35 34.63
C THR A 16 31.29 11.55 33.11
N TYR A 17 30.22 11.96 32.42
CA TYR A 17 30.29 12.49 31.05
C TYR A 17 31.02 13.85 31.04
N GLN A 18 32.23 13.90 30.47
CA GLN A 18 32.88 15.14 30.04
C GLN A 18 32.40 15.49 28.62
N PHE A 19 32.20 16.79 28.34
CA PHE A 19 31.92 17.27 26.98
C PHE A 19 33.09 16.93 26.04
N HIS A 20 32.76 16.42 24.84
CA HIS A 20 33.75 15.93 23.88
C HIS A 20 34.51 17.10 23.20
N PRO A 21 35.85 17.09 23.12
CA PRO A 21 36.69 18.15 22.53
C PRO A 21 36.33 18.53 21.08
N ALA A 22 35.71 17.61 20.34
CA ALA A 22 35.33 17.75 18.94
C ALA A 22 34.45 18.97 18.65
N ARG A 23 33.54 19.31 19.59
CA ARG A 23 32.55 20.38 19.37
C ARG A 23 33.19 21.77 19.41
N SER A 24 34.18 21.99 20.26
CA SER A 24 34.96 23.24 20.25
C SER A 24 35.76 23.32 18.96
N ALA A 25 36.50 22.27 18.60
CA ALA A 25 37.37 22.28 17.44
C ALA A 25 36.64 22.52 16.10
N ILE A 26 35.44 21.94 15.92
CA ILE A 26 34.60 22.20 14.73
C ILE A 26 34.08 23.64 14.74
N THR A 27 33.62 24.13 15.89
CA THR A 27 33.09 25.50 16.01
C THR A 27 34.19 26.55 15.79
N ASP A 28 35.40 26.28 16.28
CA ASP A 28 36.58 27.11 16.12
C ASP A 28 37.07 27.12 14.66
N LEU A 29 37.03 25.97 13.96
CA LEU A 29 37.31 25.88 12.52
C LEU A 29 36.31 26.72 11.71
N PHE A 30 35.00 26.57 11.98
CA PHE A 30 33.99 27.37 11.27
C PHE A 30 34.10 28.86 11.61
N ASN A 31 34.40 29.24 12.85
CA ASN A 31 34.60 30.64 13.22
C ASN A 31 35.84 31.25 12.55
N LEU A 32 36.92 30.47 12.39
CA LEU A 32 38.14 30.86 11.69
C LEU A 32 37.87 31.16 10.21
N TYR A 33 37.16 30.26 9.51
CA TYR A 33 36.88 30.41 8.07
C TYR A 33 35.70 31.34 7.75
N LEU A 34 34.78 31.54 8.69
CA LEU A 34 33.70 32.53 8.60
C LEU A 34 34.12 33.93 9.09
N GLY A 35 35.38 34.11 9.50
CA GLY A 35 35.94 35.40 9.95
C GLY A 35 35.28 35.96 11.22
N ARG A 36 34.73 35.10 12.08
CA ARG A 36 34.03 35.49 13.32
C ARG A 36 35.01 35.54 14.48
N SER A 37 35.74 36.65 14.62
CA SER A 37 36.53 36.94 15.83
C SER A 37 35.62 37.40 16.97
N ASN A 38 35.48 36.58 18.01
CA ASN A 38 34.89 36.99 19.29
C ASN A 38 35.84 37.94 20.05
N ARG A 39 35.70 39.26 19.86
CA ARG A 39 36.12 40.28 20.84
C ARG A 39 35.10 41.43 20.88
N GLN A 40 34.37 41.54 21.98
CA GLN A 40 33.48 42.67 22.34
C GLN A 40 34.27 43.97 22.61
N LYS A 41 33.65 45.14 22.36
CA LYS A 41 33.78 46.35 23.21
C LYS A 41 32.64 47.36 22.96
N ALA A 42 32.38 48.20 23.98
CA ALA A 42 31.11 48.87 24.33
C ALA A 42 31.02 50.38 24.01
N GLU A 43 29.77 50.89 24.10
CA GLU A 43 29.24 52.25 24.41
C GLU A 43 29.35 53.49 23.48
N ASP A 44 28.19 54.19 23.44
CA ASP A 44 27.87 55.64 23.33
C ASP A 44 27.71 56.45 22.00
N SER A 45 26.42 56.73 21.71
CA SER A 45 25.76 58.07 21.58
C SER A 45 25.60 58.83 20.23
N ILE A 46 24.33 59.18 19.95
CA ILE A 46 23.75 60.46 19.41
C ILE A 46 23.48 60.68 17.88
N ARG A 47 22.16 60.84 17.62
CA ARG A 47 21.36 61.71 16.70
C ARG A 47 21.29 61.58 15.15
N GLU A 48 20.01 61.54 14.74
CA GLU A 48 19.32 62.16 13.58
C GLU A 48 19.23 61.46 12.20
N ALA A 49 18.07 61.71 11.57
CA ALA A 49 17.49 61.01 10.41
C ALA A 49 17.39 61.95 9.17
N PRO A 50 16.66 61.60 8.11
CA PRO A 50 17.03 60.65 7.05
C PRO A 50 17.15 61.36 5.67
N ASN A 51 17.98 60.90 4.73
CA ASN A 51 17.62 61.00 3.30
C ASN A 51 18.46 60.16 2.34
N LYS A 52 17.81 59.85 1.22
CA LYS A 52 18.11 58.84 0.21
C LYS A 52 19.32 59.18 -0.69
N THR A 53 19.82 58.11 -1.33
CA THR A 53 20.64 58.02 -2.54
C THR A 53 22.12 58.43 -2.49
N GLN A 54 23.03 57.44 -2.44
CA GLN A 54 24.03 57.17 -3.50
C GLN A 54 24.97 56.00 -3.12
N LYS A 55 25.19 55.08 -4.07
CA LYS A 55 26.14 53.96 -4.02
C LYS A 55 27.59 54.47 -4.11
N ARG A 56 28.46 54.11 -3.16
CA ARG A 56 29.86 53.70 -3.38
C ARG A 56 30.43 53.09 -2.09
N VAL A 57 30.81 51.81 -2.18
CA VAL A 57 31.40 51.00 -1.10
C VAL A 57 32.90 51.29 -1.04
N LEU A 58 33.37 51.79 0.11
CA LEU A 58 34.78 51.74 0.52
C LEU A 58 34.94 50.54 1.46
N ALA A 59 35.75 49.57 1.07
CA ALA A 59 36.00 48.35 1.83
C ALA A 59 37.03 48.58 2.94
N LEU A 60 36.67 48.24 4.18
CA LEU A 60 37.60 48.07 5.31
C LEU A 60 38.39 46.76 5.08
N ASN A 61 39.72 46.84 5.16
CA ASN A 61 40.63 45.69 5.16
C ASN A 61 40.24 44.69 6.27
N ARG A 62 39.58 43.59 5.90
CA ARG A 62 39.52 42.35 6.70
C ARG A 62 40.57 41.40 6.15
N GLU A 63 41.39 40.82 7.02
CA GLU A 63 42.22 39.67 6.66
C GLU A 63 41.30 38.60 6.04
N LEU A 64 41.62 38.21 4.81
CA LEU A 64 40.82 37.26 4.05
C LEU A 64 40.89 35.88 4.74
N PRO A 65 39.75 35.17 4.89
CA PRO A 65 39.78 33.79 5.36
C PRO A 65 40.64 32.93 4.42
N PRO A 66 41.29 31.85 4.91
CA PRO A 66 42.12 30.99 4.07
C PRO A 66 41.30 30.40 2.91
N ARG A 67 41.95 30.08 1.79
CA ARG A 67 41.28 29.56 0.57
C ARG A 67 40.47 28.30 0.89
N ASN A 68 39.29 28.14 0.25
CA ASN A 68 38.34 27.04 0.45
C ASN A 68 38.97 25.63 0.35
N GLU A 69 40.07 25.47 -0.40
CA GLU A 69 40.80 24.21 -0.53
C GLU A 69 41.46 23.78 0.79
N GLN A 70 41.91 24.74 1.61
CA GLN A 70 42.47 24.48 2.94
C GLN A 70 41.37 24.15 3.96
N PHE A 71 40.17 24.73 3.84
CA PHE A 71 39.02 24.36 4.68
C PHE A 71 38.66 22.89 4.50
N LEU A 72 38.68 22.39 3.26
CA LEU A 72 38.38 20.98 2.98
C LEU A 72 39.43 20.05 3.60
N LEU A 73 40.72 20.38 3.50
CA LEU A 73 41.80 19.61 4.15
C LEU A 73 41.69 19.64 5.68
N ASP A 74 41.48 20.81 6.27
CA ASP A 74 41.40 20.97 7.73
C ASP A 74 40.11 20.35 8.30
N PHE A 75 39.01 20.40 7.54
CA PHE A 75 37.74 19.73 7.87
C PHE A 75 37.86 18.21 7.72
N GLU A 76 38.51 17.71 6.67
CA GLU A 76 38.76 16.28 6.44
C GLU A 76 39.74 15.71 7.50
N GLN A 77 40.69 16.52 7.98
CA GLN A 77 41.57 16.20 9.12
C GLN A 77 40.81 16.16 10.46
N LEU A 78 39.86 17.08 10.67
CA LEU A 78 38.93 17.04 11.82
C LEU A 78 37.96 15.86 11.74
N GLN A 79 37.53 15.50 10.54
CA GLN A 79 36.62 14.39 10.28
C GLN A 79 37.29 13.02 10.48
N THR A 80 38.57 12.89 10.10
CA THR A 80 39.38 11.69 10.40
C THR A 80 39.68 11.56 11.90
N GLN A 81 39.69 12.66 12.66
CA GLN A 81 39.85 12.64 14.12
C GLN A 81 38.56 12.34 14.90
N PHE A 82 37.36 12.54 14.32
CA PHE A 82 36.07 12.44 15.05
C PHE A 82 34.95 11.70 14.30
N GLY A 83 35.28 10.82 13.35
CA GLY A 83 34.33 10.15 12.43
C GLY A 83 33.23 9.28 13.07
N ASP A 84 33.34 8.92 14.34
CA ASP A 84 32.43 7.96 15.00
C ASP A 84 31.11 8.55 15.51
N LEU A 85 30.88 9.87 15.45
CA LEU A 85 29.76 10.50 16.17
C LEU A 85 28.58 11.01 15.31
N ALA A 86 28.59 10.79 13.98
CA ALA A 86 27.58 11.37 13.10
C ALA A 86 26.63 10.37 12.41
N ALA A 87 26.80 9.05 12.53
CA ALA A 87 26.03 8.13 11.69
C ALA A 87 25.80 6.74 12.33
N SER A 88 24.58 6.23 12.17
CA SER A 88 24.08 4.86 12.41
C SER A 88 23.62 4.48 13.84
N ILE A 89 22.49 3.77 13.88
CA ILE A 89 22.05 2.97 15.04
C ILE A 89 23.17 1.98 15.37
N GLN A 90 23.61 1.91 16.63
CA GLN A 90 24.70 1.01 17.03
C GLN A 90 24.33 -0.45 16.76
N SER A 91 25.21 -1.19 16.08
CA SER A 91 25.10 -2.65 15.97
C SER A 91 25.02 -3.23 17.37
N SER A 92 24.07 -4.15 17.62
CA SER A 92 23.66 -4.70 18.93
C SER A 92 22.70 -3.87 19.81
N SER A 93 22.30 -2.67 19.40
CA SER A 93 21.24 -1.93 20.13
C SER A 93 19.83 -2.51 19.86
N LEU A 94 18.89 -2.25 20.77
CA LEU A 94 17.48 -2.65 20.59
C LEU A 94 16.86 -2.05 19.32
N ASP A 95 17.24 -0.81 19.00
CA ASP A 95 16.76 -0.12 17.80
C ASP A 95 17.35 -0.71 16.51
N TRP A 96 18.55 -1.29 16.58
CA TRP A 96 19.14 -2.03 15.46
C TRP A 96 18.31 -3.27 15.14
N GLU A 97 17.98 -4.07 16.16
CA GLU A 97 17.16 -5.26 15.98
C GLU A 97 15.75 -4.94 15.49
N ARG A 98 15.16 -3.84 15.98
CA ARG A 98 13.86 -3.34 15.49
C ARG A 98 13.92 -2.95 14.00
N ALA A 99 14.94 -2.19 13.59
CA ALA A 99 15.12 -1.80 12.20
C ALA A 99 15.38 -3.02 11.29
N LEU A 100 16.26 -3.93 11.72
CA LEU A 100 16.60 -5.14 10.99
C LEU A 100 15.39 -6.09 10.83
N ARG A 101 14.53 -6.20 11.86
CA ARG A 101 13.25 -6.92 11.80
C ARG A 101 12.34 -6.41 10.68
N CYS A 102 12.27 -5.09 10.49
CA CYS A 102 11.50 -4.49 9.40
C CYS A 102 12.08 -4.85 8.02
N ILE A 103 13.40 -4.81 7.85
CA ILE A 103 14.06 -5.17 6.59
C ILE A 103 13.87 -6.65 6.27
N ARG A 104 14.08 -7.55 7.25
CA ARG A 104 13.84 -9.00 7.10
C ARG A 104 12.40 -9.27 6.65
N HIS A 105 11.43 -8.62 7.28
CA HIS A 105 10.03 -8.76 6.88
C HIS A 105 9.77 -8.24 5.47
N ALA A 106 10.35 -7.09 5.09
CA ALA A 106 10.23 -6.54 3.74
C ALA A 106 10.83 -7.45 2.66
N ILE A 107 12.00 -8.07 2.89
CA ILE A 107 12.56 -9.03 1.94
C ILE A 107 11.62 -10.22 1.73
N ARG A 108 10.91 -10.66 2.77
CA ARG A 108 9.92 -11.75 2.68
C ARG A 108 8.61 -11.33 2.02
N SER A 109 8.09 -10.14 2.34
CA SER A 109 6.78 -9.66 1.88
C SER A 109 6.83 -8.94 0.53
N THR A 110 8.04 -8.58 0.06
CA THR A 110 8.30 -7.96 -1.24
C THR A 110 7.50 -6.68 -1.47
N PRO A 111 7.63 -5.65 -0.61
CA PRO A 111 6.91 -4.40 -0.78
C PRO A 111 7.40 -3.66 -2.03
N SER A 112 6.63 -2.66 -2.44
CA SER A 112 6.91 -1.88 -3.64
C SER A 112 8.31 -1.27 -3.65
N PRO A 113 8.92 -1.07 -4.83
CA PRO A 113 10.19 -0.34 -4.94
C PRO A 113 10.17 1.05 -4.32
N ASP A 114 9.01 1.72 -4.24
CA ASP A 114 8.90 3.02 -3.58
C ASP A 114 9.05 2.93 -2.05
N TRP A 115 8.65 1.81 -1.43
CA TRP A 115 8.98 1.54 -0.04
C TRP A 115 10.49 1.41 0.14
N TRP A 116 11.14 0.62 -0.73
CA TRP A 116 12.60 0.49 -0.74
C TRP A 116 13.29 1.83 -0.97
N LYS A 117 12.82 2.67 -1.90
CA LYS A 117 13.38 4.03 -2.08
C LYS A 117 13.29 4.88 -0.82
N ARG A 118 12.17 4.85 -0.08
CA ARG A 118 12.06 5.58 1.20
C ARG A 118 13.05 5.07 2.24
N VAL A 119 13.26 3.76 2.30
CA VAL A 119 14.29 3.13 3.15
C VAL A 119 15.70 3.51 2.70
N LEU A 120 15.95 3.58 1.39
CA LEU A 120 17.25 3.82 0.77
C LEU A 120 17.64 5.31 0.68
N VAL A 121 16.69 6.24 0.66
CA VAL A 121 16.99 7.69 0.87
C VAL A 121 17.65 7.90 2.22
N VAL A 122 17.37 7.00 3.16
CA VAL A 122 17.86 7.04 4.54
C VAL A 122 19.16 6.22 4.69
N ALA A 123 19.42 5.23 3.84
CA ALA A 123 20.64 4.40 3.86
C ALA A 123 21.59 4.80 2.71
N PRO A 124 22.73 5.48 2.94
CA PRO A 124 23.61 5.93 1.86
C PRO A 124 24.12 4.75 1.01
N CYS A 125 24.12 4.94 -0.32
CA CYS A 125 24.61 3.95 -1.29
C CYS A 125 26.14 3.81 -1.24
N TYR A 126 26.66 2.62 -1.53
CA TYR A 126 28.11 2.36 -1.57
C TYR A 126 28.80 3.04 -2.77
N ARG A 127 28.07 3.26 -3.88
CA ARG A 127 28.61 3.94 -5.07
C ARG A 127 28.28 5.43 -5.08
N GLY A 128 29.22 6.24 -4.61
CA GLY A 128 29.45 7.60 -5.10
C GLY A 128 28.37 8.63 -4.84
N SER A 129 28.06 8.93 -3.58
CA SER A 129 27.57 10.27 -3.24
C SER A 129 28.45 10.92 -2.17
N THR A 130 28.92 12.12 -2.47
CA THR A 130 29.39 13.16 -1.54
C THR A 130 28.27 13.64 -0.60
N GLN A 131 27.16 12.89 -0.47
CA GLN A 131 26.06 13.23 0.44
C GLN A 131 26.28 12.53 1.77
N VAL A 132 26.58 13.35 2.78
CA VAL A 132 26.61 12.96 4.19
C VAL A 132 25.31 12.22 4.54
N PRO A 133 25.35 11.11 5.32
CA PRO A 133 24.14 10.47 5.84
C PRO A 133 23.24 11.52 6.49
N THR A 134 21.95 11.48 6.15
CA THR A 134 20.98 12.43 6.72
C THR A 134 20.87 12.16 8.23
N PRO A 135 21.05 13.16 9.12
CA PRO A 135 20.90 12.95 10.55
C PRO A 135 19.53 12.34 10.86
N GLY A 136 19.51 11.23 11.60
CA GLY A 136 18.28 10.47 11.90
C GLY A 136 18.02 9.25 11.00
N ALA A 137 19.04 8.80 10.25
CA ALA A 137 18.88 7.63 9.40
C ALA A 137 18.67 6.31 10.17
N VAL A 138 17.48 5.71 10.01
CA VAL A 138 17.03 4.48 10.70
C VAL A 138 17.65 3.21 10.11
N PHE A 139 18.03 3.20 8.83
CA PHE A 139 18.51 2.01 8.12
C PHE A 139 19.92 2.22 7.54
N THR A 140 20.72 1.15 7.48
CA THR A 140 22.08 1.17 6.90
C THR A 140 22.24 0.12 5.79
N SER A 141 23.23 0.30 4.91
CA SER A 141 23.62 -0.70 3.91
C SER A 141 23.99 -2.05 4.57
N ASP A 142 24.64 -1.99 5.73
CA ASP A 142 25.01 -3.16 6.51
C ASP A 142 23.79 -3.98 6.99
N MET A 143 22.74 -3.31 7.50
CA MET A 143 21.48 -4.00 7.85
C MET A 143 20.83 -4.68 6.64
N ILE A 144 20.89 -4.06 5.46
CA ILE A 144 20.34 -4.63 4.22
C ILE A 144 21.14 -5.87 3.81
N CYS A 145 22.47 -5.80 3.90
CA CYS A 145 23.37 -6.93 3.65
C CYS A 145 23.06 -8.10 4.61
N GLU A 146 23.01 -7.84 5.92
CA GLU A 146 22.70 -8.85 6.94
C GLU A 146 21.32 -9.50 6.73
N ALA A 147 20.29 -8.71 6.49
CA ALA A 147 18.95 -9.23 6.22
C ALA A 147 18.89 -10.09 4.94
N THR A 148 19.69 -9.74 3.93
CA THR A 148 19.81 -10.50 2.67
C THR A 148 20.49 -11.86 2.93
N ILE A 149 21.55 -11.88 3.73
CA ILE A 149 22.24 -13.11 4.14
C ILE A 149 21.29 -13.99 4.96
N ASP A 150 20.58 -13.43 5.94
CA ASP A 150 19.59 -14.14 6.74
C ASP A 150 18.52 -14.80 5.87
N ARG A 151 18.06 -14.12 4.81
CA ARG A 151 17.10 -14.69 3.87
C ARG A 151 17.67 -15.85 3.06
N ILE A 152 18.93 -15.77 2.61
CA ILE A 152 19.60 -16.87 1.91
C ILE A 152 19.69 -18.10 2.81
N VAL A 153 20.12 -17.92 4.06
CA VAL A 153 20.23 -19.00 5.05
C VAL A 153 18.86 -19.62 5.34
N GLU A 154 17.81 -18.80 5.48
CA GLU A 154 16.44 -19.29 5.64
C GLU A 154 15.99 -20.16 4.46
N LEU A 155 16.19 -19.69 3.23
CA LEU A 155 15.78 -20.44 2.03
C LEU A 155 16.59 -21.73 1.85
N LEU A 156 17.88 -21.75 2.19
CA LEU A 156 18.69 -22.96 2.18
C LEU A 156 18.16 -23.99 3.19
N LYS A 157 17.82 -23.57 4.41
CA LYS A 157 17.21 -24.46 5.42
C LYS A 157 15.89 -25.05 4.93
N LEU A 158 15.03 -24.23 4.31
CA LEU A 158 13.77 -24.71 3.72
C LEU A 158 14.00 -25.72 2.60
N THR A 159 14.96 -25.44 1.72
CA THR A 159 15.35 -26.33 0.62
C THR A 159 15.80 -27.71 1.12
N ASN A 160 16.58 -27.74 2.21
CA ASN A 160 17.07 -28.99 2.80
C ASN A 160 16.00 -29.78 3.57
N SER A 161 14.84 -29.17 3.85
CA SER A 161 13.72 -29.80 4.58
C SER A 161 12.67 -30.48 3.67
N GLU A 162 13.02 -30.76 2.41
CA GLU A 162 12.14 -31.34 1.37
C GLU A 162 10.90 -30.49 1.00
N ILE A 163 10.84 -29.23 1.47
CA ILE A 163 9.81 -28.26 1.07
C ILE A 163 10.18 -27.65 -0.28
N ASN A 164 9.34 -27.81 -1.30
CA ASN A 164 9.52 -27.10 -2.57
C ASN A 164 9.35 -25.58 -2.37
N CYS A 165 10.46 -24.85 -2.37
CA CYS A 165 10.50 -23.40 -2.18
C CYS A 165 11.08 -22.65 -3.39
N TRP A 166 11.08 -23.26 -4.58
CA TRP A 166 11.64 -22.67 -5.80
C TRP A 166 11.05 -21.29 -6.13
N GLN A 167 9.74 -21.12 -5.96
CA GLN A 167 9.11 -19.81 -6.20
C GLN A 167 9.62 -18.73 -5.24
N GLU A 168 9.88 -19.07 -3.98
CA GLU A 168 10.41 -18.11 -2.99
C GLU A 168 11.84 -17.68 -3.38
N TRP A 169 12.62 -18.58 -4.00
CA TRP A 169 13.91 -18.25 -4.63
C TRP A 169 13.76 -17.34 -5.85
N LEU A 170 12.80 -17.62 -6.75
CA LEU A 170 12.53 -16.76 -7.91
C LEU A 170 12.14 -15.33 -7.49
N VAL A 171 11.19 -15.18 -6.57
CA VAL A 171 10.75 -13.88 -6.04
C VAL A 171 11.89 -13.14 -5.37
N PHE A 172 12.67 -13.83 -4.54
CA PHE A 172 13.84 -13.23 -3.88
C PHE A 172 14.91 -12.80 -4.89
N SER A 173 15.09 -13.54 -5.98
CA SER A 173 16.10 -13.21 -7.00
C SER A 173 15.87 -11.86 -7.69
N ASP A 174 14.61 -11.47 -7.92
CA ASP A 174 14.26 -10.16 -8.48
C ASP A 174 14.63 -9.02 -7.52
N ILE A 175 14.29 -9.16 -6.23
CA ILE A 175 14.66 -8.17 -5.20
C ILE A 175 16.16 -8.12 -4.99
N PHE A 176 16.81 -9.27 -4.89
CA PHE A 176 18.25 -9.36 -4.73
C PHE A 176 18.97 -8.67 -5.89
N PHE A 177 18.54 -8.95 -7.12
CA PHE A 177 19.06 -8.26 -8.30
C PHE A 177 18.82 -6.74 -8.24
N PHE A 178 17.62 -6.30 -7.85
CA PHE A 178 17.28 -4.89 -7.70
C PHE A 178 18.17 -4.18 -6.67
N LEU A 179 18.40 -4.77 -5.49
CA LEU A 179 19.24 -4.21 -4.43
C LEU A 179 20.71 -4.12 -4.87
N MET A 180 21.23 -5.18 -5.50
CA MET A 180 22.58 -5.21 -6.07
C MET A 180 22.78 -4.14 -7.14
N LYS A 181 21.86 -4.06 -8.12
CA LYS A 181 21.92 -3.08 -9.22
C LYS A 181 21.79 -1.64 -8.71
N SER A 182 21.03 -1.41 -7.65
CA SER A 182 20.85 -0.10 -7.04
C SER A 182 22.06 0.36 -6.21
N GLY A 183 23.05 -0.52 -6.00
CA GLY A 183 24.24 -0.22 -5.21
C GLY A 183 24.01 -0.22 -3.70
N CYS A 184 22.97 -0.92 -3.25
CA CYS A 184 22.57 -1.04 -1.84
C CYS A 184 23.32 -2.14 -1.09
N ILE A 185 23.99 -3.03 -1.82
CA ILE A 185 24.80 -4.12 -1.29
C ILE A 185 26.15 -4.03 -2.00
N ASP A 186 27.25 -3.95 -1.24
CA ASP A 186 28.58 -4.11 -1.82
C ASP A 186 28.84 -5.58 -2.09
N PHE A 187 29.15 -5.91 -3.35
CA PHE A 187 29.31 -7.31 -3.77
C PHE A 187 30.44 -8.02 -3.03
N VAL A 188 31.56 -7.34 -2.80
CA VAL A 188 32.75 -7.95 -2.22
C VAL A 188 32.54 -8.23 -0.73
N ASP A 189 32.08 -7.23 0.02
CA ASP A 189 31.75 -7.36 1.44
C ASP A 189 30.67 -8.43 1.67
N PHE A 190 29.63 -8.43 0.84
CA PHE A 190 28.55 -9.42 0.90
C PHE A 190 29.05 -10.86 0.70
N VAL A 191 29.90 -11.11 -0.30
CA VAL A 191 30.47 -12.45 -0.54
C VAL A 191 31.32 -12.91 0.63
N ASP A 192 32.10 -12.01 1.22
CA ASP A 192 32.97 -12.31 2.36
C ASP A 192 32.14 -12.70 3.60
N LYS A 193 31.14 -11.88 3.94
CA LYS A 193 30.20 -12.13 5.05
C LYS A 193 29.38 -13.40 4.84
N LEU A 194 28.81 -13.62 3.66
CA LEU A 194 28.07 -14.84 3.35
C LEU A 194 28.96 -16.09 3.50
N GLY A 195 30.20 -16.03 3.01
CA GLY A 195 31.18 -17.10 3.15
C GLY A 195 31.43 -17.44 4.62
N SER A 196 31.69 -16.42 5.46
CA SER A 196 31.92 -16.61 6.90
C SER A 196 30.72 -17.27 7.61
N ARG A 197 29.50 -16.81 7.34
CA ARG A 197 28.26 -17.33 7.97
C ARG A 197 27.97 -18.77 7.57
N LEU A 198 28.27 -19.15 6.34
CA LEU A 198 28.12 -20.53 5.86
C LEU A 198 29.24 -21.47 6.33
N THR A 199 30.39 -20.94 6.74
CA THR A 199 31.45 -21.74 7.41
C THR A 199 31.23 -21.91 8.91
N GLU A 200 30.60 -20.93 9.57
CA GLU A 200 30.29 -20.96 11.02
C GLU A 200 29.04 -21.79 11.35
N SER A 201 28.08 -21.85 10.44
CA SER A 201 26.90 -22.70 10.56
C SER A 201 27.21 -24.10 10.01
N ASP A 202 26.72 -25.17 10.67
CA ASP A 202 27.01 -26.57 10.34
C ASP A 202 27.22 -26.80 8.82
N HIS A 203 28.35 -27.40 8.45
CA HIS A 203 28.79 -27.63 7.06
C HIS A 203 27.75 -28.36 6.16
N HIS A 204 26.64 -28.82 6.73
CA HIS A 204 25.51 -29.49 6.09
C HIS A 204 24.40 -28.56 5.54
N ILE A 205 24.46 -27.23 5.72
CA ILE A 205 23.42 -26.32 5.21
C ILE A 205 23.52 -26.10 3.68
N LEU A 206 24.72 -26.17 3.12
CA LEU A 206 24.96 -25.92 1.70
C LEU A 206 25.05 -27.24 0.91
N ASN A 207 23.90 -27.87 0.67
CA ASN A 207 23.78 -29.13 -0.10
C ASN A 207 23.25 -28.94 -1.53
N THR A 208 22.99 -27.70 -1.96
CA THR A 208 22.35 -27.41 -3.26
C THR A 208 22.98 -26.22 -3.98
N ASN A 209 22.78 -26.12 -5.30
CA ASN A 209 23.37 -25.08 -6.15
C ASN A 209 22.55 -23.76 -6.22
N HIS A 210 21.63 -23.51 -5.27
CA HIS A 210 20.78 -22.31 -5.30
C HIS A 210 21.56 -21.01 -5.11
N VAL A 211 22.60 -20.98 -4.27
CA VAL A 211 23.46 -19.80 -4.09
C VAL A 211 24.24 -19.50 -5.36
N THR A 212 24.82 -20.54 -5.97
CA THR A 212 25.47 -20.47 -7.29
C THR A 212 24.49 -19.89 -8.32
N TRP A 213 23.27 -20.41 -8.38
CA TRP A 213 22.23 -19.87 -9.27
C TRP A 213 21.89 -18.39 -9.00
N LEU A 214 21.75 -17.99 -7.74
CA LEU A 214 21.45 -16.61 -7.36
C LEU A 214 22.55 -15.65 -7.84
N PHE A 215 23.82 -16.06 -7.73
CA PHE A 215 24.94 -15.27 -8.26
C PHE A 215 24.93 -15.16 -9.78
N ALA A 216 24.41 -16.18 -10.48
CA ALA A 216 24.30 -16.15 -11.94
C ALA A 216 23.26 -15.13 -12.43
N GLN A 217 22.35 -14.67 -11.55
CA GLN A 217 21.34 -13.65 -11.86
C GLN A 217 21.92 -12.23 -11.93
N ILE A 218 22.96 -11.92 -11.14
CA ILE A 218 23.54 -10.57 -11.06
C ILE A 218 24.30 -10.27 -12.38
N ILE A 219 24.01 -9.12 -12.99
CA ILE A 219 24.31 -8.86 -14.41
C ILE A 219 25.75 -8.41 -14.68
N ARG A 220 26.24 -8.94 -15.82
CA ARG A 220 27.55 -8.80 -16.45
C ARG A 220 28.66 -9.23 -15.51
N VAL A 221 29.22 -10.42 -15.78
CA VAL A 221 30.50 -10.83 -15.19
C VAL A 221 31.53 -9.70 -15.33
N GLU A 222 31.46 -8.85 -16.35
CA GLU A 222 32.25 -7.61 -16.47
C GLU A 222 32.16 -6.66 -15.26
N HIS A 223 30.98 -6.42 -14.67
CA HIS A 223 30.82 -5.52 -13.50
C HIS A 223 31.31 -6.17 -12.20
N VAL A 224 31.03 -7.47 -12.04
CA VAL A 224 31.56 -8.28 -10.95
C VAL A 224 33.09 -8.36 -11.05
N MET A 225 33.62 -8.60 -12.24
CA MET A 225 35.05 -8.64 -12.53
C MET A 225 35.69 -7.26 -12.38
N ALA A 226 35.00 -6.17 -12.73
CA ALA A 226 35.50 -4.83 -12.45
C ALA A 226 35.60 -4.56 -10.93
N ALA A 227 34.61 -4.97 -10.15
CA ALA A 227 34.66 -4.89 -8.69
C ALA A 227 35.79 -5.75 -8.11
N LEU A 228 35.90 -7.01 -8.56
CA LEU A 228 36.95 -7.94 -8.14
C LEU A 228 38.35 -7.50 -8.58
N ASN A 229 38.51 -6.92 -9.78
CA ASN A 229 39.79 -6.41 -10.28
C ASN A 229 40.29 -5.21 -9.49
N ASN A 230 39.38 -4.47 -8.85
CA ASN A 230 39.72 -3.33 -8.00
C ASN A 230 39.97 -3.72 -6.53
N ASP A 231 39.74 -4.98 -6.12
CA ASP A 231 39.98 -5.45 -4.75
C ASP A 231 41.23 -6.34 -4.67
N SER A 232 42.08 -6.07 -3.68
CA SER A 232 43.32 -6.81 -3.43
C SER A 232 43.13 -8.29 -3.08
N ARG A 233 41.94 -8.68 -2.59
CA ARG A 233 41.55 -10.04 -2.18
C ARG A 233 40.91 -10.85 -3.32
N LYS A 234 41.01 -10.38 -4.57
CA LYS A 234 40.41 -11.00 -5.77
C LYS A 234 40.51 -12.54 -5.81
N VAL A 235 41.70 -13.10 -5.57
CA VAL A 235 41.93 -14.56 -5.66
C VAL A 235 41.16 -15.31 -4.57
N GLU A 236 41.19 -14.79 -3.35
CA GLU A 236 40.45 -15.36 -2.21
C GLU A 236 38.94 -15.32 -2.44
N LEU A 237 38.42 -14.17 -2.86
CA LEU A 237 36.99 -13.98 -3.15
C LEU A 237 36.53 -14.86 -4.31
N THR A 238 37.35 -15.00 -5.36
CA THR A 238 37.05 -15.91 -6.47
C THR A 238 36.96 -17.35 -5.98
N ARG A 239 37.87 -17.78 -5.09
CA ARG A 239 37.81 -19.11 -4.48
C ARG A 239 36.55 -19.29 -3.63
N LYS A 240 36.17 -18.29 -2.83
CA LYS A 240 34.93 -18.31 -2.02
C LYS A 240 33.68 -18.43 -2.91
N ILE A 241 33.59 -17.66 -3.99
CA ILE A 241 32.47 -17.76 -4.95
C ILE A 241 32.35 -19.17 -5.52
N LEU A 242 33.47 -19.77 -5.94
CA LEU A 242 33.50 -21.13 -6.49
C LEU A 242 33.16 -22.19 -5.43
N SER A 243 33.53 -21.96 -4.17
CA SER A 243 33.27 -22.89 -3.06
C SER A 243 31.79 -23.10 -2.74
N PHE A 244 30.91 -22.20 -3.20
CA PHE A 244 29.47 -22.33 -2.97
C PHE A 244 28.80 -23.40 -3.84
N HIS A 245 29.49 -23.91 -4.86
CA HIS A 245 28.98 -24.96 -5.73
C HIS A 245 29.20 -26.36 -5.14
N ARG A 246 28.23 -27.25 -5.33
CA ARG A 246 28.31 -28.67 -4.96
C ARG A 246 28.15 -29.57 -6.18
N GLU A 247 28.90 -30.67 -6.17
CA GLU A 247 28.93 -31.69 -7.23
C GLU A 247 27.84 -32.76 -7.07
N ASP A 248 27.15 -32.80 -5.92
CA ASP A 248 26.13 -33.81 -5.63
C ASP A 248 24.88 -33.67 -6.51
N ARG A 249 24.41 -34.82 -7.01
CA ARG A 249 23.30 -34.93 -7.98
C ARG A 249 21.94 -34.78 -7.30
N SER A 250 21.04 -34.03 -7.93
CA SER A 250 19.62 -33.96 -7.53
C SER A 250 18.94 -35.32 -7.67
N SER A 251 18.00 -35.62 -6.77
CA SER A 251 17.25 -36.89 -6.73
C SER A 251 16.25 -37.08 -7.88
N ASP A 252 15.80 -36.01 -8.55
CA ASP A 252 14.91 -36.05 -9.71
C ASP A 252 15.58 -35.44 -10.97
N PRO A 253 16.01 -36.27 -11.93
CA PRO A 253 16.78 -35.84 -13.10
C PRO A 253 15.91 -35.21 -14.23
N ASN A 254 14.58 -35.23 -14.14
CA ASN A 254 13.70 -34.81 -15.24
C ASN A 254 12.99 -33.46 -14.99
N ASN A 255 13.11 -32.86 -13.81
CA ASN A 255 12.52 -31.56 -13.49
C ASN A 255 13.34 -30.38 -14.09
N PRO A 256 12.72 -29.36 -14.71
CA PRO A 256 13.43 -28.21 -15.30
C PRO A 256 14.36 -27.48 -14.30
N GLN A 257 13.94 -27.36 -13.03
CA GLN A 257 14.73 -26.73 -11.97
C GLN A 257 15.99 -27.53 -11.66
N SER A 258 15.85 -28.85 -11.50
CA SER A 258 16.97 -29.76 -11.23
C SER A 258 18.03 -29.65 -12.34
N ILE A 259 17.58 -29.64 -13.60
CA ILE A 259 18.46 -29.48 -14.77
C ILE A 259 19.18 -28.13 -14.73
N LEU A 260 18.47 -27.04 -14.45
CA LEU A 260 19.10 -25.73 -14.33
C LEU A 260 20.19 -25.73 -13.25
N LEU A 261 19.89 -26.22 -12.04
CA LEU A 261 20.82 -26.25 -10.91
C LEU A 261 22.01 -27.18 -11.14
N ASP A 262 21.85 -28.25 -11.93
CA ASP A 262 22.94 -29.18 -12.28
C ASP A 262 23.95 -28.56 -13.27
N PHE A 263 23.45 -27.71 -14.20
CA PHE A 263 24.27 -27.08 -15.24
C PHE A 263 24.74 -25.66 -14.89
N ILE A 264 24.18 -25.01 -13.87
CA ILE A 264 24.40 -23.58 -13.59
C ILE A 264 25.87 -23.20 -13.33
N SER A 265 26.63 -24.11 -12.71
CA SER A 265 28.05 -23.92 -12.45
C SER A 265 28.87 -23.89 -13.75
N SER A 266 28.55 -24.79 -14.69
CA SER A 266 29.11 -24.71 -16.04
C SER A 266 28.76 -23.39 -16.72
N CYS A 267 27.54 -22.87 -16.54
CA CYS A 267 27.14 -21.57 -17.10
C CYS A 267 27.96 -20.41 -16.53
N GLN A 268 28.14 -20.37 -15.21
CA GLN A 268 28.94 -19.34 -14.54
C GLN A 268 30.41 -19.43 -14.92
N ASN A 269 30.98 -20.64 -14.89
CA ASN A 269 32.38 -20.86 -15.19
C ASN A 269 32.71 -20.57 -16.65
N LEU A 270 31.83 -20.90 -17.61
CA LEU A 270 32.01 -20.52 -19.02
C LEU A 270 32.02 -18.99 -19.21
N ARG A 271 31.23 -18.24 -18.43
CA ARG A 271 31.24 -16.76 -18.46
C ARG A 271 32.44 -16.14 -17.74
N ILE A 272 32.91 -16.73 -16.65
CA ILE A 272 34.13 -16.28 -15.94
C ILE A 272 35.38 -16.61 -16.78
N TRP A 273 35.38 -17.76 -17.46
CA TRP A 273 36.44 -18.24 -18.33
C TRP A 273 36.69 -17.35 -19.55
N SER A 274 35.64 -16.75 -20.14
CA SER A 274 35.82 -15.79 -21.24
C SER A 274 36.49 -14.48 -20.80
N LEU A 275 36.56 -14.21 -19.50
CA LEU A 275 37.05 -12.94 -18.93
C LEU A 275 38.33 -13.08 -18.10
N ASN A 276 38.74 -14.29 -17.69
CA ASN A 276 40.00 -14.51 -16.97
C ASN A 276 40.59 -15.91 -17.26
N THR A 277 41.73 -15.98 -17.94
CA THR A 277 42.41 -17.25 -18.26
C THR A 277 43.08 -17.91 -17.05
N SER A 278 43.37 -17.15 -15.99
CA SER A 278 44.05 -17.64 -14.77
C SER A 278 43.19 -18.53 -13.87
N THR A 279 41.86 -18.54 -14.04
CA THR A 279 40.95 -19.41 -13.29
C THR A 279 40.83 -20.82 -13.86
N ARG A 280 41.54 -21.14 -14.96
CA ARG A 280 41.49 -22.43 -15.67
C ARG A 280 41.94 -23.62 -14.83
N GLU A 281 42.82 -23.39 -13.85
CA GLU A 281 43.38 -24.44 -12.99
C GLU A 281 42.39 -24.96 -11.93
N TYR A 282 41.27 -24.26 -11.70
CA TYR A 282 40.29 -24.57 -10.64
C TYR A 282 39.02 -25.27 -11.15
N LEU A 283 38.97 -25.70 -12.42
CA LEU A 283 37.77 -26.30 -13.04
C LEU A 283 37.79 -27.84 -13.00
N ASN A 284 36.65 -28.45 -12.66
CA ASN A 284 36.46 -29.89 -12.71
C ASN A 284 36.12 -30.35 -14.16
N ASN A 285 36.60 -31.53 -14.57
CA ASN A 285 36.33 -32.16 -15.88
C ASN A 285 34.83 -32.32 -16.18
N GLU A 286 34.00 -32.56 -15.16
CA GLU A 286 32.55 -32.69 -15.31
C GLU A 286 31.89 -31.40 -15.83
N GLN A 287 32.32 -30.25 -15.32
CA GLN A 287 31.77 -28.95 -15.70
C GLN A 287 32.06 -28.64 -17.18
N LEU A 288 33.24 -29.04 -17.66
CA LEU A 288 33.62 -28.89 -19.07
C LEU A 288 32.80 -29.80 -19.98
N GLN A 289 32.52 -31.03 -19.55
CA GLN A 289 31.64 -31.96 -20.27
C GLN A 289 30.20 -31.41 -20.37
N LYS A 290 29.65 -30.90 -19.26
CA LYS A 290 28.34 -30.25 -19.24
C LYS A 290 28.30 -29.02 -20.16
N GLY A 291 29.36 -28.21 -20.19
CA GLY A 291 29.49 -27.11 -21.16
C GLY A 291 29.36 -27.56 -22.61
N LYS A 292 30.03 -28.65 -23.01
CA LYS A 292 29.89 -29.23 -24.35
C LYS A 292 28.47 -29.73 -24.65
N GLN A 293 27.79 -30.28 -23.64
CA GLN A 293 26.39 -30.72 -23.80
C GLN A 293 25.45 -29.54 -24.06
N ILE A 294 25.67 -28.39 -23.43
CA ILE A 294 24.91 -27.16 -23.70
C ILE A 294 25.10 -26.73 -25.15
N ASP A 295 26.35 -26.67 -25.63
CA ASP A 295 26.67 -26.26 -26.99
C ASP A 295 26.10 -27.24 -28.03
N GLU A 296 26.20 -28.55 -27.78
CA GLU A 296 25.65 -29.59 -28.64
C GLU A 296 24.12 -29.47 -28.75
N TRP A 297 23.44 -29.35 -27.60
CA TRP A 297 22.00 -29.19 -27.56
C TRP A 297 21.56 -27.93 -28.31
N TRP A 298 22.22 -26.79 -28.07
CA TRP A 298 21.90 -25.54 -28.77
C TRP A 298 22.12 -25.63 -30.29
N ARG A 299 23.18 -26.35 -30.71
CA ARG A 299 23.48 -26.56 -32.13
C ARG A 299 22.41 -27.41 -32.82
N GLN A 300 21.91 -28.46 -32.18
CA GLN A 300 20.83 -29.30 -32.71
C GLN A 300 19.55 -28.48 -32.90
N VAL A 301 19.21 -27.64 -31.92
CA VAL A 301 18.04 -26.78 -31.99
C VAL A 301 18.19 -25.67 -33.05
N SER A 302 19.37 -25.05 -33.15
CA SER A 302 19.64 -23.96 -34.10
C SER A 302 19.65 -24.42 -35.57
N LYS A 303 19.95 -25.69 -35.84
CA LYS A 303 19.97 -26.27 -37.20
C LYS A 303 18.59 -26.69 -37.71
N GLY A 304 17.53 -26.53 -36.91
CA GLY A 304 16.17 -26.91 -37.28
C GLY A 304 15.90 -28.41 -37.24
N GLU A 305 16.80 -29.22 -36.67
CA GLU A 305 16.59 -30.66 -36.43
C GLU A 305 15.51 -30.87 -35.35
N CYS A 306 15.26 -29.86 -34.51
CA CYS A 306 14.15 -29.77 -33.57
C CYS A 306 13.58 -28.33 -33.60
N MET A 307 12.42 -28.11 -34.23
CA MET A 307 11.75 -26.81 -34.18
C MET A 307 11.23 -26.58 -32.76
N MET A 308 11.66 -25.49 -32.10
CA MET A 308 11.17 -25.16 -30.74
C MET A 308 9.70 -24.74 -30.78
N ASP A 309 8.82 -25.67 -30.45
CA ASP A 309 7.43 -25.38 -30.11
C ASP A 309 7.32 -25.09 -28.62
N PHE A 310 7.37 -23.81 -28.25
CA PHE A 310 7.33 -23.35 -26.86
C PHE A 310 6.04 -23.73 -26.12
N MET A 311 4.99 -24.20 -26.81
CA MET A 311 3.75 -24.64 -26.18
C MET A 311 3.78 -26.11 -25.77
N ASN A 312 4.63 -26.93 -26.40
CA ASN A 312 4.67 -28.38 -26.24
C ASN A 312 6.07 -28.89 -25.84
N MET A 313 6.89 -28.04 -25.21
CA MET A 313 8.20 -28.45 -24.69
C MET A 313 8.04 -29.41 -23.52
N ASP A 314 8.84 -30.48 -23.52
CA ASP A 314 9.00 -31.34 -22.35
C ASP A 314 9.87 -30.66 -21.28
N ASP A 315 9.74 -31.11 -20.04
CA ASP A 315 10.44 -30.55 -18.88
C ASP A 315 11.95 -30.47 -19.08
N ARG A 316 12.54 -31.46 -19.76
CA ARG A 316 13.96 -31.46 -20.07
C ARG A 316 14.36 -30.32 -21.01
N SER A 317 13.58 -30.10 -22.08
CA SER A 317 13.85 -29.00 -23.01
C SER A 317 13.63 -27.64 -22.35
N ILE A 318 12.65 -27.50 -21.45
CA ILE A 318 12.45 -26.28 -20.66
C ILE A 318 13.69 -26.00 -19.81
N GLY A 319 14.16 -27.01 -19.06
CA GLY A 319 15.37 -26.89 -18.22
C GLY A 319 16.61 -26.53 -19.04
N MET A 320 16.83 -27.19 -20.18
CA MET A 320 17.95 -26.87 -21.07
C MET A 320 17.85 -25.46 -21.67
N PHE A 321 16.65 -25.00 -22.06
CA PHE A 321 16.47 -23.64 -22.55
C PHE A 321 16.73 -22.59 -21.44
N TRP A 322 16.33 -22.87 -20.21
CA TRP A 322 16.72 -22.04 -19.06
C TRP A 322 18.24 -21.98 -18.93
N VAL A 323 18.95 -23.10 -18.99
CA VAL A 323 20.42 -23.16 -18.97
C VAL A 323 21.03 -22.28 -20.06
N VAL A 324 20.53 -22.36 -21.30
CA VAL A 324 20.96 -21.50 -22.41
C VAL A 324 20.73 -20.01 -22.11
N SER A 325 19.66 -19.64 -21.42
CA SER A 325 19.44 -18.24 -21.02
C SER A 325 20.57 -17.68 -20.14
N TYR A 326 21.30 -18.53 -19.41
CA TYR A 326 22.47 -18.15 -18.59
C TYR A 326 23.81 -18.29 -19.33
N THR A 327 23.87 -18.80 -20.56
CA THR A 327 25.13 -18.88 -21.33
C THR A 327 25.06 -18.01 -22.58
N MET A 328 24.03 -18.22 -23.39
CA MET A 328 23.82 -17.63 -24.73
C MET A 328 22.55 -16.77 -24.76
N ALA A 329 22.48 -15.77 -23.88
CA ALA A 329 21.29 -14.92 -23.74
C ALA A 329 20.89 -14.18 -25.03
N GLN A 330 21.84 -13.80 -25.89
CA GLN A 330 21.51 -13.11 -27.15
C GLN A 330 20.86 -14.07 -28.17
N PRO A 331 21.48 -15.21 -28.52
CA PRO A 331 20.83 -16.21 -29.37
C PRO A 331 19.47 -16.68 -28.85
N ALA A 332 19.34 -16.93 -27.55
CA ALA A 332 18.06 -17.31 -26.94
C ALA A 332 16.98 -16.23 -27.14
N CYS A 333 17.35 -14.95 -26.97
CA CYS A 333 16.47 -13.81 -27.21
C CYS A 333 15.97 -13.76 -28.66
N GLU A 334 16.86 -13.97 -29.63
CA GLU A 334 16.53 -13.99 -31.05
C GLU A 334 15.58 -15.12 -31.40
N THR A 335 15.76 -16.32 -30.84
CA THR A 335 14.82 -17.44 -31.03
C THR A 335 13.42 -17.11 -30.52
N VAL A 336 13.30 -16.47 -29.35
CA VAL A 336 12.01 -16.03 -28.82
C VAL A 336 11.36 -14.97 -29.72
N MET A 337 12.13 -13.98 -30.19
CA MET A 337 11.62 -12.95 -31.10
C MET A 337 11.19 -13.54 -32.46
N ASN A 338 11.92 -14.54 -32.95
CA ASN A 338 11.59 -15.28 -34.16
C ASN A 338 10.28 -16.07 -34.00
N TRP A 339 10.06 -16.69 -32.83
CA TRP A 339 8.78 -17.33 -32.52
C TRP A 339 7.61 -16.35 -32.55
N LEU A 340 7.76 -15.20 -31.87
CA LEU A 340 6.73 -14.17 -31.80
C LEU A 340 6.39 -13.54 -33.16
N SER A 341 7.27 -13.71 -34.15
CA SER A 341 7.13 -13.22 -35.52
C SER A 341 6.95 -14.33 -36.56
N SER A 342 6.88 -15.59 -36.14
CA SER A 342 6.96 -16.80 -37.00
C SER A 342 5.84 -16.90 -38.04
N SER A 343 4.64 -16.46 -37.69
CA SER A 343 3.49 -16.44 -38.61
C SER A 343 3.60 -15.36 -39.69
N GLY A 344 4.65 -14.52 -39.66
CA GLY A 344 4.88 -13.46 -40.61
C GLY A 344 3.94 -12.27 -40.45
N VAL A 345 3.93 -11.41 -41.47
CA VAL A 345 3.17 -10.16 -41.49
C VAL A 345 2.10 -10.23 -42.57
N THR A 346 0.96 -9.59 -42.34
CA THR A 346 -0.12 -9.48 -43.32
C THR A 346 -0.60 -8.04 -43.41
N GLU A 347 -1.04 -7.64 -44.60
CA GLU A 347 -1.64 -6.34 -44.82
C GLU A 347 -3.07 -6.35 -44.23
N LEU A 348 -3.35 -5.43 -43.31
CA LEU A 348 -4.71 -5.23 -42.80
C LEU A 348 -5.46 -4.39 -43.83
N LEU A 349 -6.43 -5.00 -44.51
CA LEU A 349 -7.28 -4.29 -45.45
C LEU A 349 -8.00 -3.14 -44.72
N PRO A 350 -7.99 -1.92 -45.28
CA PRO A 350 -8.75 -0.82 -44.70
C PRO A 350 -10.23 -1.22 -44.62
N GLY A 351 -10.88 -0.95 -43.48
CA GLY A 351 -12.34 -1.02 -43.42
C GLY A 351 -12.95 -0.13 -44.51
N ALA A 352 -14.17 -0.44 -44.95
CA ALA A 352 -14.84 0.18 -46.12
C ALA A 352 -14.91 1.73 -46.15
N ASN A 353 -14.52 2.42 -45.07
CA ASN A 353 -14.61 3.86 -44.86
C ASN A 353 -13.25 4.60 -44.82
N VAL A 354 -12.14 3.93 -45.15
CA VAL A 354 -10.78 4.50 -45.07
C VAL A 354 -10.20 4.71 -46.48
N GLN A 355 -9.56 5.86 -46.71
CA GLN A 355 -8.85 6.19 -47.96
C GLN A 355 -7.85 5.07 -48.34
N PRO A 356 -7.84 4.60 -49.61
CA PRO A 356 -7.08 3.40 -50.03
C PRO A 356 -5.55 3.55 -50.04
N ASN A 357 -5.01 4.76 -49.78
CA ASN A 357 -3.58 5.08 -49.93
C ASN A 357 -2.70 4.81 -48.70
N GLU A 358 -3.23 4.28 -47.60
CA GLU A 358 -2.47 4.06 -46.36
C GLU A 358 -2.62 2.62 -45.85
N ARG A 359 -1.69 1.75 -46.26
CA ARG A 359 -1.67 0.33 -45.93
C ARG A 359 -1.01 0.09 -44.57
N LEU A 360 -1.66 -0.69 -43.70
CA LEU A 360 -1.14 -1.03 -42.37
C LEU A 360 -0.65 -2.47 -42.36
N MET A 361 0.62 -2.68 -42.03
CA MET A 361 1.19 -4.02 -41.87
C MET A 361 0.99 -4.50 -40.43
N VAL A 362 0.46 -5.71 -40.25
CA VAL A 362 0.14 -6.30 -38.95
C VAL A 362 0.77 -7.70 -38.85
N MET A 363 1.46 -7.98 -37.74
CA MET A 363 1.96 -9.32 -37.46
C MET A 363 0.79 -10.29 -37.28
N ARG A 364 0.88 -11.48 -37.89
CA ARG A 364 -0.12 -12.54 -37.68
C ARG A 364 -0.09 -13.01 -36.22
N GLU A 365 -1.25 -13.40 -35.72
CA GLU A 365 -1.36 -13.89 -34.34
C GLU A 365 -0.65 -15.24 -34.16
N VAL A 366 -0.01 -15.39 -33.01
CA VAL A 366 0.65 -16.61 -32.52
C VAL A 366 0.25 -16.84 -31.06
N SER A 367 0.78 -17.89 -30.42
CA SER A 367 0.58 -18.10 -28.98
C SER A 367 1.66 -17.37 -28.15
N PRO A 368 1.30 -16.67 -27.06
CA PRO A 368 2.27 -16.02 -26.17
C PRO A 368 3.02 -17.02 -25.30
N LEU A 369 4.27 -16.72 -24.95
CA LEU A 369 5.10 -17.65 -24.16
C LEU A 369 4.50 -17.91 -22.75
N PRO A 370 4.44 -19.18 -22.30
CA PRO A 370 3.86 -19.53 -21.01
C PRO A 370 4.70 -19.02 -19.82
N ILE A 371 4.03 -18.66 -18.72
CA ILE A 371 4.71 -18.23 -17.48
C ILE A 371 5.67 -19.31 -16.96
N SER A 372 5.29 -20.59 -17.08
CA SER A 372 6.15 -21.72 -16.70
C SER A 372 7.52 -21.60 -17.35
N LEU A 373 7.59 -21.40 -18.67
CA LEU A 373 8.85 -21.20 -19.38
C LEU A 373 9.55 -19.89 -19.00
N LEU A 374 8.81 -18.77 -18.96
CA LEU A 374 9.41 -17.45 -18.71
C LEU A 374 10.01 -17.33 -17.30
N SER A 375 9.47 -18.05 -16.31
CA SER A 375 9.86 -17.93 -14.89
C SER A 375 11.31 -18.32 -14.61
N GLY A 376 11.90 -19.22 -15.40
CA GLY A 376 13.30 -19.64 -15.23
C GLY A 376 14.31 -18.88 -16.09
N PHE A 377 13.87 -17.91 -16.91
CA PHE A 377 14.78 -17.09 -17.70
C PHE A 377 15.73 -16.30 -16.80
N SER A 378 17.00 -16.22 -17.20
CA SER A 378 17.96 -15.35 -16.51
C SER A 378 17.54 -13.89 -16.60
N MET A 379 17.82 -13.11 -15.55
CA MET A 379 17.53 -11.66 -15.55
C MET A 379 18.18 -10.91 -16.73
N ASN A 380 19.34 -11.40 -17.20
CA ASN A 380 20.02 -10.85 -18.38
C ASN A 380 19.22 -11.09 -19.67
N LEU A 381 18.69 -12.32 -19.87
CA LEU A 381 17.82 -12.61 -21.00
C LEU A 381 16.55 -11.75 -20.93
N CYS A 382 15.90 -11.68 -19.77
CA CYS A 382 14.68 -10.89 -19.59
C CYS A 382 14.88 -9.41 -19.95
N LEU A 383 15.99 -8.78 -19.52
CA LEU A 383 16.28 -7.38 -19.87
C LEU A 383 16.53 -7.17 -21.36
N LYS A 384 17.25 -8.10 -22.01
CA LYS A 384 17.47 -8.06 -23.46
C LYS A 384 16.16 -8.22 -24.23
N LEU A 385 15.34 -9.19 -23.81
CA LEU A 385 14.07 -9.49 -24.43
C LEU A 385 13.10 -8.32 -24.30
N VAL A 386 12.96 -7.74 -23.10
CA VAL A 386 12.18 -6.50 -22.88
C VAL A 386 12.66 -5.39 -23.81
N SER A 387 13.97 -5.13 -23.90
CA SER A 387 14.51 -4.08 -24.77
C SER A 387 14.18 -4.30 -26.26
N GLN A 388 14.33 -5.53 -26.76
CA GLN A 388 14.03 -5.87 -28.16
C GLN A 388 12.52 -5.83 -28.44
N MET A 389 11.70 -6.30 -27.50
CA MET A 389 10.25 -6.20 -27.61
C MET A 389 9.80 -4.74 -27.61
N GLU A 390 10.33 -3.88 -26.75
CA GLU A 390 10.00 -2.44 -26.75
C GLU A 390 10.34 -1.77 -28.08
N GLU A 391 11.45 -2.15 -28.71
CA GLU A 391 11.80 -1.67 -30.04
C GLU A 391 10.77 -2.11 -31.09
N SER A 392 10.36 -3.38 -31.09
CA SER A 392 9.33 -3.90 -31.99
C SER A 392 7.93 -3.31 -31.72
N LEU A 393 7.55 -3.15 -30.45
CA LEU A 393 6.22 -2.70 -30.02
C LEU A 393 6.02 -1.19 -30.26
N PHE A 394 7.03 -0.37 -29.97
CA PHE A 394 6.87 1.08 -29.90
C PHE A 394 7.63 1.85 -30.98
N ALA A 395 8.75 1.32 -31.47
CA ALA A 395 9.54 1.95 -32.54
C ALA A 395 9.32 1.31 -33.92
N GLY A 396 8.78 0.07 -33.96
CA GLY A 396 8.50 -0.68 -35.19
C GLY A 396 7.50 -0.01 -36.14
N GLN A 397 7.59 -0.38 -37.42
CA GLN A 397 6.65 0.06 -38.46
C GLN A 397 5.45 -0.88 -38.63
N VAL A 398 5.53 -2.10 -38.09
CA VAL A 398 4.51 -3.14 -38.17
C VAL A 398 3.75 -3.20 -36.84
N VAL A 399 2.43 -3.32 -36.89
CA VAL A 399 1.63 -3.49 -35.67
C VAL A 399 1.91 -4.87 -35.05
N PRO A 400 2.26 -4.93 -33.76
CA PRO A 400 2.66 -6.18 -33.12
C PRO A 400 1.47 -7.13 -32.91
N SER A 401 1.73 -8.43 -32.81
CA SER A 401 0.74 -9.45 -32.42
C SER A 401 0.32 -9.29 -30.96
N ILE A 402 -0.88 -9.76 -30.59
CA ILE A 402 -1.33 -9.77 -29.19
C ILE A 402 -0.39 -10.65 -28.36
N ALA A 403 0.13 -11.73 -28.92
CA ALA A 403 1.06 -12.63 -28.25
C ALA A 403 2.36 -11.95 -27.81
N MET A 404 2.90 -11.05 -28.65
CA MET A 404 4.06 -10.25 -28.28
C MET A 404 3.74 -9.31 -27.11
N VAL A 405 2.57 -8.66 -27.15
CA VAL A 405 2.12 -7.79 -26.06
C VAL A 405 1.90 -8.58 -24.75
N GLU A 406 1.24 -9.74 -24.81
CA GLU A 406 1.03 -10.61 -23.66
C GLU A 406 2.36 -11.11 -23.09
N THR A 407 3.29 -11.56 -23.94
CA THR A 407 4.63 -11.99 -23.50
C THR A 407 5.39 -10.84 -22.81
N TYR A 408 5.28 -9.61 -23.34
CA TYR A 408 5.88 -8.43 -22.73
C TYR A 408 5.27 -8.17 -21.34
N THR A 409 3.94 -8.19 -21.23
CA THR A 409 3.29 -7.99 -19.94
C THR A 409 3.69 -9.06 -18.93
N ARG A 410 3.73 -10.34 -19.33
CA ARG A 410 4.13 -11.48 -18.48
C ARG A 410 5.53 -11.30 -17.91
N LEU A 411 6.50 -10.87 -18.71
CA LEU A 411 7.86 -10.57 -18.24
C LEU A 411 7.84 -9.51 -17.13
N LEU A 412 7.09 -8.41 -17.34
CA LEU A 412 6.96 -7.35 -16.34
C LEU A 412 6.30 -7.83 -15.04
N LEU A 413 5.42 -8.82 -15.10
CA LEU A 413 4.84 -9.42 -13.90
C LEU A 413 5.85 -10.31 -13.16
N ILE A 414 6.81 -10.94 -13.85
CA ILE A 414 7.72 -11.98 -13.27
C ILE A 414 8.81 -11.32 -12.44
N ALA A 415 9.39 -10.25 -12.97
CA ALA A 415 10.44 -9.50 -12.32
C ALA A 415 10.06 -8.02 -12.22
N PRO A 416 9.03 -7.69 -11.44
CA PRO A 416 8.46 -6.35 -11.39
C PRO A 416 9.44 -5.31 -10.80
N HIS A 417 10.37 -5.68 -9.91
CA HIS A 417 11.34 -4.72 -9.37
C HIS A 417 12.40 -4.36 -10.42
N SER A 418 12.89 -5.38 -11.12
CA SER A 418 14.01 -5.22 -12.05
C SER A 418 13.61 -4.63 -13.40
N LEU A 419 12.49 -5.10 -13.95
CA LEU A 419 12.09 -4.81 -15.34
C LEU A 419 11.15 -3.60 -15.46
N PHE A 420 10.25 -3.39 -14.50
CA PHE A 420 9.18 -2.41 -14.67
C PHE A 420 9.67 -0.94 -14.69
N ARG A 421 9.18 -0.17 -15.66
CA ARG A 421 9.41 1.26 -15.82
C ARG A 421 8.10 2.00 -16.09
N SER A 422 8.05 3.29 -15.76
CA SER A 422 6.91 4.14 -16.13
C SER A 422 6.90 4.28 -17.65
N HIS A 423 5.90 3.74 -18.33
CA HIS A 423 5.94 3.56 -19.79
C HIS A 423 5.97 4.90 -20.51
N PHE A 424 5.08 5.83 -20.16
CA PHE A 424 5.05 7.17 -20.76
C PHE A 424 6.36 7.93 -20.53
N SER A 425 6.86 7.95 -19.28
CA SER A 425 8.10 8.65 -18.96
C SER A 425 9.32 8.02 -19.66
N HIS A 426 9.38 6.69 -19.71
CA HIS A 426 10.45 5.94 -20.39
C HIS A 426 10.45 6.16 -21.90
N LEU A 427 9.29 6.07 -22.55
CA LEU A 427 9.15 6.30 -23.99
C LEU A 427 9.49 7.75 -24.36
N ALA A 428 9.04 8.72 -23.55
CA ALA A 428 9.38 10.13 -23.76
C ALA A 428 10.89 10.39 -23.65
N GLN A 429 11.57 9.76 -22.68
CA GLN A 429 13.03 9.85 -22.51
C GLN A 429 13.78 9.20 -23.67
N ARG A 430 13.31 8.05 -24.17
CA ARG A 430 13.93 7.36 -25.30
C ARG A 430 13.77 8.17 -26.59
N ASN A 431 12.55 8.62 -26.89
CA ASN A 431 12.26 9.51 -28.00
C ASN A 431 10.84 10.10 -27.85
N ALA A 432 10.76 11.40 -27.56
CA ALA A 432 9.50 12.12 -27.36
C ALA A 432 8.52 12.02 -28.56
N SER A 433 9.03 11.84 -29.79
CA SER A 433 8.17 11.70 -30.98
C SER A 433 7.37 10.39 -31.01
N LEU A 434 7.75 9.35 -30.24
CA LEU A 434 7.06 8.07 -30.24
C LEU A 434 5.62 8.19 -29.74
N LEU A 435 5.39 8.98 -28.69
CA LEU A 435 4.06 9.22 -28.11
C LEU A 435 3.18 10.13 -28.98
N SER A 436 3.74 10.74 -30.04
CA SER A 436 2.95 11.46 -31.04
C SER A 436 2.32 10.53 -32.08
N LYS A 437 2.80 9.28 -32.20
CA LYS A 437 2.24 8.28 -33.12
C LYS A 437 0.96 7.67 -32.53
N PRO A 438 -0.21 7.77 -33.21
CA PRO A 438 -1.48 7.30 -32.65
C PRO A 438 -1.48 5.81 -32.27
N GLY A 439 -0.85 4.94 -33.08
CA GLY A 439 -0.78 3.51 -32.80
C GLY A 439 -0.01 3.17 -31.51
N VAL A 440 1.06 3.91 -31.21
CA VAL A 440 1.85 3.73 -29.98
C VAL A 440 1.03 4.18 -28.77
N THR A 441 0.42 5.36 -28.84
CA THR A 441 -0.39 5.89 -27.74
C THR A 441 -1.60 5.00 -27.43
N LEU A 442 -2.30 4.49 -28.46
CA LEU A 442 -3.37 3.53 -28.29
C LEU A 442 -2.89 2.24 -27.63
N LEU A 443 -1.78 1.67 -28.11
CA LEU A 443 -1.21 0.44 -27.55
C LEU A 443 -0.84 0.62 -26.06
N VAL A 444 -0.15 1.71 -25.71
CA VAL A 444 0.22 1.99 -24.32
C VAL A 444 -1.02 2.15 -23.45
N LEU A 445 -2.02 2.91 -23.89
CA LEU A 445 -3.26 3.09 -23.13
C LEU A 445 -4.01 1.77 -22.93
N GLU A 446 -4.07 0.89 -23.92
CA GLU A 446 -4.72 -0.42 -23.79
C GLU A 446 -3.95 -1.37 -22.87
N ILE A 447 -2.62 -1.46 -23.00
CA ILE A 447 -1.78 -2.27 -22.10
C ILE A 447 -1.97 -1.81 -20.65
N VAL A 448 -1.94 -0.50 -20.41
CA VAL A 448 -2.06 0.02 -19.05
C VAL A 448 -3.46 -0.20 -18.48
N ASN A 449 -4.52 0.07 -19.24
CA ASN A 449 -5.90 -0.13 -18.78
C ASN A 449 -6.21 -1.60 -18.43
N TYR A 450 -5.82 -2.52 -19.31
CA TYR A 450 -6.37 -3.88 -19.29
C TYR A 450 -5.38 -4.95 -18.80
N ARG A 451 -4.11 -4.59 -18.57
CA ARG A 451 -3.07 -5.54 -18.13
C ARG A 451 -2.23 -5.04 -16.97
N LEU A 452 -1.78 -3.78 -17.01
CA LEU A 452 -0.75 -3.29 -16.08
C LEU A 452 -1.26 -2.39 -14.96
N LEU A 453 -2.55 -2.02 -14.90
CA LEU A 453 -3.07 -1.16 -13.82
C LEU A 453 -2.75 -1.71 -12.41
N PRO A 454 -2.98 -3.01 -12.10
CA PRO A 454 -2.58 -3.54 -10.80
C PRO A 454 -1.07 -3.50 -10.55
N LEU A 455 -0.25 -3.67 -11.59
CA LEU A 455 1.21 -3.55 -11.49
C LEU A 455 1.64 -2.11 -11.18
N TYR A 456 1.03 -1.10 -11.82
CA TYR A 456 1.28 0.31 -11.51
C TYR A 456 0.94 0.63 -10.05
N ARG A 457 -0.15 0.03 -9.53
CA ARG A 457 -0.54 0.17 -8.12
C ARG A 457 0.46 -0.49 -7.19
N TYR A 458 0.83 -1.74 -7.46
CA TYR A 458 1.88 -2.46 -6.71
C TYR A 458 3.19 -1.67 -6.71
N GLN A 459 3.56 -1.04 -7.81
CA GLN A 459 4.80 -0.27 -7.98
C GLN A 459 4.76 1.13 -7.38
N GLY A 460 3.62 1.61 -6.88
CA GLY A 460 3.45 2.97 -6.34
C GLY A 460 3.42 4.08 -7.39
N LYS A 461 3.28 3.75 -8.69
CA LYS A 461 3.42 4.71 -9.80
C LYS A 461 2.09 5.28 -10.34
N CYS A 462 0.95 5.00 -9.70
CA CYS A 462 -0.36 5.51 -10.15
C CYS A 462 -0.41 7.03 -10.20
N LYS A 463 0.15 7.75 -9.21
CA LYS A 463 0.16 9.22 -9.18
C LYS A 463 0.89 9.79 -10.40
N THR A 464 2.10 9.28 -10.71
CA THR A 464 2.87 9.67 -11.90
C THR A 464 2.11 9.41 -13.19
N LEU A 465 1.55 8.22 -13.34
CA LEU A 465 0.79 7.83 -14.52
C LEU A 465 -0.45 8.73 -14.72
N MET A 466 -1.16 9.07 -13.65
CA MET A 466 -2.31 9.97 -13.72
C MET A 466 -1.93 11.36 -14.23
N TYR A 467 -0.77 11.91 -13.85
CA TYR A 467 -0.28 13.17 -14.42
C TYR A 467 0.01 13.06 -15.92
N ASP A 468 0.65 11.97 -16.35
CA ASP A 468 0.95 11.73 -17.77
C ASP A 468 -0.34 11.60 -18.60
N VAL A 469 -1.33 10.86 -18.09
CA VAL A 469 -2.63 10.67 -18.76
C VAL A 469 -3.44 11.97 -18.79
N THR A 470 -3.44 12.76 -17.72
CA THR A 470 -4.14 14.05 -17.67
C THR A 470 -3.60 15.00 -18.74
N LYS A 471 -2.28 15.05 -18.95
CA LYS A 471 -1.69 15.84 -20.05
C LYS A 471 -2.18 15.40 -21.42
N ILE A 472 -2.36 14.09 -21.65
CA ILE A 472 -2.90 13.56 -22.90
C ILE A 472 -4.34 14.04 -23.09
N ILE A 473 -5.17 13.95 -22.05
CA ILE A 473 -6.56 14.43 -22.08
C ILE A 473 -6.59 15.93 -22.38
N SER A 474 -5.77 16.74 -21.69
CA SER A 474 -5.64 18.18 -21.94
C SER A 474 -5.26 18.49 -23.38
N ALA A 475 -4.35 17.71 -23.98
CA ALA A 475 -3.93 17.87 -25.37
C ALA A 475 -4.98 17.42 -26.40
N LEU A 476 -5.95 16.59 -26.00
CA LEU A 476 -7.06 16.13 -26.84
C LEU A 476 -8.34 16.96 -26.65
N LYS A 477 -8.39 17.81 -25.62
CA LYS A 477 -9.52 18.67 -25.28
C LYS A 477 -9.97 19.50 -26.47
N GLY A 478 -11.26 19.47 -26.79
CA GLY A 478 -11.86 20.17 -27.94
C GLY A 478 -11.42 19.68 -29.34
N LYS A 479 -10.56 18.65 -29.47
CA LYS A 479 -10.20 18.08 -30.78
C LYS A 479 -11.33 17.22 -31.33
N ARG A 480 -11.60 17.36 -32.63
CA ARG A 480 -12.64 16.62 -33.35
C ARG A 480 -12.14 15.26 -33.84
N GLY A 481 -13.00 14.24 -33.72
CA GLY A 481 -12.79 12.91 -34.33
C GLY A 481 -11.83 11.95 -33.61
N ASP A 482 -11.06 12.39 -32.60
CA ASP A 482 -10.10 11.55 -31.87
C ASP A 482 -10.76 10.82 -30.67
N HIS A 483 -11.94 10.24 -30.90
CA HIS A 483 -12.80 9.67 -29.85
C HIS A 483 -12.19 8.50 -29.09
N ARG A 484 -11.52 7.56 -29.78
CA ARG A 484 -10.96 6.36 -29.13
C ARG A 484 -9.83 6.68 -28.16
N VAL A 485 -8.86 7.47 -28.60
CA VAL A 485 -7.71 7.85 -27.75
C VAL A 485 -8.20 8.60 -26.52
N PHE A 486 -9.10 9.57 -26.71
CA PHE A 486 -9.67 10.33 -25.60
C PHE A 486 -10.39 9.43 -24.60
N ARG A 487 -11.26 8.52 -25.07
CA ARG A 487 -12.02 7.64 -24.18
C ARG A 487 -11.17 6.62 -23.46
N LEU A 488 -10.14 6.07 -24.11
CA LEU A 488 -9.17 5.19 -23.44
C LEU A 488 -8.36 5.93 -22.37
N ALA A 489 -7.96 7.18 -22.64
CA ALA A 489 -7.26 8.01 -21.67
C ALA A 489 -8.16 8.41 -20.49
N GLU A 490 -9.41 8.81 -20.76
CA GLU A 490 -10.39 9.11 -19.72
C GLU A 490 -10.73 7.87 -18.88
N ASN A 491 -10.95 6.71 -19.52
CA ASN A 491 -11.18 5.43 -18.83
C ASN A 491 -10.00 5.03 -17.94
N LEU A 492 -8.76 5.22 -18.42
CA LEU A 492 -7.56 5.00 -17.61
C LEU A 492 -7.48 5.94 -16.42
N CYS A 493 -7.82 7.21 -16.62
CA CYS A 493 -7.80 8.19 -15.55
C CYS A 493 -8.87 7.88 -14.49
N ILE A 494 -10.08 7.45 -14.89
CA ILE A 494 -11.12 6.94 -13.98
C ILE A 494 -10.60 5.76 -13.16
N ASN A 495 -10.01 4.76 -13.83
CA ASN A 495 -9.36 3.61 -13.20
C ASN A 495 -8.33 4.02 -12.15
N LEU A 496 -7.46 4.98 -12.51
CA LEU A 496 -6.40 5.47 -11.63
C LEU A 496 -6.98 6.19 -10.42
N ILE A 497 -7.96 7.07 -10.61
CA ILE A 497 -8.67 7.77 -9.54
C ILE A 497 -9.30 6.74 -8.59
N LEU A 498 -10.09 5.79 -9.10
CA LEU A 498 -10.72 4.73 -8.30
C LEU A 498 -9.71 3.81 -7.59
N SER A 499 -8.46 3.72 -8.07
CA SER A 499 -7.40 2.93 -7.45
C SER A 499 -6.69 3.62 -6.28
N LEU A 500 -6.91 4.93 -6.10
CA LEU A 500 -6.23 5.73 -5.10
C LEU A 500 -6.59 5.26 -3.69
N ARG A 501 -5.56 5.15 -2.85
CA ARG A 501 -5.69 4.87 -1.41
C ARG A 501 -5.36 6.09 -0.55
N ASP A 502 -4.95 7.18 -1.19
CA ASP A 502 -4.42 8.39 -0.58
C ASP A 502 -4.60 9.58 -1.53
N PHE A 503 -4.50 10.80 -0.99
CA PHE A 503 -4.66 12.06 -1.70
C PHE A 503 -3.60 12.26 -2.78
N PHE A 504 -3.98 12.94 -3.86
CA PHE A 504 -3.09 13.30 -4.96
C PHE A 504 -3.11 14.81 -5.17
N SER A 505 -1.97 15.41 -5.51
CA SER A 505 -1.94 16.84 -5.79
C SER A 505 -2.48 17.12 -7.20
N VAL A 506 -3.51 17.95 -7.33
CA VAL A 506 -4.06 18.26 -8.67
C VAL A 506 -3.17 19.26 -9.42
N LYS A 507 -2.48 20.16 -8.69
CA LYS A 507 -1.39 21.03 -9.20
C LYS A 507 -0.36 21.32 -8.09
N ARG A 508 0.94 21.17 -8.38
CA ARG A 508 2.02 21.55 -7.45
C ARG A 508 2.08 23.05 -7.15
N GLU A 509 1.63 23.90 -8.08
CA GLU A 509 1.76 25.37 -8.00
C GLU A 509 0.54 26.09 -7.40
N GLY A 510 -0.52 25.36 -7.01
CA GLY A 510 -1.61 25.91 -6.18
C GLY A 510 -2.55 26.94 -6.83
N LYS A 511 -2.45 27.27 -8.12
CA LYS A 511 -3.31 28.28 -8.78
C LYS A 511 -4.06 27.77 -10.02
N GLY A 512 -5.36 28.02 -10.07
CA GLY A 512 -6.25 27.80 -11.23
C GLY A 512 -7.03 26.47 -11.22
N PRO A 513 -8.05 26.33 -12.09
CA PRO A 513 -8.92 25.14 -12.15
C PRO A 513 -8.16 23.87 -12.54
N THR A 514 -8.76 22.71 -12.27
CA THR A 514 -8.24 21.42 -12.73
C THR A 514 -8.25 21.33 -14.25
N GLU A 515 -7.34 20.52 -14.80
CA GLU A 515 -7.38 20.14 -16.22
C GLU A 515 -8.30 18.94 -16.49
N PHE A 516 -8.97 18.45 -15.45
CA PHE A 516 -9.88 17.31 -15.54
C PHE A 516 -11.11 17.64 -16.39
N THR A 517 -11.66 16.59 -17.00
CA THR A 517 -13.00 16.64 -17.61
C THR A 517 -14.05 16.67 -16.50
N GLU A 518 -15.27 17.07 -16.84
CA GLU A 518 -16.39 17.05 -15.89
C GLU A 518 -16.61 15.63 -15.32
N THR A 519 -16.49 14.59 -16.14
CA THR A 519 -16.55 13.19 -15.71
C THR A 519 -15.50 12.91 -14.63
N LEU A 520 -14.24 13.28 -14.87
CA LEU A 520 -13.15 13.03 -13.92
C LEU A 520 -13.31 13.82 -12.63
N ASN A 521 -13.80 15.08 -12.70
CA ASN A 521 -14.12 15.87 -11.51
C ASN A 521 -15.14 15.16 -10.62
N ARG A 522 -16.24 14.64 -11.19
CA ARG A 522 -17.29 13.93 -10.44
C ARG A 522 -16.78 12.65 -9.80
N ILE A 523 -16.07 11.82 -10.57
CA ILE A 523 -15.47 10.58 -10.07
C ILE A 523 -14.45 10.87 -8.96
N THR A 524 -13.70 11.96 -9.06
CA THR A 524 -12.75 12.38 -8.01
C THR A 524 -13.48 12.65 -6.70
N ILE A 525 -14.57 13.41 -6.70
CA ILE A 525 -15.34 13.70 -5.48
C ILE A 525 -15.90 12.43 -4.85
N ILE A 526 -16.48 11.52 -5.65
CA ILE A 526 -17.00 10.23 -5.17
C ILE A 526 -15.87 9.39 -4.55
N THR A 527 -14.72 9.34 -5.20
CA THR A 527 -13.55 8.59 -4.72
C THR A 527 -12.99 9.18 -3.42
N LEU A 528 -12.96 10.52 -3.30
CA LEU A 528 -12.57 11.19 -2.07
C LEU A 528 -13.53 10.82 -0.94
N ALA A 529 -14.84 10.80 -1.18
CA ALA A 529 -15.82 10.40 -0.18
C ALA A 529 -15.61 8.95 0.30
N ILE A 530 -15.40 8.01 -0.63
CA ILE A 530 -15.09 6.61 -0.30
C ILE A 530 -13.77 6.50 0.48
N THR A 531 -12.72 7.18 0.03
CA THR A 531 -11.39 7.10 0.63
C THR A 531 -11.38 7.68 2.05
N ILE A 532 -11.89 8.88 2.25
CA ILE A 532 -11.96 9.54 3.57
C ILE A 532 -12.80 8.69 4.54
N LYS A 533 -13.98 8.22 4.11
CA LYS A 533 -14.86 7.43 5.00
C LYS A 533 -14.27 6.09 5.40
N THR A 534 -13.55 5.43 4.48
CA THR A 534 -13.11 4.04 4.69
C THR A 534 -11.65 3.91 5.10
N ARG A 535 -10.84 4.97 4.99
CA ARG A 535 -9.39 4.97 5.30
C ARG A 535 -8.89 6.23 6.00
N GLY A 536 -9.66 7.32 6.03
CA GLY A 536 -9.27 8.62 6.57
C GLY A 536 -8.14 9.32 5.81
N ILE A 537 -7.82 10.56 6.22
CA ILE A 537 -6.69 11.34 5.67
C ILE A 537 -5.42 11.05 6.47
N ALA A 538 -4.41 10.49 5.80
CA ALA A 538 -3.19 10.00 6.44
C ALA A 538 -2.25 11.09 6.97
N ASP A 539 -2.10 12.21 6.24
CA ASP A 539 -1.13 13.27 6.55
C ASP A 539 -1.81 14.61 6.87
N ALA A 540 -1.24 15.36 7.82
CA ALA A 540 -1.76 16.67 8.24
C ALA A 540 -1.76 17.71 7.10
N ASP A 541 -0.75 17.67 6.22
CA ASP A 541 -0.64 18.57 5.08
C ASP A 541 -1.76 18.34 4.05
N HIS A 542 -2.24 17.11 3.91
CA HIS A 542 -3.35 16.79 3.02
C HIS A 542 -4.67 17.42 3.49
N LEU A 543 -4.91 17.50 4.80
CA LEU A 543 -6.07 18.20 5.35
C LEU A 543 -6.06 19.69 4.98
N LEU A 544 -4.89 20.34 5.05
CA LEU A 544 -4.74 21.75 4.65
C LEU A 544 -4.97 21.95 3.14
N TYR A 545 -4.53 20.99 2.33
CA TYR A 545 -4.67 21.04 0.88
C TYR A 545 -6.07 20.68 0.38
N LEU A 546 -6.86 19.93 1.15
CA LEU A 546 -8.18 19.43 0.75
C LEU A 546 -9.11 20.55 0.27
N GLN A 547 -9.23 21.64 1.03
CA GLN A 547 -10.09 22.77 0.64
C GLN A 547 -9.68 23.34 -0.71
N THR A 548 -8.38 23.62 -0.90
CA THR A 548 -7.86 24.16 -2.16
C THR A 548 -8.07 23.18 -3.31
N MET A 549 -7.88 21.88 -3.08
CA MET A 549 -8.18 20.84 -4.08
C MET A 549 -9.64 20.86 -4.49
N LEU A 550 -10.56 20.89 -3.51
CA LEU A 550 -11.99 20.92 -3.77
C LEU A 550 -12.37 22.19 -4.54
N ASP A 551 -11.86 23.35 -4.14
CA ASP A 551 -12.10 24.61 -4.86
C ASP A 551 -11.62 24.52 -6.32
N GLN A 552 -10.47 23.88 -6.59
CA GLN A 552 -9.96 23.67 -7.95
C GLN A 552 -10.86 22.73 -8.77
N ILE A 553 -11.28 21.59 -8.20
CA ILE A 553 -12.15 20.60 -8.86
C ILE A 553 -13.51 21.21 -9.17
N LEU A 554 -14.04 21.95 -8.20
CA LEU A 554 -15.37 22.54 -8.25
C LEU A 554 -15.42 23.83 -9.09
N ALA A 555 -14.29 24.46 -9.40
CA ALA A 555 -14.22 25.66 -10.23
C ALA A 555 -14.72 25.43 -11.67
N THR A 556 -14.49 24.24 -12.22
CA THR A 556 -14.93 23.87 -13.58
C THR A 556 -16.15 22.95 -13.59
N SER A 557 -16.55 22.44 -12.43
CA SER A 557 -17.69 21.53 -12.33
C SER A 557 -19.00 22.25 -12.04
N LEU A 558 -20.05 21.88 -12.76
CA LEU A 558 -21.42 22.40 -12.57
C LEU A 558 -22.31 21.41 -11.82
N HIS A 559 -21.81 20.22 -11.48
CA HIS A 559 -22.59 19.18 -10.84
C HIS A 559 -22.91 19.49 -9.37
N THR A 560 -24.05 18.94 -8.94
CA THR A 560 -24.56 18.88 -7.58
C THR A 560 -24.93 17.44 -7.26
N TRP A 561 -24.78 17.04 -6.00
CA TRP A 561 -25.08 15.69 -5.54
C TRP A 561 -26.44 15.69 -4.82
N SER A 562 -27.21 14.62 -4.98
CA SER A 562 -28.50 14.47 -4.29
C SER A 562 -28.31 14.37 -2.78
N GLU A 563 -29.35 14.70 -2.01
CA GLU A 563 -29.36 14.50 -0.54
C GLU A 563 -29.11 13.01 -0.17
N LYS A 564 -29.67 12.09 -0.97
CA LYS A 564 -29.52 10.64 -0.78
C LYS A 564 -28.08 10.15 -0.95
N THR A 565 -27.30 10.82 -1.80
CA THR A 565 -25.87 10.55 -1.97
C THR A 565 -25.07 11.26 -0.88
N LEU A 566 -25.32 12.55 -0.67
CA LEU A 566 -24.60 13.38 0.30
C LEU A 566 -24.71 12.86 1.74
N ARG A 567 -25.82 12.23 2.13
CA ARG A 567 -25.97 11.65 3.49
C ARG A 567 -24.89 10.61 3.83
N TYR A 568 -24.36 9.91 2.83
CA TYR A 568 -23.30 8.91 3.01
C TYR A 568 -21.89 9.49 2.98
N PHE A 569 -21.72 10.72 2.48
CA PHE A 569 -20.41 11.37 2.42
C PHE A 569 -19.90 11.72 3.82
N PRO A 570 -18.58 11.70 4.04
CA PRO A 570 -17.96 12.28 5.24
C PRO A 570 -18.39 13.74 5.43
N SER A 571 -18.59 14.17 6.69
CA SER A 571 -18.98 15.54 7.03
C SER A 571 -18.08 16.59 6.37
N LEU A 572 -16.76 16.35 6.39
CA LEU A 572 -15.75 17.20 5.80
C LEU A 572 -16.01 17.55 4.32
N LEU A 573 -16.56 16.61 3.54
CA LEU A 573 -16.95 16.86 2.15
C LEU A 573 -18.39 17.34 2.04
N ARG A 574 -19.30 16.69 2.78
CA ARG A 574 -20.73 16.95 2.73
C ARG A 574 -21.05 18.42 2.98
N ASP A 575 -20.44 19.01 4.01
CA ASP A 575 -20.74 20.38 4.43
C ASP A 575 -20.32 21.42 3.37
N ILE A 576 -19.26 21.14 2.61
CA ILE A 576 -18.79 21.97 1.48
C ILE A 576 -19.72 21.83 0.27
N LEU A 577 -20.18 20.61 -0.01
CA LEU A 577 -20.97 20.31 -1.21
C LEU A 577 -22.45 20.67 -1.08
N MET A 578 -23.02 20.61 0.12
CA MET A 578 -24.43 20.93 0.39
C MET A 578 -24.83 22.35 -0.01
N GLY A 579 -23.93 23.32 0.07
CA GLY A 579 -24.22 24.73 -0.25
C GLY A 579 -24.29 25.08 -1.74
N ARG A 580 -24.08 24.10 -2.65
CA ARG A 580 -23.99 24.37 -4.09
C ARG A 580 -25.37 24.54 -4.73
N THR A 581 -25.53 25.60 -5.52
CA THR A 581 -26.77 25.85 -6.27
C THR A 581 -26.92 24.87 -7.42
N ASP A 582 -28.04 24.15 -7.46
CA ASP A 582 -28.42 23.33 -8.61
C ASP A 582 -28.82 24.21 -9.81
N LYS A 583 -28.09 24.07 -10.92
CA LYS A 583 -28.32 24.83 -12.16
C LYS A 583 -29.12 24.07 -13.21
N ARG A 584 -29.55 22.83 -12.94
CA ARG A 584 -30.31 22.03 -13.92
C ARG A 584 -31.63 22.68 -14.30
N GLY A 585 -32.34 23.29 -13.35
CA GLY A 585 -33.56 24.05 -13.65
C GLY A 585 -33.32 25.19 -14.65
N LEU A 586 -32.19 25.90 -14.54
CA LEU A 586 -31.79 26.94 -15.51
C LEU A 586 -31.43 26.35 -16.88
N ALA A 587 -30.77 25.19 -16.91
CA ALA A 587 -30.46 24.49 -18.15
C ALA A 587 -31.74 24.06 -18.89
N ILE A 588 -32.75 23.57 -18.17
CA ILE A 588 -34.06 23.24 -18.74
C ILE A 588 -34.79 24.50 -19.24
N GLN A 589 -34.72 25.62 -18.51
CA GLN A 589 -35.27 26.89 -19.02
C GLN A 589 -34.58 27.35 -20.31
N ALA A 590 -33.25 27.23 -20.39
CA ALA A 590 -32.49 27.54 -21.60
C ALA A 590 -32.85 26.60 -22.77
N TRP A 591 -33.11 25.32 -22.47
CA TRP A 591 -33.66 24.38 -23.44
C TRP A 591 -35.02 24.87 -23.95
N GLN A 592 -35.98 25.16 -23.08
CA GLN A 592 -37.33 25.61 -23.46
C GLN A 592 -37.31 26.88 -24.35
N GLN A 593 -36.39 27.81 -24.08
CA GLN A 593 -36.20 29.01 -24.91
C GLN A 593 -35.64 28.70 -26.30
N SER A 594 -34.83 27.65 -26.42
CA SER A 594 -34.14 27.26 -27.66
C SER A 594 -34.87 26.15 -28.42
N GLU A 595 -35.83 25.48 -27.79
CA GLU A 595 -36.47 24.24 -28.22
C GLU A 595 -36.99 24.35 -29.66
N THR A 596 -37.82 25.36 -29.94
CA THR A 596 -38.40 25.57 -31.28
C THR A 596 -37.31 25.67 -32.36
N THR A 597 -36.23 26.40 -32.10
CA THR A 597 -35.13 26.55 -33.06
C THR A 597 -34.34 25.25 -33.22
N VAL A 598 -34.03 24.56 -32.12
CA VAL A 598 -33.29 23.30 -32.14
C VAL A 598 -34.10 22.22 -32.87
N ILE A 599 -35.39 22.08 -32.56
CA ILE A 599 -36.28 21.11 -33.21
C ILE A 599 -36.42 21.39 -34.71
N ASN A 600 -36.51 22.66 -35.12
CA ASN A 600 -36.50 23.02 -36.54
C ASN A 600 -35.19 22.61 -37.24
N GLN A 601 -34.03 22.88 -36.61
CA GLN A 601 -32.73 22.46 -37.13
C GLN A 601 -32.60 20.93 -37.20
N CYS A 602 -33.05 20.24 -36.16
CA CYS A 602 -33.05 18.77 -36.11
C CYS A 602 -34.00 18.18 -37.16
N THR A 603 -35.15 18.79 -37.42
CA THR A 603 -36.10 18.31 -38.46
C THR A 603 -35.48 18.42 -39.86
N GLN A 604 -34.80 19.53 -40.15
CA GLN A 604 -34.07 19.71 -41.41
C GLN A 604 -32.92 18.71 -41.58
N LEU A 605 -32.21 18.40 -40.48
CA LEU A 605 -31.08 17.48 -40.48
C LEU A 605 -31.47 15.99 -40.48
N LEU A 606 -32.52 15.64 -39.73
CA LEU A 606 -32.83 14.27 -39.31
C LEU A 606 -34.14 13.72 -39.88
N SER A 607 -34.95 14.48 -40.62
CA SER A 607 -36.12 13.88 -41.29
C SER A 607 -35.69 12.75 -42.25
N ALA A 608 -36.58 11.77 -42.47
CA ALA A 608 -36.28 10.64 -43.36
C ALA A 608 -35.89 11.07 -44.80
N SER A 609 -36.39 12.22 -45.25
CA SER A 609 -36.08 12.84 -46.55
C SER A 609 -34.97 13.91 -46.49
N ALA A 610 -34.24 14.05 -45.37
CA ALA A 610 -33.25 15.09 -45.19
C ALA A 610 -32.08 14.98 -46.18
N ASP A 611 -31.72 16.10 -46.82
CA ASP A 611 -30.57 16.19 -47.74
C ASP A 611 -29.26 15.90 -46.97
N PRO A 612 -28.48 14.87 -47.38
CA PRO A 612 -27.20 14.56 -46.76
C PRO A 612 -26.19 15.73 -46.78
N ASN A 613 -26.31 16.69 -47.70
CA ASN A 613 -25.43 17.86 -47.76
C ASN A 613 -25.66 18.86 -46.62
N TYR A 614 -26.86 18.84 -46.01
CA TYR A 614 -27.18 19.73 -44.90
C TYR A 614 -26.31 19.47 -43.66
N VAL A 615 -25.73 18.27 -43.53
CA VAL A 615 -24.76 17.92 -42.47
C VAL A 615 -23.62 18.95 -42.38
N MET A 616 -23.04 19.35 -43.52
CA MET A 616 -21.94 20.32 -43.54
C MET A 616 -22.42 21.72 -43.15
N THR A 617 -23.62 22.09 -43.58
CA THR A 617 -24.26 23.35 -43.19
C THR A 617 -24.49 23.39 -41.69
N TYR A 618 -25.01 22.31 -41.09
CA TYR A 618 -25.21 22.20 -39.65
C TYR A 618 -23.89 22.33 -38.89
N ILE A 619 -22.86 21.57 -39.28
CA ILE A 619 -21.55 21.60 -38.59
C ILE A 619 -20.90 22.99 -38.68
N SER A 620 -21.06 23.69 -39.80
CA SER A 620 -20.40 24.97 -40.05
C SER A 620 -21.17 26.16 -39.46
N HIS A 621 -22.50 26.15 -39.52
CA HIS A 621 -23.33 27.33 -39.24
C HIS A 621 -24.27 27.19 -38.03
N SER A 622 -24.42 26.00 -37.44
CA SER A 622 -25.21 25.89 -36.19
C SER A 622 -24.56 26.70 -35.06
N PHE A 623 -25.39 27.41 -34.30
CA PHE A 623 -24.96 28.11 -33.10
C PHE A 623 -24.29 27.12 -32.14
N PRO A 624 -23.08 27.39 -31.65
CA PRO A 624 -22.38 26.48 -30.74
C PRO A 624 -23.22 26.07 -29.53
N GLN A 625 -24.00 27.01 -28.98
CA GLN A 625 -24.91 26.77 -27.85
C GLN A 625 -26.05 25.79 -28.16
N HIS A 626 -26.42 25.62 -29.45
CA HIS A 626 -27.49 24.72 -29.85
C HIS A 626 -26.99 23.28 -30.12
N ARG A 627 -25.69 23.12 -30.41
CA ARG A 627 -25.09 21.82 -30.73
C ARG A 627 -25.14 20.82 -29.59
N GLN A 628 -25.17 21.29 -28.34
CA GLN A 628 -25.32 20.46 -27.15
C GLN A 628 -26.71 19.81 -27.02
N TYR A 629 -27.69 20.26 -27.81
CA TYR A 629 -29.05 19.75 -27.80
C TYR A 629 -29.35 18.80 -28.97
N LEU A 630 -28.36 18.45 -29.80
CA LEU A 630 -28.58 17.63 -30.99
C LEU A 630 -29.18 16.26 -30.63
N CYS A 631 -28.60 15.57 -29.64
CA CYS A 631 -29.11 14.28 -29.18
C CYS A 631 -30.50 14.42 -28.52
N ALA A 632 -30.75 15.50 -27.77
CA ALA A 632 -32.05 15.78 -27.17
C ALA A 632 -33.13 16.01 -28.24
N GLY A 633 -32.86 16.84 -29.24
CA GLY A 633 -33.76 17.10 -30.36
C GLY A 633 -34.01 15.85 -31.21
N ALA A 634 -32.97 15.05 -31.46
CA ALA A 634 -33.12 13.75 -32.12
C ALA A 634 -34.05 12.81 -31.34
N TRP A 635 -33.89 12.73 -30.01
CA TRP A 635 -34.74 11.89 -29.15
C TRP A 635 -36.21 12.34 -29.16
N ILE A 636 -36.46 13.65 -29.10
CA ILE A 636 -37.83 14.21 -29.14
C ILE A 636 -38.52 13.88 -30.47
N LEU A 637 -37.81 14.02 -31.60
CA LEU A 637 -38.35 13.75 -32.93
C LEU A 637 -38.71 12.27 -33.16
N MET A 638 -38.14 11.34 -32.41
CA MET A 638 -38.49 9.92 -32.53
C MET A 638 -39.93 9.65 -32.08
N GLN A 639 -40.45 10.31 -31.04
CA GLN A 639 -41.79 10.07 -30.47
C GLN A 639 -42.08 8.58 -30.15
N GLY A 640 -41.05 7.80 -29.82
CA GLY A 640 -41.16 6.34 -29.59
C GLY A 640 -41.12 5.49 -30.87
N ARG A 641 -40.89 6.10 -32.03
CA ARG A 641 -40.70 5.50 -33.36
C ARG A 641 -39.33 5.90 -33.91
N PRO A 642 -38.26 5.18 -33.55
CA PRO A 642 -36.90 5.55 -33.91
C PRO A 642 -36.64 5.64 -35.42
N GLU A 643 -37.43 4.92 -36.23
CA GLU A 643 -37.43 4.96 -37.70
C GLU A 643 -37.75 6.35 -38.29
N ASN A 644 -38.31 7.27 -37.49
CA ASN A 644 -38.64 8.62 -37.95
C ASN A 644 -37.42 9.50 -38.21
N ILE A 645 -36.23 9.11 -37.72
CA ILE A 645 -35.01 9.91 -37.88
C ILE A 645 -33.96 9.27 -38.79
N ASN A 646 -33.23 10.11 -39.52
CA ASN A 646 -32.10 9.73 -40.35
C ASN A 646 -30.84 9.56 -39.48
N SER A 647 -30.60 8.32 -39.02
CA SER A 647 -29.41 7.97 -38.23
C SER A 647 -28.10 8.19 -38.98
N GLY A 648 -28.10 8.11 -40.31
CA GLY A 648 -26.93 8.37 -41.14
C GLY A 648 -26.44 9.82 -41.03
N ASN A 649 -27.35 10.79 -41.08
CA ASN A 649 -27.01 12.21 -40.90
C ASN A 649 -26.57 12.51 -39.47
N LEU A 650 -27.30 11.97 -38.47
CA LEU A 650 -26.93 12.11 -37.06
C LEU A 650 -25.51 11.59 -36.79
N ALA A 651 -25.21 10.40 -37.29
CA ALA A 651 -23.90 9.79 -37.21
C ALA A 651 -22.81 10.68 -37.83
N ARG A 652 -23.04 11.24 -39.03
CA ARG A 652 -22.05 12.11 -39.70
C ARG A 652 -21.74 13.36 -38.89
N VAL A 653 -22.72 13.92 -38.18
CA VAL A 653 -22.49 15.06 -37.29
C VAL A 653 -21.73 14.65 -36.02
N LEU A 654 -22.15 13.59 -35.32
CA LEU A 654 -21.51 13.14 -34.07
C LEU A 654 -20.04 12.75 -34.26
N ARG A 655 -19.69 12.23 -35.45
CA ARG A 655 -18.32 11.91 -35.86
C ARG A 655 -17.38 13.12 -35.86
N GLU A 656 -17.92 14.29 -36.21
CA GLU A 656 -17.20 15.56 -36.31
C GLU A 656 -17.20 16.35 -35.00
N PHE A 657 -18.00 15.94 -34.01
CA PHE A 657 -17.94 16.53 -32.68
C PHE A 657 -16.68 16.06 -31.93
N SER A 658 -16.22 16.90 -31.00
CA SER A 658 -15.23 16.48 -30.01
C SER A 658 -15.86 15.48 -29.01
N PRO A 659 -15.04 14.62 -28.36
CA PRO A 659 -15.54 13.66 -27.37
C PRO A 659 -16.28 14.35 -26.19
N GLU A 660 -15.89 15.56 -25.84
CA GLU A 660 -16.52 16.38 -24.81
C GLU A 660 -17.88 16.91 -25.26
N GLU A 661 -18.00 17.38 -26.50
CA GLU A 661 -19.30 17.79 -27.07
C GLU A 661 -20.28 16.61 -27.13
N VAL A 662 -19.79 15.41 -27.46
CA VAL A 662 -20.61 14.17 -27.41
C VAL A 662 -21.05 13.88 -25.97
N THR A 663 -20.14 14.00 -24.99
CA THR A 663 -20.47 13.84 -23.57
C THR A 663 -21.54 14.84 -23.13
N SER A 664 -21.34 16.12 -23.45
CA SER A 664 -22.30 17.18 -23.13
C SER A 664 -23.66 16.92 -23.77
N ASN A 665 -23.71 16.46 -25.02
CA ASN A 665 -24.94 16.09 -25.70
C ASN A 665 -25.71 14.98 -24.98
N ILE A 666 -25.00 13.99 -24.44
CA ILE A 666 -25.62 12.88 -23.70
C ILE A 666 -26.22 13.39 -22.38
N TYR A 667 -25.47 14.18 -21.61
CA TYR A 667 -25.99 14.77 -20.36
C TYR A 667 -27.21 15.65 -20.60
N THR A 668 -27.15 16.52 -21.60
CA THR A 668 -28.28 17.37 -21.98
C THR A 668 -29.47 16.56 -22.47
N MET A 669 -29.25 15.49 -23.25
CA MET A 669 -30.31 14.58 -23.67
C MET A 669 -30.98 13.91 -22.47
N VAL A 670 -30.21 13.47 -21.46
CA VAL A 670 -30.77 12.88 -20.23
C VAL A 670 -31.61 13.90 -19.46
N ASP A 671 -31.12 15.14 -19.31
CA ASP A 671 -31.86 16.20 -18.62
C ASP A 671 -33.20 16.51 -19.31
N VAL A 672 -33.18 16.66 -20.64
CA VAL A 672 -34.39 16.93 -21.44
C VAL A 672 -35.34 15.73 -21.44
N LEU A 673 -34.81 14.50 -21.54
CA LEU A 673 -35.59 13.26 -21.49
C LEU A 673 -36.35 13.13 -20.17
N LEU A 674 -35.68 13.35 -19.04
CA LEU A 674 -36.31 13.27 -17.71
C LEU A 674 -37.35 14.36 -17.53
N HIS A 675 -37.06 15.59 -17.97
CA HIS A 675 -38.03 16.68 -17.97
C HIS A 675 -39.27 16.36 -18.82
N HIS A 676 -39.08 15.79 -20.01
CA HIS A 676 -40.18 15.39 -20.89
C HIS A 676 -41.05 14.31 -20.26
N ILE A 677 -40.48 13.30 -19.60
CA ILE A 677 -41.26 12.30 -18.86
C ILE A 677 -42.15 12.98 -17.80
N HIS A 678 -41.61 13.92 -17.02
CA HIS A 678 -42.38 14.66 -16.03
C HIS A 678 -43.54 15.44 -16.66
N MET A 679 -43.28 16.12 -17.78
CA MET A 679 -44.31 16.84 -18.52
C MET A 679 -45.42 15.91 -19.02
N GLU A 680 -45.08 14.82 -19.71
CA GLU A 680 -46.08 13.91 -20.28
C GLU A 680 -46.93 13.23 -19.20
N LEU A 681 -46.34 12.94 -18.03
CA LEU A 681 -47.09 12.44 -16.87
C LEU A 681 -48.11 13.46 -16.37
N GLN A 682 -47.76 14.75 -16.34
CA GLN A 682 -48.70 15.83 -16.01
C GLN A 682 -49.85 15.94 -17.04
N HIS A 683 -49.59 15.58 -18.30
CA HIS A 683 -50.61 15.52 -19.36
C HIS A 683 -51.45 14.23 -19.34
N GLY A 684 -51.24 13.34 -18.36
CA GLY A 684 -52.07 12.14 -18.14
C GLY A 684 -51.59 10.89 -18.88
N HIS A 685 -50.39 10.89 -19.47
CA HIS A 685 -49.83 9.71 -20.12
C HIS A 685 -49.41 8.64 -19.10
N SER A 686 -49.52 7.36 -19.49
CA SER A 686 -49.10 6.24 -18.64
C SER A 686 -47.58 6.17 -18.52
N LEU A 687 -47.09 6.07 -17.29
CA LEU A 687 -45.67 5.89 -17.00
C LEU A 687 -45.08 4.69 -17.74
N GLN A 688 -45.81 3.57 -17.82
CA GLN A 688 -45.34 2.36 -18.47
C GLN A 688 -45.10 2.58 -19.97
N ASP A 689 -45.99 3.31 -20.66
CA ASP A 689 -45.87 3.63 -22.08
C ASP A 689 -44.68 4.57 -22.33
N LEU A 690 -44.52 5.60 -21.49
CA LEU A 690 -43.39 6.53 -21.56
C LEU A 690 -42.05 5.83 -21.37
N PHE A 691 -41.95 4.91 -20.41
CA PHE A 691 -40.75 4.11 -20.20
C PHE A 691 -40.44 3.21 -21.39
N LEU A 692 -41.45 2.59 -21.98
CA LEU A 692 -41.29 1.69 -23.13
C LEU A 692 -40.77 2.46 -24.36
N LYS A 693 -41.36 3.64 -24.65
CA LYS A 693 -40.89 4.57 -25.70
C LYS A 693 -39.46 5.06 -25.43
N THR A 694 -39.19 5.46 -24.20
CA THR A 694 -37.86 5.92 -23.77
C THR A 694 -36.80 4.85 -23.99
N CYS A 695 -37.07 3.63 -23.54
CA CYS A 695 -36.15 2.50 -23.70
C CYS A 695 -35.97 2.12 -25.18
N ALA A 696 -37.02 2.20 -26.01
CA ALA A 696 -36.93 1.96 -27.45
C ALA A 696 -36.02 2.99 -28.14
N ASN A 697 -36.20 4.28 -27.83
CA ASN A 697 -35.35 5.34 -28.35
C ASN A 697 -33.89 5.17 -27.90
N LEU A 698 -33.64 4.91 -26.61
CA LEU A 698 -32.27 4.70 -26.11
C LEU A 698 -31.62 3.44 -26.72
N ALA A 699 -32.39 2.37 -26.93
CA ALA A 699 -31.90 1.18 -27.62
C ALA A 699 -31.45 1.48 -29.05
N PHE A 700 -32.14 2.37 -29.77
CA PHE A 700 -31.73 2.82 -31.10
C PHE A 700 -30.35 3.51 -31.08
N PHE A 701 -30.14 4.40 -30.11
CA PHE A 701 -28.87 5.11 -29.96
C PHE A 701 -27.71 4.19 -29.61
N VAL A 702 -27.91 3.23 -28.71
CA VAL A 702 -26.81 2.45 -28.13
C VAL A 702 -26.57 1.12 -28.85
N TRP A 703 -27.64 0.42 -29.24
CA TRP A 703 -27.55 -0.97 -29.72
C TRP A 703 -27.74 -1.07 -31.22
N THR A 704 -28.77 -0.42 -31.77
CA THR A 704 -29.12 -0.56 -33.19
C THR A 704 -28.13 0.15 -34.09
N HIS A 705 -27.80 1.41 -33.75
CA HIS A 705 -26.88 2.23 -34.54
C HIS A 705 -25.58 2.56 -33.83
N GLU A 706 -25.41 2.28 -32.53
CA GLU A 706 -24.15 2.52 -31.79
C GLU A 706 -23.61 3.96 -31.96
N LEU A 707 -24.51 4.93 -31.86
CA LEU A 707 -24.26 6.35 -32.08
C LEU A 707 -23.57 7.01 -30.89
N ILE A 708 -23.86 6.54 -29.67
CA ILE A 708 -23.35 7.13 -28.43
C ILE A 708 -22.72 6.07 -27.51
N PRO A 709 -21.71 6.45 -26.70
CA PRO A 709 -21.10 5.59 -25.69
C PRO A 709 -22.08 5.28 -24.55
N LEU A 710 -22.30 3.99 -24.29
CA LEU A 710 -23.19 3.51 -23.23
C LEU A 710 -22.68 3.87 -21.82
N ASP A 711 -21.38 3.75 -21.59
CA ASP A 711 -20.74 4.06 -20.31
C ASP A 711 -21.05 5.50 -19.87
N ILE A 712 -20.99 6.46 -20.80
CA ILE A 712 -21.32 7.86 -20.54
C ILE A 712 -22.81 8.08 -20.31
N LEU A 713 -23.68 7.39 -21.07
CA LEU A 713 -25.14 7.45 -20.85
C LEU A 713 -25.51 6.94 -19.45
N LEU A 714 -24.91 5.83 -19.02
CA LEU A 714 -25.15 5.26 -17.70
C LEU A 714 -24.63 6.19 -16.58
N LEU A 715 -23.43 6.75 -16.74
CA LEU A 715 -22.90 7.77 -15.81
C LEU A 715 -23.83 8.98 -15.72
N ALA A 716 -24.34 9.46 -16.87
CA ALA A 716 -25.26 10.59 -16.90
C ALA A 716 -26.58 10.32 -16.17
N LEU A 717 -27.12 9.11 -16.27
CA LEU A 717 -28.34 8.72 -15.57
C LEU A 717 -28.13 8.53 -14.06
N ILE A 718 -27.01 7.93 -13.62
CA ILE A 718 -26.76 7.76 -12.17
C ILE A 718 -26.41 9.08 -11.48
N ASP A 719 -25.93 10.08 -12.22
CA ASP A 719 -25.72 11.45 -11.73
C ASP A 719 -27.04 12.26 -11.61
N ARG A 720 -28.19 11.62 -11.87
CA ARG A 720 -29.55 12.16 -11.73
C ARG A 720 -30.39 11.32 -10.77
N ASP A 721 -29.76 10.82 -9.71
CA ASP A 721 -30.39 9.92 -8.75
C ASP A 721 -31.45 10.56 -7.85
N ASP A 722 -31.56 11.88 -7.88
CA ASP A 722 -32.66 12.63 -7.30
C ASP A 722 -33.96 12.55 -8.13
N ASP A 723 -33.85 12.17 -9.41
CA ASP A 723 -35.00 11.91 -10.28
C ASP A 723 -35.54 10.48 -10.05
N PRO A 724 -36.86 10.30 -9.84
CA PRO A 724 -37.46 8.99 -9.55
C PRO A 724 -37.38 7.99 -10.72
N HIS A 725 -37.05 8.44 -11.93
CA HIS A 725 -37.07 7.63 -13.15
C HIS A 725 -35.67 7.27 -13.66
N ALA A 726 -34.65 8.07 -13.38
CA ALA A 726 -33.30 7.88 -13.91
C ALA A 726 -32.71 6.49 -13.59
N LEU A 727 -32.72 6.08 -12.32
CA LEU A 727 -32.18 4.77 -11.91
C LEU A 727 -33.03 3.59 -12.45
N ARG A 728 -34.33 3.78 -12.67
CA ARG A 728 -35.19 2.76 -13.30
C ARG A 728 -34.83 2.55 -14.77
N ILE A 729 -34.46 3.61 -15.48
CA ILE A 729 -33.93 3.54 -16.85
C ILE A 729 -32.60 2.78 -16.84
N VAL A 730 -31.69 3.08 -15.89
CA VAL A 730 -30.40 2.37 -15.75
C VAL A 730 -30.62 0.87 -15.61
N ILE A 731 -31.47 0.44 -14.66
CA ILE A 731 -31.79 -0.98 -14.46
C ILE A 731 -32.35 -1.60 -15.75
N SER A 732 -33.27 -0.91 -16.42
CA SER A 732 -33.88 -1.38 -17.66
C SER A 732 -32.87 -1.55 -18.81
N LEU A 733 -31.86 -0.67 -18.89
CA LEU A 733 -30.78 -0.76 -19.88
C LEU A 733 -29.82 -1.92 -19.57
N LEU A 734 -29.57 -2.20 -18.29
CA LEU A 734 -28.75 -3.34 -17.86
C LEU A 734 -29.47 -4.68 -18.12
N ASP A 735 -30.79 -4.74 -17.95
CA ASP A 735 -31.56 -5.97 -18.18
C ASP A 735 -31.73 -6.34 -19.68
N ARG A 736 -31.24 -5.51 -20.60
CA ARG A 736 -31.35 -5.75 -22.06
C ARG A 736 -30.55 -6.96 -22.51
N GLN A 737 -31.18 -7.80 -23.34
CA GLN A 737 -30.56 -9.00 -23.90
C GLN A 737 -29.36 -8.66 -24.80
N GLU A 738 -29.40 -7.53 -25.51
CA GLU A 738 -28.33 -7.07 -26.39
C GLU A 738 -27.02 -6.86 -25.59
N LEU A 739 -27.11 -6.24 -24.41
CA LEU A 739 -25.97 -6.04 -23.53
C LEU A 739 -25.49 -7.37 -22.93
N GLN A 740 -26.40 -8.20 -22.44
CA GLN A 740 -26.06 -9.51 -21.87
C GLN A 740 -25.33 -10.40 -22.89
N GLN A 741 -25.78 -10.40 -24.15
CA GLN A 741 -25.12 -11.13 -25.23
C GLN A 741 -23.72 -10.58 -25.52
N ARG A 742 -23.53 -9.25 -25.57
CA ARG A 742 -22.21 -8.62 -25.74
C ARG A 742 -21.25 -9.00 -24.60
N VAL A 743 -21.71 -8.95 -23.35
CA VAL A 743 -20.92 -9.36 -22.19
C VAL A 743 -20.58 -10.85 -22.25
N LYS A 744 -21.53 -11.71 -22.61
CA LYS A 744 -21.28 -13.15 -22.77
C LYS A 744 -20.23 -13.43 -23.85
N LEU A 745 -20.31 -12.74 -24.99
CA LEU A 745 -19.32 -12.84 -26.06
C LEU A 745 -17.94 -12.32 -25.64
N TYR A 746 -17.89 -11.23 -24.87
CA TYR A 746 -16.65 -10.72 -24.29
C TYR A 746 -15.98 -11.78 -23.40
N CYS A 747 -16.71 -12.35 -22.44
CA CYS A 747 -16.18 -13.38 -21.54
C CYS A 747 -15.73 -14.64 -22.31
N ALA A 748 -16.48 -15.05 -23.34
CA ALA A 748 -16.13 -16.22 -24.15
C ALA A 748 -14.90 -16.01 -25.04
N SER A 749 -14.69 -14.80 -25.56
CA SER A 749 -13.62 -14.50 -26.53
C SER A 749 -12.28 -14.14 -25.88
N ARG A 750 -12.29 -13.57 -24.67
CA ARG A 750 -11.08 -13.11 -23.98
C ARG A 750 -10.32 -14.21 -23.25
N GLY A 751 -10.96 -15.35 -22.96
CA GLY A 751 -10.41 -16.39 -22.09
C GLY A 751 -10.51 -16.01 -20.60
N PRO A 752 -9.86 -16.76 -19.70
CA PRO A 752 -9.95 -16.50 -18.26
C PRO A 752 -9.39 -15.12 -17.88
N HIS A 753 -9.90 -14.55 -16.78
CA HIS A 753 -9.47 -13.23 -16.27
C HIS A 753 -8.00 -13.21 -15.83
N GLU A 754 -7.44 -14.36 -15.45
CA GLU A 754 -6.00 -14.57 -15.22
C GLU A 754 -5.27 -14.70 -16.57
N HIS A 755 -5.20 -13.60 -17.32
CA HIS A 755 -4.70 -13.59 -18.70
C HIS A 755 -3.26 -14.12 -18.85
N TRP A 756 -2.45 -14.05 -17.78
CA TRP A 756 -1.09 -14.58 -17.74
C TRP A 756 -1.03 -16.11 -17.78
N LEU A 757 -2.10 -16.81 -17.38
CA LEU A 757 -2.20 -18.27 -17.43
C LEU A 757 -2.70 -18.80 -18.78
N ASN A 758 -3.30 -17.94 -19.62
CA ASN A 758 -3.87 -18.37 -20.90
C ASN A 758 -2.79 -18.53 -21.98
N THR A 759 -2.44 -19.75 -22.36
CA THR A 759 -1.40 -20.03 -23.38
C THR A 759 -1.95 -20.11 -24.81
N GLY A 760 -3.27 -20.01 -24.99
CA GLY A 760 -3.91 -20.08 -26.30
C GLY A 760 -3.62 -18.88 -27.20
N MET A 761 -3.91 -19.04 -28.50
CA MET A 761 -3.86 -17.93 -29.46
C MET A 761 -4.96 -16.91 -29.18
N PHE A 762 -4.57 -15.65 -29.02
CA PHE A 762 -5.50 -14.54 -28.82
C PHE A 762 -6.06 -14.07 -30.16
N LYS A 763 -7.33 -13.68 -30.17
CA LYS A 763 -8.01 -13.12 -31.35
C LYS A 763 -8.20 -11.62 -31.18
N ARG A 764 -7.96 -10.86 -32.25
CA ARG A 764 -8.30 -9.43 -32.31
C ARG A 764 -9.80 -9.26 -32.36
N THR A 765 -10.28 -8.26 -31.63
CA THR A 765 -11.66 -7.80 -31.73
C THR A 765 -11.79 -6.80 -32.87
N ASP A 766 -12.93 -6.81 -33.56
CA ASP A 766 -13.25 -5.81 -34.58
C ASP A 766 -13.18 -4.40 -33.98
N LEU A 767 -12.58 -3.45 -34.70
CA LEU A 767 -12.42 -2.06 -34.23
C LEU A 767 -13.76 -1.44 -33.79
N GLN A 768 -14.84 -1.76 -34.51
CA GLN A 768 -16.17 -1.22 -34.24
C GLN A 768 -16.73 -1.66 -32.88
N LYS A 769 -16.28 -2.78 -32.32
CA LYS A 769 -16.71 -3.22 -30.98
C LYS A 769 -16.09 -2.39 -29.86
N ALA A 770 -15.08 -1.56 -30.12
CA ALA A 770 -14.49 -0.68 -29.10
C ALA A 770 -15.33 0.58 -28.84
N LEU A 771 -15.91 1.17 -29.90
CA LEU A 771 -16.58 2.48 -29.83
C LEU A 771 -17.82 2.66 -30.72
N GLY A 772 -18.25 1.61 -31.40
CA GLY A 772 -19.34 1.64 -32.37
C GLY A 772 -18.92 2.16 -33.74
N ASN A 773 -19.67 1.78 -34.77
CA ASN A 773 -19.39 2.09 -36.19
C ASN A 773 -19.15 3.58 -36.51
N HIS A 774 -19.65 4.46 -35.65
CA HIS A 774 -19.59 5.87 -35.88
C HIS A 774 -18.38 6.52 -35.22
N LEU A 775 -18.17 6.34 -33.92
CA LEU A 775 -17.13 7.09 -33.20
C LEU A 775 -15.71 6.58 -33.50
N SER A 776 -15.52 5.35 -33.96
CA SER A 776 -14.22 4.83 -34.43
C SER A 776 -13.88 5.13 -35.90
N TRP A 777 -14.68 5.93 -36.60
CA TRP A 777 -14.58 6.10 -38.06
C TRP A 777 -13.21 6.58 -38.59
N LYS A 778 -12.50 7.42 -37.85
CA LYS A 778 -11.20 8.00 -38.24
C LYS A 778 -10.03 7.05 -37.91
N ASP A 779 -10.29 6.04 -37.07
CA ASP A 779 -9.26 5.14 -36.59
C ASP A 779 -9.03 3.98 -37.54
N ARG A 780 -7.77 3.56 -37.63
CA ARG A 780 -7.28 2.52 -38.53
C ARG A 780 -6.41 1.51 -37.81
N TYR A 781 -6.03 1.79 -36.56
CA TYR A 781 -5.23 0.87 -35.76
C TYR A 781 -6.13 -0.19 -35.12
N PRO A 782 -5.79 -1.48 -35.20
CA PRO A 782 -6.60 -2.54 -34.60
C PRO A 782 -6.67 -2.42 -33.07
N THR A 783 -7.64 -3.10 -32.47
CA THR A 783 -7.75 -3.24 -31.01
C THR A 783 -6.87 -4.38 -30.51
N PHE A 784 -6.37 -4.24 -29.29
CA PHE A 784 -5.70 -5.33 -28.57
C PHE A 784 -6.63 -5.88 -27.49
N PHE A 785 -7.12 -4.99 -26.62
CA PHE A 785 -7.91 -5.31 -25.43
C PHE A 785 -9.17 -4.45 -25.27
N ASP A 786 -9.24 -3.30 -25.95
CA ASP A 786 -10.40 -2.41 -25.87
C ASP A 786 -11.68 -3.07 -26.40
N ASP A 787 -12.79 -2.82 -25.71
CA ASP A 787 -14.12 -3.34 -26.01
C ASP A 787 -15.16 -2.49 -25.28
N ILE A 788 -16.31 -2.23 -25.90
CA ILE A 788 -17.41 -1.49 -25.28
C ILE A 788 -17.89 -2.15 -23.98
N ALA A 789 -17.89 -3.49 -23.92
CA ALA A 789 -18.21 -4.22 -22.71
C ALA A 789 -17.17 -3.91 -21.62
N ALA A 790 -15.87 -4.02 -21.93
CA ALA A 790 -14.78 -3.83 -20.95
C ALA A 790 -14.85 -2.48 -20.23
N ARG A 791 -15.32 -1.42 -20.90
CA ARG A 791 -15.50 -0.09 -20.31
C ARG A 791 -16.56 -0.05 -19.21
N LEU A 792 -17.54 -0.97 -19.25
CA LEU A 792 -18.57 -1.10 -18.22
C LEU A 792 -18.05 -1.74 -16.92
N LEU A 793 -16.87 -2.37 -16.93
CA LEU A 793 -16.28 -2.95 -15.72
C LEU A 793 -16.16 -1.91 -14.60
N LEU A 794 -15.94 -0.63 -14.93
CA LEU A 794 -15.80 0.47 -13.97
C LEU A 794 -17.13 1.16 -13.64
N VAL A 795 -18.07 1.14 -14.58
CA VAL A 795 -19.36 1.83 -14.45
C VAL A 795 -20.32 1.00 -13.58
N ILE A 796 -20.33 -0.33 -13.72
CA ILE A 796 -21.20 -1.21 -12.92
C ILE A 796 -20.97 -1.03 -11.41
N PRO A 797 -19.74 -1.02 -10.88
CA PRO A 797 -19.47 -0.67 -9.48
C PRO A 797 -20.11 0.66 -9.06
N LEU A 798 -19.95 1.72 -9.85
CA LEU A 798 -20.52 3.04 -9.53
C LEU A 798 -22.05 3.04 -9.53
N ILE A 799 -22.67 2.31 -10.46
CA ILE A 799 -24.13 2.09 -10.46
C ILE A 799 -24.55 1.38 -9.16
N VAL A 800 -23.80 0.37 -8.74
CA VAL A 800 -24.08 -0.37 -7.50
C VAL A 800 -24.02 0.55 -6.28
N TYR A 801 -23.00 1.41 -6.16
CA TYR A 801 -22.95 2.44 -5.10
C TYR A 801 -24.21 3.31 -5.12
N ARG A 802 -24.58 3.84 -6.29
CA ARG A 802 -25.70 4.77 -6.41
C ARG A 802 -27.06 4.13 -6.12
N LEU A 803 -27.24 2.86 -6.49
CA LEU A 803 -28.44 2.10 -6.16
C LEU A 803 -28.56 1.83 -4.65
N ILE A 804 -27.46 1.54 -3.96
CA ILE A 804 -27.47 1.38 -2.49
C ILE A 804 -27.80 2.71 -1.82
N GLU A 805 -27.21 3.82 -2.28
CA GLU A 805 -27.50 5.17 -1.77
C GLU A 805 -28.99 5.53 -1.89
N ASN A 806 -29.69 4.92 -2.87
CA ASN A 806 -31.11 5.08 -3.17
C ASN A 806 -31.99 3.93 -2.64
N ASP A 807 -31.49 3.13 -1.69
CA ASP A 807 -32.24 2.05 -1.03
C ASP A 807 -32.76 0.95 -2.00
N ALA A 808 -32.17 0.84 -3.20
CA ALA A 808 -32.56 -0.11 -4.25
C ALA A 808 -31.81 -1.46 -4.15
N THR A 809 -31.72 -2.03 -2.95
CA THR A 809 -30.90 -3.21 -2.62
C THR A 809 -31.26 -4.47 -3.40
N GLU A 810 -32.54 -4.71 -3.69
CA GLU A 810 -32.98 -5.85 -4.52
C GLU A 810 -32.54 -5.73 -5.98
N ALA A 811 -32.46 -4.52 -6.52
CA ALA A 811 -31.92 -4.30 -7.87
C ALA A 811 -30.41 -4.60 -7.90
N VAL A 812 -29.69 -4.21 -6.84
CA VAL A 812 -28.26 -4.53 -6.69
C VAL A 812 -28.03 -6.03 -6.62
N ASP A 813 -28.82 -6.78 -5.84
CA ASP A 813 -28.70 -8.25 -5.77
C ASP A 813 -28.83 -8.90 -7.15
N ARG A 814 -29.81 -8.45 -7.95
CA ARG A 814 -30.02 -8.93 -9.33
C ARG A 814 -28.87 -8.57 -10.26
N ILE A 815 -28.41 -7.32 -10.26
CA ILE A 815 -27.33 -6.84 -11.14
C ILE A 815 -26.02 -7.59 -10.82
N LEU A 816 -25.66 -7.70 -9.55
CA LEU A 816 -24.45 -8.43 -9.14
C LEU A 816 -24.55 -9.92 -9.49
N ALA A 817 -25.74 -10.52 -9.39
CA ALA A 817 -25.94 -11.91 -9.84
C ALA A 817 -25.72 -12.04 -11.36
N MET A 818 -26.34 -11.16 -12.14
CA MET A 818 -26.30 -11.16 -13.60
C MET A 818 -24.90 -10.95 -14.17
N TYR A 819 -24.12 -10.04 -13.57
CA TYR A 819 -22.79 -9.66 -14.06
C TYR A 819 -21.63 -10.26 -13.27
N SER A 820 -21.87 -11.22 -12.36
CA SER A 820 -20.85 -11.85 -11.52
C SER A 820 -19.62 -12.34 -12.30
N VAL A 821 -19.84 -13.12 -13.38
CA VAL A 821 -18.76 -13.64 -14.25
C VAL A 821 -18.00 -12.52 -14.94
N PHE A 822 -18.70 -11.44 -15.29
CA PHE A 822 -18.10 -10.28 -15.96
C PHE A 822 -17.25 -9.45 -15.00
N LEU A 823 -17.72 -9.24 -13.77
CA LEU A 823 -16.97 -8.53 -12.73
C LEU A 823 -15.69 -9.25 -12.30
N ALA A 824 -15.52 -10.53 -12.63
CA ALA A 824 -14.26 -11.25 -12.41
C ALA A 824 -13.07 -10.62 -13.19
N TYR A 825 -13.34 -9.87 -14.27
CA TYR A 825 -12.35 -9.14 -15.07
C TYR A 825 -12.07 -7.72 -14.54
N HIS A 826 -12.78 -7.25 -13.50
CA HIS A 826 -12.56 -5.93 -12.94
C HIS A 826 -11.19 -5.89 -12.20
N PRO A 827 -10.28 -4.96 -12.57
CA PRO A 827 -8.91 -4.96 -12.07
C PRO A 827 -8.79 -4.64 -10.57
N LEU A 828 -9.83 -4.03 -9.99
CA LEU A 828 -9.89 -3.63 -8.58
C LEU A 828 -11.04 -4.34 -7.83
N ARG A 829 -11.38 -5.58 -8.22
CA ARG A 829 -12.54 -6.32 -7.68
C ARG A 829 -12.47 -6.52 -6.16
N PHE A 830 -11.27 -6.72 -5.63
CA PHE A 830 -11.06 -6.99 -4.21
C PHE A 830 -11.20 -5.69 -3.41
N THR A 831 -10.55 -4.62 -3.89
CA THR A 831 -10.72 -3.27 -3.33
C THR A 831 -12.18 -2.82 -3.37
N PHE A 832 -12.90 -3.09 -4.47
CA PHE A 832 -14.32 -2.78 -4.60
C PHE A 832 -15.16 -3.44 -3.49
N VAL A 833 -14.97 -4.74 -3.27
CA VAL A 833 -15.70 -5.49 -2.23
C VAL A 833 -15.34 -5.02 -0.83
N ARG A 834 -14.05 -4.75 -0.56
CA ARG A 834 -13.63 -4.18 0.73
C ARG A 834 -14.30 -2.82 0.97
N ASP A 835 -14.25 -1.93 -0.03
CA ASP A 835 -14.68 -0.54 0.14
C ASP A 835 -16.19 -0.41 0.21
N ILE A 836 -16.95 -1.20 -0.54
CA ILE A 836 -18.42 -1.15 -0.49
C ILE A 836 -18.95 -1.64 0.86
N LEU A 837 -18.34 -2.70 1.44
CA LEU A 837 -18.69 -3.20 2.76
C LEU A 837 -18.36 -2.19 3.86
N ALA A 838 -17.22 -1.50 3.74
CA ALA A 838 -16.79 -0.48 4.70
C ALA A 838 -17.63 0.80 4.60
N TYR A 839 -17.88 1.30 3.38
CA TYR A 839 -18.57 2.56 3.12
C TYR A 839 -20.05 2.53 3.54
N PHE A 840 -20.70 1.37 3.38
CA PHE A 840 -22.09 1.12 3.77
C PHE A 840 -22.22 0.24 5.01
N TYR A 841 -21.17 0.11 5.84
CA TYR A 841 -21.24 -0.69 7.06
C TYR A 841 -22.46 -0.29 7.91
N GLY A 842 -23.18 -1.28 8.45
CA GLY A 842 -24.42 -1.09 9.20
C GLY A 842 -25.68 -0.81 8.37
N HIS A 843 -25.57 -0.60 7.05
CA HIS A 843 -26.70 -0.25 6.17
C HIS A 843 -27.03 -1.33 5.12
N LEU A 844 -26.21 -2.39 5.02
CA LEU A 844 -26.39 -3.45 4.02
C LEU A 844 -27.21 -4.63 4.57
N PRO A 845 -28.23 -5.11 3.84
CA PRO A 845 -28.90 -6.37 4.17
C PRO A 845 -27.96 -7.57 4.09
N GLY A 846 -28.09 -8.55 4.99
CA GLY A 846 -27.23 -9.74 5.02
C GLY A 846 -27.20 -10.54 3.72
N LYS A 847 -28.36 -10.68 3.03
CA LYS A 847 -28.44 -11.31 1.70
C LYS A 847 -27.56 -10.59 0.68
N LEU A 848 -27.55 -9.25 0.72
CA LEU A 848 -26.75 -8.42 -0.18
C LEU A 848 -25.24 -8.52 0.16
N ILE A 849 -24.87 -8.61 1.43
CA ILE A 849 -23.47 -8.87 1.85
C ILE A 849 -22.96 -10.17 1.21
N VAL A 850 -23.72 -11.26 1.32
CA VAL A 850 -23.36 -12.55 0.70
C VAL A 850 -23.24 -12.43 -0.82
N ARG A 851 -24.11 -11.63 -1.46
CA ARG A 851 -24.02 -11.37 -2.90
C ARG A 851 -22.75 -10.59 -3.28
N ILE A 852 -22.40 -9.56 -2.52
CA ILE A 852 -21.19 -8.76 -2.71
C ILE A 852 -19.94 -9.65 -2.59
N LEU A 853 -19.89 -10.53 -1.59
CA LEU A 853 -18.78 -11.47 -1.41
C LEU A 853 -18.58 -12.40 -2.62
N LYS A 854 -19.66 -12.80 -3.30
CA LYS A 854 -19.60 -13.65 -4.51
C LYS A 854 -19.00 -12.96 -5.73
N VAL A 855 -18.76 -11.65 -5.68
CA VAL A 855 -17.94 -10.96 -6.70
C VAL A 855 -16.49 -11.44 -6.63
N LEU A 856 -16.06 -11.94 -5.46
CA LEU A 856 -14.77 -12.55 -5.27
C LEU A 856 -14.80 -14.06 -5.54
N ASP A 857 -13.67 -14.59 -5.99
CA ASP A 857 -13.43 -16.03 -5.99
C ASP A 857 -13.02 -16.47 -4.58
N LEU A 858 -14.02 -16.83 -3.76
CA LEU A 858 -13.83 -17.18 -2.35
C LEU A 858 -12.85 -18.36 -2.16
N SER A 859 -12.66 -19.20 -3.18
CA SER A 859 -11.74 -20.34 -3.12
C SER A 859 -10.27 -19.95 -3.20
N LYS A 860 -9.97 -18.79 -3.81
CA LYS A 860 -8.60 -18.27 -4.00
C LYS A 860 -8.18 -17.29 -2.91
N ILE A 861 -9.13 -16.80 -2.12
CA ILE A 861 -8.88 -15.83 -1.05
C ILE A 861 -8.69 -16.57 0.27
N PRO A 862 -7.71 -16.18 1.10
CA PRO A 862 -7.41 -16.85 2.36
C PRO A 862 -8.43 -16.50 3.46
N PHE A 863 -9.72 -16.79 3.22
CA PHE A 863 -10.76 -16.68 4.24
C PHE A 863 -10.57 -17.76 5.31
N SER A 864 -10.98 -17.47 6.55
CA SER A 864 -11.02 -18.44 7.64
C SER A 864 -11.93 -19.62 7.26
N GLU A 865 -11.52 -20.86 7.53
CA GLU A 865 -12.26 -22.07 7.12
C GLU A 865 -13.70 -22.11 7.66
N SER A 866 -13.95 -21.57 8.85
CA SER A 866 -15.29 -21.50 9.45
C SER A 866 -16.11 -20.29 9.00
N PHE A 867 -15.52 -19.31 8.29
CA PHE A 867 -16.22 -18.09 7.86
C PHE A 867 -17.52 -18.35 7.09
N PRO A 868 -17.59 -19.29 6.11
CA PRO A 868 -18.82 -19.60 5.39
C PRO A 868 -19.99 -20.04 6.29
N GLN A 869 -19.68 -20.64 7.46
CA GLN A 869 -20.68 -21.12 8.42
C GLN A 869 -21.40 -19.96 9.13
N HIS A 870 -20.75 -18.79 9.22
CA HIS A 870 -21.26 -17.62 9.95
C HIS A 870 -22.02 -16.62 9.05
N ILE A 871 -21.86 -16.69 7.72
CA ILE A 871 -22.52 -15.78 6.77
C ILE A 871 -23.79 -16.36 6.12
N GLY A 872 -23.95 -17.70 6.13
CA GLY A 872 -24.98 -18.40 5.34
C GLY A 872 -26.26 -18.82 6.09
N SER A 873 -26.34 -18.64 7.41
CA SER A 873 -27.46 -19.17 8.20
C SER A 873 -28.67 -18.23 8.25
N SER A 874 -29.86 -18.74 7.94
CA SER A 874 -31.17 -18.10 8.15
C SER A 874 -31.63 -18.05 9.62
N ASN A 875 -30.79 -18.50 10.55
CA ASN A 875 -31.01 -18.47 12.00
C ASN A 875 -30.65 -17.08 12.59
N PRO A 876 -31.13 -16.73 13.80
CA PRO A 876 -30.68 -15.51 14.47
C PRO A 876 -29.15 -15.47 14.52
N ALA A 877 -28.56 -14.31 14.21
CA ALA A 877 -27.12 -14.16 14.12
C ALA A 877 -26.46 -14.45 15.48
N ILE A 878 -25.77 -15.58 15.58
CA ILE A 878 -24.97 -15.95 16.75
C ILE A 878 -23.57 -15.39 16.54
N CYS A 879 -23.05 -14.66 17.54
CA CYS A 879 -21.67 -14.19 17.53
C CYS A 879 -20.71 -15.38 17.39
N PRO A 880 -19.74 -15.35 16.45
CA PRO A 880 -18.73 -16.38 16.36
C PRO A 880 -18.01 -16.58 17.70
N PRO A 881 -17.57 -17.81 18.02
CA PRO A 881 -16.86 -18.07 19.27
C PRO A 881 -15.53 -17.30 19.32
N PRO A 882 -14.98 -17.00 20.51
CA PRO A 882 -13.67 -16.33 20.64
C PRO A 882 -12.54 -17.01 19.86
N GLU A 883 -12.58 -18.34 19.71
CA GLU A 883 -11.64 -19.13 18.91
C GLU A 883 -11.55 -18.67 17.44
N TYR A 884 -12.68 -18.24 16.86
CA TYR A 884 -12.73 -17.72 15.49
C TYR A 884 -11.88 -16.44 15.37
N PHE A 885 -12.11 -15.47 16.26
CA PHE A 885 -11.36 -14.22 16.29
C PHE A 885 -9.88 -14.44 16.65
N ALA A 886 -9.58 -15.40 17.53
CA ALA A 886 -8.20 -15.78 17.87
C ALA A 886 -7.46 -16.39 16.67
N THR A 887 -8.15 -17.21 15.87
CA THR A 887 -7.61 -17.79 14.62
C THR A 887 -7.36 -16.69 13.58
N LEU A 888 -8.28 -15.73 13.47
CA LEU A 888 -8.10 -14.56 12.60
C LEU A 888 -6.87 -13.73 13.01
N LEU A 889 -6.70 -13.44 14.30
CA LEU A 889 -5.53 -12.73 14.82
C LEU A 889 -4.24 -13.52 14.61
N LEU A 890 -4.26 -14.84 14.80
CA LEU A 890 -3.08 -15.69 14.53
C LEU A 890 -2.69 -15.63 13.05
N ALA A 891 -3.65 -15.64 12.13
CA ALA A 891 -3.38 -15.50 10.70
C ALA A 891 -2.68 -14.17 10.38
N LEU A 892 -3.09 -13.07 11.01
CA LEU A 892 -2.42 -11.78 10.90
C LEU A 892 -1.01 -11.80 11.50
N VAL A 893 -0.82 -12.41 12.66
CA VAL A 893 0.51 -12.56 13.28
C VAL A 893 1.48 -13.30 12.36
N ASN A 894 1.03 -14.37 11.72
CA ASN A 894 1.88 -15.21 10.89
C ASN A 894 2.24 -14.60 9.54
N ASN A 895 1.38 -13.75 8.97
CA ASN A 895 1.50 -13.28 7.58
C ASN A 895 1.65 -11.76 7.42
N VAL A 896 1.31 -10.98 8.46
CA VAL A 896 1.24 -9.51 8.41
C VAL A 896 2.21 -8.87 9.40
N ILE A 897 2.27 -9.36 10.64
CA ILE A 897 3.13 -8.78 11.66
C ILE A 897 4.59 -9.25 11.47
N PRO A 898 5.60 -8.35 11.50
CA PRO A 898 7.00 -8.76 11.47
C PRO A 898 7.31 -9.76 12.60
N PRO A 899 8.04 -10.86 12.39
CA PRO A 899 8.29 -11.87 13.44
C PRO A 899 9.31 -11.38 14.49
N LEU A 900 9.20 -11.83 15.75
CA LEU A 900 10.07 -11.37 16.86
C LEU A 900 11.50 -11.92 16.80
N ASN A 901 11.69 -13.20 16.49
CA ASN A 901 13.00 -13.86 16.37
C ASN A 901 13.06 -14.71 15.09
N SER A 902 14.23 -14.81 14.44
CA SER A 902 14.46 -15.69 13.28
C SER A 902 14.70 -17.16 13.67
N ASN A 903 14.99 -17.45 14.94
CA ASN A 903 15.37 -18.80 15.39
C ASN A 903 14.19 -19.73 15.72
N SER A 904 12.94 -19.28 15.71
CA SER A 904 11.81 -20.07 16.21
C SER A 904 11.20 -21.07 15.20
N LYS A 905 11.86 -21.37 14.08
CA LYS A 905 11.58 -22.58 13.31
C LYS A 905 12.62 -23.69 13.48
N SER A 906 13.63 -23.49 14.32
CA SER A 906 14.65 -24.49 14.62
C SER A 906 14.85 -24.62 16.13
N GLY A 907 14.35 -25.71 16.72
CA GLY A 907 14.78 -26.12 18.05
C GLY A 907 13.97 -27.23 18.70
N SER A 908 14.64 -28.35 18.97
CA SER A 908 14.31 -29.41 19.94
C SER A 908 13.45 -30.60 19.46
N MET A 909 14.03 -31.48 18.64
CA MET A 909 13.97 -32.92 18.94
C MET A 909 15.18 -33.20 19.83
N GLY A 910 14.96 -33.26 21.14
CA GLY A 910 16.01 -33.39 22.14
C GLY A 910 16.75 -34.73 22.04
N ASP A 911 18.04 -34.65 22.36
CA ASP A 911 18.94 -35.77 22.63
C ASP A 911 18.29 -36.87 23.48
N ALA A 912 18.28 -38.09 22.95
CA ALA A 912 18.20 -39.31 23.74
C ALA A 912 19.28 -40.27 23.24
N SER A 913 20.45 -40.20 23.88
CA SER A 913 21.59 -41.10 23.68
C SER A 913 21.30 -42.52 24.18
N ASN A 914 21.77 -43.53 23.43
CA ASN A 914 22.18 -44.89 23.84
C ASN A 914 21.33 -45.67 24.85
N ASN A 915 20.61 -46.69 24.38
CA ASN A 915 20.92 -48.09 24.70
C ASN A 915 20.04 -49.08 23.91
N SER A 916 20.66 -50.19 23.54
CA SER A 916 20.07 -51.35 22.88
C SER A 916 19.04 -52.07 23.75
N VAL A 917 17.99 -52.64 23.12
CA VAL A 917 17.48 -54.03 23.27
C VAL A 917 16.12 -54.17 22.56
N ARG A 918 15.98 -55.28 21.83
CA ARG A 918 14.82 -55.75 21.04
C ARG A 918 13.52 -55.94 21.84
N GLY A 919 12.37 -55.71 21.18
CA GLY A 919 11.07 -56.35 21.48
C GLY A 919 9.88 -55.67 20.78
N PRO A 920 9.01 -56.37 20.01
CA PRO A 920 7.93 -55.76 19.23
C PRO A 920 6.61 -55.67 20.02
N HIS A 921 5.82 -54.61 19.84
CA HIS A 921 4.35 -54.67 19.67
C HIS A 921 3.67 -53.29 19.64
N ASN A 922 3.01 -53.03 18.50
CA ASN A 922 1.75 -52.31 18.28
C ASN A 922 1.26 -51.31 19.34
N LYS A 923 1.51 -50.02 19.09
CA LYS A 923 0.52 -48.94 19.23
C LYS A 923 0.76 -47.90 18.14
N THR A 924 -0.24 -47.66 17.33
CA THR A 924 -0.30 -46.63 16.27
C THR A 924 -0.03 -45.25 16.88
N PRO A 925 1.01 -44.51 16.46
CA PRO A 925 1.13 -43.10 16.78
C PRO A 925 0.13 -42.33 15.91
N ALA A 926 -0.68 -41.48 16.55
CA ALA A 926 -1.53 -40.52 15.88
C ALA A 926 -0.68 -39.67 14.92
N THR A 927 -1.07 -39.66 13.66
CA THR A 927 -0.56 -38.77 12.62
C THR A 927 -0.60 -37.33 13.14
N PRO A 928 0.52 -36.58 13.15
CA PRO A 928 0.44 -35.15 13.30
C PRO A 928 -0.36 -34.64 12.11
N GLN A 929 -1.50 -34.01 12.38
CA GLN A 929 -2.30 -33.35 11.36
C GLN A 929 -1.44 -32.26 10.71
N SER A 930 -0.86 -32.61 9.57
CA SER A 930 -0.43 -31.66 8.55
C SER A 930 -1.58 -30.69 8.31
N GLY A 931 -1.36 -29.41 8.57
CA GLY A 931 -2.17 -28.35 7.97
C GLY A 931 -2.24 -28.57 6.45
N PRO A 932 -3.28 -28.07 5.77
CA PRO A 932 -3.61 -28.50 4.42
C PRO A 932 -2.41 -28.35 3.49
N ALA A 933 -1.86 -29.49 3.07
CA ALA A 933 -0.94 -29.64 1.95
C ALA A 933 -1.63 -29.40 0.59
N ASN A 934 -2.67 -28.55 0.58
CA ASN A 934 -3.52 -28.22 -0.57
C ASN A 934 -3.57 -26.71 -0.82
N ALA A 935 -2.57 -25.94 -0.39
CA ALA A 935 -2.21 -24.76 -1.16
C ALA A 935 -1.51 -25.27 -2.42
N SER A 936 -2.26 -25.40 -3.52
CA SER A 936 -1.72 -25.64 -4.85
C SER A 936 -0.40 -24.87 -5.02
N GLU A 937 0.67 -25.59 -5.36
CA GLU A 937 1.97 -25.10 -5.83
C GLU A 937 2.20 -23.60 -5.68
N GLY A 938 3.01 -23.24 -4.68
CA GLY A 938 3.25 -21.87 -4.23
C GLY A 938 3.60 -20.89 -5.35
N GLN A 939 2.63 -20.06 -5.72
CA GLN A 939 2.76 -18.84 -6.52
C GLN A 939 2.31 -17.62 -5.69
N LYS A 940 3.05 -17.17 -4.66
CA LYS A 940 2.73 -15.89 -3.99
C LYS A 940 3.13 -14.72 -4.89
N ALA A 941 2.55 -13.53 -4.90
CA ALA A 941 1.27 -13.01 -4.41
C ALA A 941 0.57 -12.24 -5.53
N PHE A 942 1.37 -11.58 -6.37
CA PHE A 942 0.91 -10.82 -7.52
C PHE A 942 0.19 -11.69 -8.57
N TYR A 943 0.57 -12.97 -8.73
CA TYR A 943 -0.01 -13.86 -9.74
C TYR A 943 -1.29 -14.59 -9.35
N GLN A 944 -1.54 -14.77 -8.07
CA GLN A 944 -2.79 -15.34 -7.61
C GLN A 944 -3.83 -14.23 -7.44
N ILE A 945 -3.43 -13.10 -6.84
CA ILE A 945 -4.32 -11.97 -6.59
C ILE A 945 -3.55 -10.63 -6.75
N GLN A 946 -3.71 -10.00 -7.92
CA GLN A 946 -3.07 -8.72 -8.27
C GLN A 946 -3.59 -7.50 -7.45
N ASP A 947 -4.76 -7.63 -6.84
CA ASP A 947 -5.42 -6.60 -6.01
C ASP A 947 -5.77 -7.25 -4.66
N PRO A 948 -5.07 -6.92 -3.55
CA PRO A 948 -4.46 -5.62 -3.25
C PRO A 948 -2.96 -5.45 -3.55
N GLY A 949 -2.31 -6.43 -4.17
CA GLY A 949 -0.95 -6.33 -4.73
C GLY A 949 0.15 -7.05 -3.93
N THR A 950 -0.02 -7.24 -2.62
CA THR A 950 0.88 -8.07 -1.79
C THR A 950 0.08 -9.09 -0.99
N TYR A 951 0.71 -10.22 -0.65
CA TYR A 951 0.06 -11.27 0.15
C TYR A 951 -0.27 -10.77 1.56
N THR A 952 0.64 -10.02 2.17
CA THR A 952 0.43 -9.40 3.48
C THR A 952 -0.80 -8.50 3.47
N GLN A 953 -0.96 -7.67 2.44
CA GLN A 953 -2.14 -6.81 2.33
C GLN A 953 -3.41 -7.60 2.01
N LEU A 954 -3.32 -8.65 1.19
CA LEU A 954 -4.43 -9.54 0.92
C LEU A 954 -4.97 -10.14 2.22
N VAL A 955 -4.11 -10.71 3.07
CA VAL A 955 -4.52 -11.31 4.34
C VAL A 955 -5.15 -10.27 5.27
N LEU A 956 -4.56 -9.07 5.38
CA LEU A 956 -5.11 -8.00 6.22
C LEU A 956 -6.50 -7.54 5.73
N GLU A 957 -6.64 -7.26 4.45
CA GLU A 957 -7.91 -6.79 3.89
C GLU A 957 -8.96 -7.92 3.84
N THR A 958 -8.57 -9.19 3.70
CA THR A 958 -9.48 -10.34 3.85
C THR A 958 -10.04 -10.40 5.27
N ALA A 959 -9.20 -10.20 6.30
CA ALA A 959 -9.67 -10.14 7.67
C ALA A 959 -10.66 -8.98 7.89
N VAL A 960 -10.42 -7.82 7.26
CA VAL A 960 -11.36 -6.70 7.26
C VAL A 960 -12.69 -7.08 6.59
N ILE A 961 -12.65 -7.71 5.42
CA ILE A 961 -13.86 -8.19 4.71
C ILE A 961 -14.65 -9.18 5.58
N GLU A 962 -13.97 -10.12 6.24
CA GLU A 962 -14.63 -11.08 7.15
C GLU A 962 -15.39 -10.34 8.25
N ILE A 963 -14.70 -9.46 8.99
CA ILE A 963 -15.27 -8.70 10.10
C ILE A 963 -16.46 -7.84 9.65
N LEU A 964 -16.34 -7.15 8.51
CA LEU A 964 -17.41 -6.31 7.96
C LEU A 964 -18.62 -7.12 7.46
N SER A 965 -18.43 -8.41 7.17
CA SER A 965 -19.47 -9.29 6.63
C SER A 965 -20.24 -10.06 7.70
N LEU A 966 -19.76 -10.10 8.94
CA LEU A 966 -20.42 -10.83 10.01
C LEU A 966 -21.79 -10.18 10.34
N PRO A 967 -22.86 -10.97 10.53
CA PRO A 967 -24.20 -10.46 10.82
C PRO A 967 -24.38 -10.03 12.29
N ILE A 968 -23.36 -9.44 12.91
CA ILE A 968 -23.36 -9.02 14.33
C ILE A 968 -22.89 -7.57 14.48
N SER A 969 -23.16 -6.97 15.64
CA SER A 969 -22.81 -5.58 15.90
C SER A 969 -21.30 -5.36 16.09
N ALA A 970 -20.81 -4.17 15.74
CA ALA A 970 -19.43 -3.75 16.01
C ALA A 970 -19.05 -3.89 17.50
N SER A 971 -19.99 -3.59 18.41
CA SER A 971 -19.81 -3.74 19.85
C SER A 971 -19.44 -5.18 20.24
N GLN A 972 -20.18 -6.17 19.73
CA GLN A 972 -19.91 -7.59 20.01
C GLN A 972 -18.56 -8.04 19.45
N ILE A 973 -18.21 -7.60 18.24
CA ILE A 973 -16.92 -7.93 17.60
C ILE A 973 -15.77 -7.36 18.44
N VAL A 974 -15.84 -6.07 18.78
CA VAL A 974 -14.82 -5.38 19.57
C VAL A 974 -14.70 -6.02 20.95
N SER A 975 -15.81 -6.32 21.63
CA SER A 975 -15.80 -7.03 22.91
C SER A 975 -15.08 -8.37 22.81
N SER A 976 -15.35 -9.18 21.78
CA SER A 976 -14.68 -10.47 21.59
C SER A 976 -13.17 -10.32 21.36
N LEU A 977 -12.75 -9.38 20.50
CA LEU A 977 -11.34 -9.11 20.23
C LEU A 977 -10.60 -8.61 21.47
N VAL A 978 -11.20 -7.69 22.22
CA VAL A 978 -10.63 -7.13 23.43
C VAL A 978 -10.56 -8.17 24.55
N GLN A 979 -11.57 -9.03 24.70
CA GLN A 979 -11.55 -10.13 25.66
C GLN A 979 -10.40 -11.12 25.39
N ILE A 980 -10.07 -11.38 24.13
CA ILE A 980 -8.89 -12.18 23.77
C ILE A 980 -7.64 -11.47 24.25
N VAL A 981 -7.44 -10.20 23.90
CA VAL A 981 -6.27 -9.39 24.29
C VAL A 981 -6.08 -9.34 25.81
N VAL A 982 -7.14 -9.15 26.58
CA VAL A 982 -7.06 -9.05 28.04
C VAL A 982 -6.71 -10.39 28.69
N ASN A 983 -7.26 -11.50 28.20
CA ASN A 983 -7.16 -12.80 28.85
C ASN A 983 -6.08 -13.72 28.26
N ILE A 984 -5.34 -13.29 27.24
CA ILE A 984 -4.45 -14.18 26.48
C ILE A 984 -3.35 -14.80 27.33
N GLN A 985 -2.67 -14.01 28.16
CA GLN A 985 -1.51 -14.48 28.92
C GLN A 985 -1.89 -15.41 30.08
N PRO A 986 -2.90 -15.11 30.93
CA PRO A 986 -3.40 -16.06 31.92
C PRO A 986 -3.86 -17.40 31.31
N THR A 987 -4.55 -17.34 30.16
CA THR A 987 -5.09 -18.54 29.49
C THR A 987 -4.00 -19.36 28.80
N LEU A 988 -2.92 -18.73 28.34
CA LEU A 988 -1.75 -19.40 27.75
C LEU A 988 -0.84 -20.06 28.79
N ILE A 989 -0.77 -19.52 30.02
CA ILE A 989 0.06 -20.08 31.11
C ILE A 989 -0.64 -21.25 31.81
N GLN A 990 -1.96 -21.18 31.99
CA GLN A 990 -2.72 -22.27 32.62
C GLN A 990 -2.70 -23.57 31.81
N SER A 991 -2.60 -23.51 30.49
CA SER A 991 -2.58 -24.69 29.62
C SER A 991 -1.21 -25.38 29.55
N SER A 992 -0.10 -24.66 29.75
CA SER A 992 1.24 -25.27 29.76
C SER A 992 1.53 -26.07 31.04
N ASN A 993 0.92 -25.70 32.16
CA ASN A 993 1.10 -26.38 33.45
C ASN A 993 0.31 -27.71 33.60
N GLY A 994 -0.49 -28.10 32.61
CA GLY A 994 -1.26 -29.36 32.63
C GLY A 994 -0.45 -30.63 32.31
N LEU A 995 0.83 -30.51 31.94
CA LEU A 995 1.65 -31.62 31.40
C LEU A 995 2.76 -32.14 32.32
N HIS A 996 2.96 -31.56 33.51
CA HIS A 996 3.91 -32.09 34.50
C HIS A 996 3.25 -32.24 35.87
N GLY A 997 3.06 -33.50 36.30
CA GLY A 997 2.76 -33.83 37.68
C GLY A 997 3.88 -33.30 38.60
N ALA A 998 3.47 -32.67 39.69
CA ALA A 998 4.34 -31.99 40.65
C ALA A 998 5.45 -32.90 41.19
N SER A 999 6.67 -32.35 41.28
CA SER A 999 7.65 -32.76 42.29
C SER A 999 8.03 -31.52 43.11
N ASN A 1000 7.90 -31.65 44.43
CA ASN A 1000 8.17 -30.61 45.41
C ASN A 1000 9.63 -30.14 45.36
N GLY A 1001 9.84 -28.83 45.19
CA GLY A 1001 11.13 -28.18 45.41
C GLY A 1001 10.90 -26.75 45.91
N LEU A 1002 11.23 -26.49 47.17
CA LEU A 1002 11.27 -25.14 47.74
C LEU A 1002 12.32 -24.30 47.01
N GLY A 1003 11.91 -23.22 46.34
CA GLY A 1003 12.77 -22.23 45.69
C GLY A 1003 12.32 -20.81 46.03
N GLN A 1004 13.28 -19.96 46.38
CA GLN A 1004 13.18 -18.64 47.03
C GLN A 1004 12.27 -17.63 46.29
N GLY A 1005 11.42 -16.94 47.06
CA GLY A 1005 10.50 -15.91 46.57
C GLY A 1005 11.18 -14.57 46.24
N SER A 1006 10.82 -14.01 45.09
CA SER A 1006 11.11 -12.64 44.68
C SER A 1006 10.17 -11.66 45.37
N VAL A 1007 10.70 -10.55 45.90
CA VAL A 1007 9.98 -9.50 46.66
C VAL A 1007 9.41 -8.41 45.72
N LEU A 1008 8.85 -8.80 44.58
CA LEU A 1008 8.15 -7.89 43.66
C LEU A 1008 6.64 -8.16 43.72
N PRO A 1009 5.76 -7.14 43.53
CA PRO A 1009 4.32 -7.36 43.52
C PRO A 1009 3.93 -8.17 42.28
N THR A 1010 3.83 -9.48 42.44
CA THR A 1010 3.29 -10.40 41.43
C THR A 1010 1.78 -10.23 41.32
N SER A 1011 1.24 -10.24 40.10
CA SER A 1011 -0.20 -10.37 39.84
C SER A 1011 -0.75 -11.64 40.52
N PRO A 1012 -1.91 -11.59 41.21
CA PRO A 1012 -2.56 -12.77 41.76
C PRO A 1012 -3.39 -13.44 40.66
N SER A 1013 -2.73 -14.17 39.78
CA SER A 1013 -3.35 -15.27 39.01
C SER A 1013 -2.57 -16.58 39.16
N GLY A 1014 -1.51 -16.60 39.98
CA GLY A 1014 -0.81 -17.80 40.41
C GLY A 1014 -0.44 -17.74 41.89
N GLY A 1015 -1.08 -18.61 42.70
CA GLY A 1015 -0.54 -19.12 43.96
C GLY A 1015 -0.42 -18.14 45.14
N SER A 1016 -1.52 -17.89 45.84
CA SER A 1016 -1.51 -17.61 47.28
C SER A 1016 -2.69 -18.36 47.91
N THR A 1017 -2.41 -19.13 48.96
CA THR A 1017 -3.30 -20.13 49.58
C THR A 1017 -4.41 -19.56 50.47
N ASP A 1018 -4.53 -18.24 50.63
CA ASP A 1018 -5.35 -17.68 51.73
C ASP A 1018 -6.61 -16.90 51.31
N SER A 1019 -7.12 -17.05 50.08
CA SER A 1019 -8.36 -16.36 49.66
C SER A 1019 -9.44 -17.30 49.13
N LEU A 1020 -10.03 -18.08 50.04
CA LEU A 1020 -11.17 -18.98 49.76
C LEU A 1020 -12.56 -18.34 49.93
N SER A 1021 -12.71 -17.02 50.08
CA SER A 1021 -14.01 -16.42 50.43
C SER A 1021 -14.36 -15.09 49.77
N ALA A 1022 -13.96 -14.83 48.51
CA ALA A 1022 -14.48 -13.71 47.74
C ALA A 1022 -14.54 -14.02 46.23
N GLY A 1023 -15.26 -15.08 45.87
CA GLY A 1023 -15.62 -15.36 44.48
C GLY A 1023 -16.80 -14.49 44.01
N ARG A 1024 -16.54 -13.51 43.16
CA ARG A 1024 -17.50 -13.03 42.14
C ARG A 1024 -16.78 -12.80 40.81
N SER A 1025 -16.66 -13.89 40.06
CA SER A 1025 -16.80 -14.02 38.61
C SER A 1025 -16.11 -13.01 37.68
N THR A 1026 -14.96 -13.39 37.14
CA THR A 1026 -14.75 -13.38 35.68
C THR A 1026 -14.64 -14.85 35.24
N PRO A 1027 -15.52 -15.35 34.35
CA PRO A 1027 -15.37 -16.71 33.86
C PRO A 1027 -14.09 -16.77 33.02
N SER A 1028 -13.26 -17.78 33.24
CA SER A 1028 -12.31 -18.23 32.21
C SER A 1028 -13.08 -18.35 30.91
N VAL A 1029 -12.58 -17.77 29.80
CA VAL A 1029 -13.21 -17.91 28.49
C VAL A 1029 -13.20 -19.40 28.12
N SER A 1030 -14.30 -20.09 28.42
CA SER A 1030 -14.49 -21.50 28.11
C SER A 1030 -14.57 -21.63 26.59
N GLY A 1031 -13.50 -22.14 25.96
CA GLY A 1031 -13.52 -22.46 24.53
C GLY A 1031 -12.24 -22.18 23.73
N ILE A 1032 -11.21 -21.52 24.30
CA ILE A 1032 -9.95 -21.27 23.56
C ILE A 1032 -8.95 -22.40 23.82
N ASN A 1033 -8.57 -23.16 22.78
CA ASN A 1033 -7.57 -24.24 22.91
C ASN A 1033 -6.15 -23.67 22.78
N THR A 1034 -5.66 -23.03 23.84
CA THR A 1034 -4.39 -22.26 23.83
C THR A 1034 -3.14 -23.07 23.53
N SER A 1035 -3.08 -24.36 23.87
CA SER A 1035 -1.99 -25.26 23.48
C SER A 1035 -1.87 -25.45 21.96
N SER A 1036 -3.00 -25.40 21.25
CA SER A 1036 -3.04 -25.47 19.79
C SER A 1036 -2.38 -24.23 19.16
N PHE A 1037 -2.66 -23.02 19.65
CA PHE A 1037 -2.09 -21.79 19.08
C PHE A 1037 -0.58 -21.65 19.28
N VAL A 1038 -0.06 -22.03 20.46
CA VAL A 1038 1.39 -22.03 20.73
C VAL A 1038 2.10 -23.00 19.78
N SER A 1039 1.60 -24.23 19.67
CA SER A 1039 2.15 -25.25 18.75
C SER A 1039 2.10 -24.83 17.27
N ARG A 1040 1.02 -24.18 16.84
CA ARG A 1040 0.83 -23.70 15.45
C ARG A 1040 1.66 -22.46 15.12
N SER A 1041 2.01 -21.64 16.10
CA SER A 1041 2.72 -20.36 15.89
C SER A 1041 4.23 -20.47 16.03
N GLY A 1042 4.72 -21.43 16.83
CA GLY A 1042 6.15 -21.57 17.16
C GLY A 1042 6.68 -20.47 18.09
N TYR A 1043 5.83 -19.61 18.63
CA TYR A 1043 6.21 -18.58 19.61
C TYR A 1043 5.95 -19.06 21.04
N THR A 1044 6.73 -18.53 21.99
CA THR A 1044 6.40 -18.65 23.41
C THR A 1044 5.08 -17.94 23.72
N CYS A 1045 4.39 -18.36 24.78
CA CYS A 1045 3.15 -17.73 25.24
C CYS A 1045 3.29 -16.21 25.42
N GLN A 1046 4.43 -15.76 25.96
CA GLN A 1046 4.73 -14.36 26.19
C GLN A 1046 4.88 -13.58 24.87
N GLN A 1047 5.64 -14.12 23.92
CA GLN A 1047 5.84 -13.48 22.61
C GLN A 1047 4.53 -13.39 21.81
N LEU A 1048 3.72 -14.45 21.85
CA LEU A 1048 2.45 -14.51 21.13
C LEU A 1048 1.46 -13.47 21.65
N SER A 1049 1.41 -13.24 22.97
CA SER A 1049 0.58 -12.20 23.60
C SER A 1049 0.81 -10.81 22.99
N CYS A 1050 2.08 -10.36 22.91
CA CYS A 1050 2.42 -9.06 22.33
C CYS A 1050 2.07 -8.98 20.84
N LEU A 1051 2.25 -10.06 20.09
CA LEU A 1051 1.93 -10.13 18.67
C LEU A 1051 0.42 -10.07 18.42
N PHE A 1052 -0.40 -10.70 19.27
CA PHE A 1052 -1.86 -10.61 19.21
C PHE A 1052 -2.37 -9.21 19.47
N ILE A 1053 -1.78 -8.51 20.46
CA ILE A 1053 -2.08 -7.09 20.72
C ILE A 1053 -1.79 -6.25 19.48
N GLN A 1054 -0.63 -6.46 18.85
CA GLN A 1054 -0.24 -5.76 17.62
C GLN A 1054 -1.20 -6.03 16.46
N ALA A 1055 -1.52 -7.31 16.23
CA ALA A 1055 -2.46 -7.72 15.18
C ALA A 1055 -3.86 -7.15 15.41
N CYS A 1056 -4.35 -7.16 16.64
CA CYS A 1056 -5.66 -6.63 17.00
C CYS A 1056 -5.72 -5.11 16.81
N GLY A 1057 -4.70 -4.38 17.26
CA GLY A 1057 -4.61 -2.93 17.07
C GLY A 1057 -4.54 -2.55 15.59
N LEU A 1058 -3.76 -3.28 14.79
CA LEU A 1058 -3.68 -3.09 13.34
C LEU A 1058 -5.03 -3.37 12.66
N LEU A 1059 -5.69 -4.49 12.97
CA LEU A 1059 -6.99 -4.87 12.40
C LEU A 1059 -8.06 -3.82 12.71
N LEU A 1060 -8.17 -3.40 13.97
CA LEU A 1060 -9.15 -2.39 14.39
C LEU A 1060 -8.94 -1.06 13.66
N ALA A 1061 -7.68 -0.67 13.41
CA ALA A 1061 -7.36 0.56 12.68
C ALA A 1061 -7.74 0.52 11.18
N GLN A 1062 -8.02 -0.66 10.62
CA GLN A 1062 -8.51 -0.79 9.23
C GLN A 1062 -10.04 -0.73 9.10
N LEU A 1063 -10.77 -0.71 10.21
CA LEU A 1063 -12.23 -0.75 10.26
C LEU A 1063 -12.84 0.67 10.29
N PRO A 1064 -14.12 0.83 9.92
CA PRO A 1064 -14.81 2.12 9.99
C PRO A 1064 -14.84 2.72 11.41
N PRO A 1065 -14.96 4.06 11.55
CA PRO A 1065 -14.96 4.76 12.84
C PRO A 1065 -15.93 4.23 13.91
N GLU A 1066 -17.03 3.60 13.48
CA GLU A 1066 -17.99 2.95 14.38
C GLU A 1066 -17.31 1.94 15.33
N PHE A 1067 -16.34 1.16 14.83
CA PHE A 1067 -15.57 0.21 15.64
C PHE A 1067 -14.64 0.91 16.64
N HIS A 1068 -14.12 2.08 16.29
CA HIS A 1068 -13.22 2.85 17.15
C HIS A 1068 -13.95 3.38 18.38
N LEU A 1069 -15.17 3.89 18.20
CA LEU A 1069 -16.02 4.33 19.30
C LEU A 1069 -16.34 3.17 20.26
N GLN A 1070 -16.65 2.00 19.71
CA GLN A 1070 -16.86 0.80 20.52
C GLN A 1070 -15.59 0.37 21.28
N LEU A 1071 -14.40 0.49 20.65
CA LEU A 1071 -13.12 0.22 21.30
C LEU A 1071 -12.88 1.17 22.47
N TYR A 1072 -13.13 2.48 22.30
CA TYR A 1072 -12.95 3.46 23.38
C TYR A 1072 -13.89 3.18 24.55
N MET A 1073 -15.15 2.84 24.28
CA MET A 1073 -16.10 2.47 25.33
C MET A 1073 -15.64 1.20 26.07
N GLU A 1074 -15.31 0.13 25.35
CA GLU A 1074 -14.92 -1.14 25.95
C GLU A 1074 -13.59 -1.06 26.71
N ALA A 1075 -12.59 -0.36 26.15
CA ALA A 1075 -11.33 -0.09 26.83
C ALA A 1075 -11.54 0.70 28.12
N SER A 1076 -12.38 1.74 28.09
CA SER A 1076 -12.68 2.53 29.29
C SER A 1076 -13.42 1.72 30.37
N ARG A 1077 -14.33 0.83 29.95
CA ARG A 1077 -15.07 -0.08 30.83
C ARG A 1077 -14.10 -1.00 31.57
N ILE A 1078 -13.18 -1.66 30.84
CA ILE A 1078 -12.18 -2.56 31.43
C ILE A 1078 -11.23 -1.84 32.37
N ILE A 1079 -10.80 -0.62 32.02
CA ILE A 1079 -9.95 0.18 32.91
C ILE A 1079 -10.71 0.50 34.21
N LYS A 1080 -11.96 0.98 34.12
CA LYS A 1080 -12.77 1.36 35.29
C LYS A 1080 -13.16 0.18 36.18
N GLU A 1081 -13.47 -0.97 35.59
CA GLU A 1081 -13.85 -2.18 36.32
C GLU A 1081 -12.66 -2.92 36.94
N SER A 1082 -11.42 -2.52 36.63
CA SER A 1082 -10.24 -3.14 37.23
C SER A 1082 -10.27 -3.00 38.75
N TRP A 1083 -10.07 -4.12 39.45
CA TRP A 1083 -10.16 -4.22 40.90
C TRP A 1083 -9.20 -3.28 41.63
N TRP A 1084 -8.07 -2.93 41.02
CA TRP A 1084 -7.12 -1.94 41.54
C TRP A 1084 -7.76 -0.58 41.78
N LEU A 1085 -8.69 -0.16 40.92
CA LEU A 1085 -9.35 1.15 41.00
C LEU A 1085 -10.67 1.12 41.77
N SER A 1086 -11.14 -0.06 42.17
CA SER A 1086 -12.44 -0.25 42.85
C SER A 1086 -12.34 -0.82 44.27
N ASP A 1087 -11.20 -1.35 44.69
CA ASP A 1087 -10.98 -1.82 46.07
C ASP A 1087 -10.47 -0.71 47.00
N GLY A 1088 -11.35 -0.20 47.87
CA GLY A 1088 -11.04 0.86 48.83
C GLY A 1088 -10.20 0.42 50.04
N LYS A 1089 -9.69 -0.82 50.08
CA LYS A 1089 -8.97 -1.39 51.23
C LYS A 1089 -7.44 -1.22 51.21
N ARG A 1090 -6.84 -0.88 50.06
CA ARG A 1090 -5.38 -0.70 49.93
C ARG A 1090 -4.95 0.76 50.04
N SER A 1091 -3.69 0.98 50.43
CA SER A 1091 -3.11 2.33 50.50
C SER A 1091 -2.96 2.94 49.10
N VAL A 1092 -3.12 4.26 48.98
CA VAL A 1092 -3.00 5.00 47.70
C VAL A 1092 -1.62 4.79 47.06
N GLY A 1093 -0.55 4.69 47.87
CA GLY A 1093 0.83 4.45 47.38
C GLY A 1093 1.08 3.06 46.79
N GLU A 1094 0.43 2.01 47.31
CA GLU A 1094 0.53 0.66 46.72
C GLU A 1094 -0.14 0.59 45.34
N LEU A 1095 -1.30 1.24 45.19
CA LEU A 1095 -2.02 1.33 43.94
C LEU A 1095 -1.19 2.06 42.88
N ASP A 1096 -0.57 3.17 43.25
CA ASP A 1096 0.28 3.96 42.38
C ASP A 1096 1.52 3.19 41.90
N THR A 1097 2.14 2.41 42.79
CA THR A 1097 3.30 1.56 42.45
C THR A 1097 2.88 0.44 41.49
N ALA A 1098 1.73 -0.19 41.74
CA ALA A 1098 1.19 -1.25 40.88
C ALA A 1098 0.83 -0.74 39.48
N VAL A 1099 0.21 0.43 39.37
CA VAL A 1099 -0.11 1.06 38.08
C VAL A 1099 1.15 1.46 37.33
N THR A 1100 2.15 2.00 38.02
CA THR A 1100 3.43 2.36 37.40
C THR A 1100 4.12 1.13 36.80
N TYR A 1101 4.10 0.01 37.51
CA TYR A 1101 4.66 -1.26 37.02
C TYR A 1101 3.83 -1.86 35.87
N ALA A 1102 2.50 -1.83 35.97
CA ALA A 1102 1.58 -2.34 34.96
C ALA A 1102 1.64 -1.61 33.61
N LEU A 1103 2.08 -0.36 33.62
CA LEU A 1103 2.22 0.52 32.45
C LEU A 1103 3.66 0.58 31.91
N LEU A 1104 4.56 -0.29 32.41
CA LEU A 1104 5.89 -0.49 31.84
C LEU A 1104 5.80 -1.16 30.46
N ASP A 1105 6.95 -1.35 29.81
CA ASP A 1105 7.03 -1.96 28.48
C ASP A 1105 6.24 -3.29 28.45
N PRO A 1106 5.19 -3.41 27.62
CA PRO A 1106 4.35 -4.59 27.58
C PRO A 1106 5.11 -5.84 27.12
N THR A 1107 6.25 -5.68 26.43
CA THR A 1107 7.13 -6.80 26.08
C THR A 1107 7.88 -7.34 27.29
N TRP A 1108 8.34 -6.47 28.20
CA TRP A 1108 8.96 -6.86 29.47
C TRP A 1108 7.93 -7.46 30.41
N ALA A 1109 6.77 -6.80 30.57
CA ALA A 1109 5.68 -7.31 31.39
C ALA A 1109 5.18 -8.67 30.90
N SER A 1110 5.17 -8.89 29.58
CA SER A 1110 4.88 -10.20 29.02
C SER A 1110 5.97 -11.23 29.35
N GLN A 1111 7.24 -10.91 29.13
CA GLN A 1111 8.39 -11.80 29.41
C GLN A 1111 8.45 -12.24 30.89
N ASP A 1112 8.23 -11.30 31.81
CA ASP A 1112 8.31 -11.54 33.25
C ASP A 1112 7.00 -12.11 33.84
N ASN A 1113 6.00 -12.41 33.00
CA ASN A 1113 4.66 -12.86 33.40
C ASN A 1113 3.94 -11.90 34.36
N THR A 1114 4.17 -10.60 34.20
CA THR A 1114 3.57 -9.55 35.02
C THR A 1114 2.58 -8.66 34.27
N SER A 1115 2.24 -9.01 33.03
CA SER A 1115 1.22 -8.27 32.27
C SER A 1115 -0.15 -8.27 32.94
N THR A 1116 -0.88 -7.19 32.74
CA THR A 1116 -2.15 -6.91 33.40
C THR A 1116 -3.18 -6.45 32.38
N ALA A 1117 -4.46 -6.54 32.71
CA ALA A 1117 -5.55 -6.12 31.82
C ALA A 1117 -5.37 -4.66 31.37
N ILE A 1118 -5.04 -3.76 32.30
CA ILE A 1118 -4.79 -2.35 32.00
C ILE A 1118 -3.58 -2.18 31.08
N GLY A 1119 -2.45 -2.86 31.36
CA GLY A 1119 -1.26 -2.81 30.52
C GLY A 1119 -1.53 -3.28 29.09
N ASN A 1120 -2.26 -4.40 28.93
CA ASN A 1120 -2.64 -4.93 27.63
C ASN A 1120 -3.58 -3.99 26.86
N ILE A 1121 -4.54 -3.35 27.53
CA ILE A 1121 -5.44 -2.36 26.90
C ILE A 1121 -4.67 -1.12 26.45
N VAL A 1122 -3.77 -0.60 27.27
CA VAL A 1122 -2.94 0.55 26.89
C VAL A 1122 -2.04 0.20 25.70
N ALA A 1123 -1.43 -0.99 25.70
CA ALA A 1123 -0.64 -1.48 24.56
C ALA A 1123 -1.49 -1.67 23.29
N LEU A 1124 -2.73 -2.16 23.41
CA LEU A 1124 -3.68 -2.26 22.30
C LEU A 1124 -4.01 -0.89 21.72
N LEU A 1125 -4.29 0.10 22.58
CA LEU A 1125 -4.58 1.47 22.16
C LEU A 1125 -3.36 2.09 21.47
N HIS A 1126 -2.14 1.88 21.96
CA HIS A 1126 -0.93 2.34 21.28
C HIS A 1126 -0.76 1.72 19.90
N SER A 1127 -0.94 0.39 19.80
CA SER A 1127 -0.87 -0.30 18.52
C SER A 1127 -1.98 0.14 17.56
N PHE A 1128 -3.16 0.46 18.07
CA PHE A 1128 -4.27 0.98 17.27
C PHE A 1128 -3.97 2.41 16.79
N PHE A 1129 -3.62 3.29 17.71
CA PHE A 1129 -3.27 4.68 17.46
C PHE A 1129 -2.12 4.84 16.48
N SER A 1130 -1.08 4.01 16.55
CA SER A 1130 0.06 4.07 15.62
C SER A 1130 -0.33 3.81 14.17
N ASN A 1131 -1.44 3.10 13.95
CA ASN A 1131 -1.93 2.71 12.62
C ASN A 1131 -3.09 3.57 12.12
N LEU A 1132 -3.66 4.46 12.95
CA LEU A 1132 -4.72 5.37 12.52
C LEU A 1132 -4.20 6.44 11.56
N PRO A 1133 -4.98 6.86 10.55
CA PRO A 1133 -4.71 8.07 9.76
C PRO A 1133 -4.83 9.33 10.62
N GLN A 1134 -4.18 10.42 10.20
CA GLN A 1134 -4.16 11.69 10.95
C GLN A 1134 -5.55 12.24 11.27
N GLU A 1135 -6.50 12.16 10.34
CA GLU A 1135 -7.88 12.61 10.54
C GLU A 1135 -8.59 11.87 11.70
N TRP A 1136 -8.46 10.54 11.75
CA TRP A 1136 -9.16 9.73 12.75
C TRP A 1136 -8.55 9.85 14.14
N LEU A 1137 -7.33 10.41 14.27
CA LEU A 1137 -6.76 10.75 15.57
C LEU A 1137 -7.56 11.85 16.29
N GLU A 1138 -8.37 12.64 15.60
CA GLU A 1138 -9.18 13.69 16.24
C GLU A 1138 -10.16 13.13 17.28
N GLU A 1139 -10.73 11.95 17.03
CA GLU A 1139 -11.71 11.30 17.91
C GLU A 1139 -11.08 10.51 19.07
N THR A 1140 -9.75 10.39 19.13
CA THR A 1140 -9.05 9.65 20.20
C THR A 1140 -9.35 10.21 21.60
N HIS A 1141 -9.66 11.50 21.71
CA HIS A 1141 -10.02 12.17 22.96
C HIS A 1141 -11.27 11.59 23.66
N VAL A 1142 -12.12 10.88 22.91
CA VAL A 1142 -13.34 10.24 23.42
C VAL A 1142 -13.03 9.21 24.52
N ILE A 1143 -11.88 8.52 24.46
CA ILE A 1143 -11.49 7.57 25.51
C ILE A 1143 -11.31 8.25 26.86
N ILE A 1144 -10.68 9.44 26.89
CA ILE A 1144 -10.48 10.20 28.13
C ILE A 1144 -11.81 10.74 28.65
N LYS A 1145 -12.72 11.15 27.77
CA LYS A 1145 -14.09 11.52 28.15
C LYS A 1145 -14.81 10.36 28.82
N HIS A 1146 -14.69 9.15 28.31
CA HIS A 1146 -15.27 7.96 28.94
C HIS A 1146 -14.57 7.56 30.24
N LEU A 1147 -13.27 7.86 30.41
CA LEU A 1147 -12.55 7.62 31.66
C LEU A 1147 -12.94 8.57 32.79
N ARG A 1148 -13.46 9.77 32.48
CA ARG A 1148 -13.87 10.75 33.49
C ARG A 1148 -14.97 10.24 34.43
N PRO A 1149 -15.03 10.75 35.68
CA PRO A 1149 -14.09 11.71 36.28
C PRO A 1149 -12.71 11.07 36.60
N VAL A 1150 -11.63 11.84 36.42
CA VAL A 1150 -10.24 11.42 36.75
C VAL A 1150 -9.92 11.97 38.13
N THR A 1151 -9.87 11.11 39.15
CA THR A 1151 -9.82 11.54 40.56
C THR A 1151 -8.57 11.09 41.33
N SER A 1152 -7.67 10.33 40.70
CA SER A 1152 -6.46 9.82 41.35
C SER A 1152 -5.22 9.97 40.46
N VAL A 1153 -4.03 9.95 41.08
CA VAL A 1153 -2.74 9.99 40.36
C VAL A 1153 -2.56 8.75 39.48
N ALA A 1154 -2.98 7.57 39.93
CA ALA A 1154 -3.09 6.36 39.10
C ALA A 1154 -3.90 6.58 37.80
N MET A 1155 -5.12 7.13 37.88
CA MET A 1155 -5.94 7.40 36.70
C MET A 1155 -5.32 8.49 35.81
N LEU A 1156 -4.66 9.48 36.41
CA LEU A 1156 -3.91 10.51 35.69
C LEU A 1156 -2.75 9.89 34.89
N ARG A 1157 -1.94 9.01 35.50
CA ARG A 1157 -0.86 8.29 34.80
C ARG A 1157 -1.40 7.43 33.67
N ILE A 1158 -2.53 6.74 33.84
CA ILE A 1158 -3.18 5.98 32.76
C ILE A 1158 -3.57 6.91 31.60
N ALA A 1159 -4.21 8.05 31.88
CA ALA A 1159 -4.59 9.02 30.85
C ALA A 1159 -3.37 9.56 30.08
N PHE A 1160 -2.31 9.94 30.79
CA PHE A 1160 -1.04 10.38 30.20
C PHE A 1160 -0.34 9.28 29.42
N ARG A 1161 -0.39 8.02 29.88
CA ARG A 1161 0.18 6.89 29.15
C ARG A 1161 -0.59 6.56 27.88
N ILE A 1162 -1.91 6.72 27.87
CA ILE A 1162 -2.73 6.51 26.66
C ILE A 1162 -2.44 7.60 25.61
N MET A 1163 -2.52 8.89 26.01
CA MET A 1163 -2.52 10.01 25.05
C MET A 1163 -1.15 10.67 24.86
N GLY A 1164 -0.25 10.61 25.85
CA GLY A 1164 1.07 11.23 25.78
C GLY A 1164 1.89 10.75 24.56
N PRO A 1165 2.02 9.44 24.32
CA PRO A 1165 2.77 8.94 23.16
C PRO A 1165 2.27 9.44 21.79
N LEU A 1166 1.03 9.96 21.69
CA LEU A 1166 0.52 10.59 20.48
C LEU A 1166 1.09 11.98 20.23
N LEU A 1167 1.41 12.76 21.27
CA LEU A 1167 1.82 14.15 21.13
C LEU A 1167 3.04 14.35 20.20
N PRO A 1168 4.13 13.55 20.27
CA PRO A 1168 5.23 13.66 19.32
C PRO A 1168 4.82 13.44 17.86
N ARG A 1169 3.87 12.53 17.62
CA ARG A 1169 3.30 12.27 16.28
C ARG A 1169 2.46 13.46 15.79
N LEU A 1170 1.81 14.16 16.71
CA LEU A 1170 0.95 15.31 16.43
C LEU A 1170 1.73 16.63 16.30
N ALA A 1171 3.05 16.65 16.46
CA ALA A 1171 3.85 17.87 16.45
C ALA A 1171 3.66 18.71 15.18
N ASN A 1172 3.42 18.08 14.03
CA ASN A 1172 3.15 18.77 12.75
C ASN A 1172 1.66 19.13 12.57
N ALA A 1173 0.76 18.60 13.40
CA ALA A 1173 -0.67 18.86 13.42
C ALA A 1173 -1.03 19.76 14.62
N HIS A 1174 -0.50 20.99 14.63
CA HIS A 1174 -0.54 21.91 15.78
C HIS A 1174 -1.92 22.04 16.45
N ASN A 1175 -2.99 22.13 15.67
CA ASN A 1175 -4.35 22.22 16.21
C ASN A 1175 -4.74 20.99 17.04
N LEU A 1176 -4.44 19.80 16.53
CA LEU A 1176 -4.75 18.55 17.23
C LEU A 1176 -3.80 18.33 18.41
N PHE A 1177 -2.51 18.67 18.27
CA PHE A 1177 -1.55 18.70 19.38
C PHE A 1177 -2.07 19.55 20.55
N ASN A 1178 -2.48 20.79 20.25
CA ASN A 1178 -3.02 21.72 21.24
C ASN A 1178 -4.29 21.19 21.92
N LYS A 1179 -5.22 20.58 21.15
CA LYS A 1179 -6.42 19.93 21.69
C LYS A 1179 -6.07 18.79 22.65
N VAL A 1180 -5.14 17.91 22.27
CA VAL A 1180 -4.73 16.76 23.09
C VAL A 1180 -3.94 17.20 24.33
N LEU A 1181 -3.03 18.16 24.21
CA LEU A 1181 -2.30 18.72 25.35
C LEU A 1181 -3.27 19.40 26.33
N SER A 1182 -4.22 20.20 25.83
CA SER A 1182 -5.27 20.82 26.65
C SER A 1182 -6.08 19.78 27.42
N LEU A 1183 -6.46 18.68 26.76
CA LEU A 1183 -7.16 17.57 27.41
C LEU A 1183 -6.36 16.97 28.57
N LEU A 1184 -5.06 16.71 28.37
CA LEU A 1184 -4.17 16.18 29.40
C LEU A 1184 -3.96 17.16 30.56
N LEU A 1185 -3.75 18.45 30.26
CA LEU A 1185 -3.66 19.50 31.27
C LEU A 1185 -4.97 19.62 32.08
N ASN A 1186 -6.13 19.48 31.43
CA ASN A 1186 -7.41 19.46 32.14
C ASN A 1186 -7.53 18.24 33.06
N THR A 1187 -7.03 17.06 32.67
CA THR A 1187 -7.01 15.90 33.58
C THR A 1187 -6.08 16.10 34.78
N LEU A 1188 -4.97 16.85 34.60
CA LEU A 1188 -4.11 17.27 35.71
C LEU A 1188 -4.86 18.21 36.67
N VAL A 1189 -5.64 19.15 36.12
CA VAL A 1189 -6.52 20.05 36.91
C VAL A 1189 -7.66 19.29 37.60
N ASP A 1190 -8.21 18.23 36.98
CA ASP A 1190 -9.25 17.40 37.61
C ASP A 1190 -8.76 16.78 38.94
N VAL A 1191 -7.47 16.43 39.04
CA VAL A 1191 -6.85 15.84 40.24
C VAL A 1191 -6.28 16.91 41.20
N PHE A 1192 -5.52 17.87 40.68
CA PHE A 1192 -4.75 18.86 41.45
C PHE A 1192 -5.30 20.30 41.37
N GLY A 1193 -6.54 20.47 40.95
CA GLY A 1193 -7.19 21.77 40.84
C GLY A 1193 -7.48 22.40 42.20
N LYS A 1194 -7.60 23.74 42.23
CA LYS A 1194 -7.97 24.50 43.44
C LYS A 1194 -9.30 24.07 44.06
N ASN A 1195 -10.19 23.48 43.24
CA ASN A 1195 -11.54 23.05 43.61
C ASN A 1195 -11.71 21.52 43.59
N SER A 1196 -10.63 20.72 43.55
CA SER A 1196 -10.78 19.25 43.48
C SER A 1196 -11.34 18.68 44.78
N GLN A 1197 -12.37 17.83 44.67
CA GLN A 1197 -13.01 17.15 45.81
C GLN A 1197 -12.42 15.74 45.99
N THR A 1198 -11.11 15.63 46.15
CA THR A 1198 -10.46 14.33 46.42
C THR A 1198 -10.45 14.05 47.94
N PRO A 1199 -10.85 12.84 48.39
CA PRO A 1199 -10.98 12.51 49.81
C PRO A 1199 -9.64 12.48 50.57
N VAL A 1200 -8.51 12.35 49.86
CA VAL A 1200 -7.14 12.50 50.37
C VAL A 1200 -6.36 13.37 49.38
N PRO A 1201 -5.74 14.49 49.81
CA PRO A 1201 -4.95 15.34 48.93
C PRO A 1201 -3.65 14.62 48.53
N ALA A 1202 -3.50 14.33 47.23
CA ALA A 1202 -2.27 13.77 46.66
C ALA A 1202 -1.11 14.78 46.73
N ASP A 1203 0.12 14.29 46.90
CA ASP A 1203 1.34 15.12 46.96
C ASP A 1203 1.84 15.47 45.55
N ALA A 1204 2.34 16.71 45.38
CA ALA A 1204 2.93 17.17 44.13
C ALA A 1204 4.20 16.38 43.73
N SER A 1205 4.90 15.76 44.70
CA SER A 1205 6.06 14.91 44.41
C SER A 1205 5.73 13.61 43.66
N GLU A 1206 4.46 13.19 43.64
CA GLU A 1206 4.05 11.93 43.00
C GLU A 1206 4.03 12.04 41.46
N ILE A 1207 4.06 13.25 40.88
CA ILE A 1207 3.89 13.47 39.44
C ILE A 1207 5.13 14.02 38.74
N THR A 1208 6.32 13.87 39.32
CA THR A 1208 7.56 14.38 38.72
C THR A 1208 7.80 13.84 37.31
N ASP A 1209 7.46 12.57 37.07
CA ASP A 1209 7.53 11.91 35.77
C ASP A 1209 6.63 12.58 34.71
N ILE A 1210 5.41 12.97 35.11
CA ILE A 1210 4.46 13.69 34.25
C ILE A 1210 4.97 15.10 33.93
N ILE A 1211 5.52 15.80 34.93
CA ILE A 1211 6.08 17.15 34.74
C ILE A 1211 7.28 17.10 33.80
N ASP A 1212 8.21 16.16 34.01
CA ASP A 1212 9.38 15.97 33.13
C ASP A 1212 8.95 15.67 31.68
N TYR A 1213 7.93 14.81 31.52
CA TYR A 1213 7.35 14.51 30.22
C TYR A 1213 6.73 15.74 29.55
N LEU A 1214 5.94 16.54 30.27
CA LEU A 1214 5.36 17.78 29.76
C LEU A 1214 6.45 18.76 29.30
N HIS A 1215 7.51 18.92 30.10
CA HIS A 1215 8.67 19.71 29.74
C HIS A 1215 9.30 19.25 28.43
N HIS A 1216 9.52 17.95 28.27
CA HIS A 1216 10.10 17.37 27.07
C HIS A 1216 9.22 17.58 25.83
N VAL A 1217 7.94 17.22 25.90
CA VAL A 1217 7.05 17.21 24.73
C VAL A 1217 6.73 18.61 24.22
N ILE A 1218 6.65 19.60 25.10
CA ILE A 1218 6.43 21.01 24.74
C ILE A 1218 7.64 21.58 23.99
N HIS A 1219 8.85 21.24 24.41
CA HIS A 1219 10.07 21.64 23.70
C HIS A 1219 10.28 20.86 22.39
N TYR A 1220 9.83 19.60 22.34
CA TYR A 1220 9.85 18.76 21.15
C TYR A 1220 8.99 19.36 20.03
N GLU A 1221 7.77 19.80 20.37
CA GLU A 1221 6.87 20.46 19.43
C GLU A 1221 7.45 21.76 18.86
N GLY A 1222 8.01 22.61 19.72
CA GLY A 1222 8.61 23.88 19.31
C GLY A 1222 9.78 23.70 18.33
N GLN A 1223 10.52 22.60 18.44
CA GLN A 1223 11.63 22.26 17.56
C GLN A 1223 11.19 21.57 16.25
N GLY A 1224 10.03 20.89 16.25
CA GLY A 1224 9.62 20.01 15.15
C GLY A 1224 10.44 18.71 15.06
N GLY A 1225 11.02 18.25 16.17
CA GLY A 1225 11.93 17.09 16.20
C GLY A 1225 12.64 16.93 17.54
N PRO A 1226 13.74 16.13 17.60
CA PRO A 1226 14.47 15.87 18.84
C PRO A 1226 14.90 17.15 19.56
N VAL A 1227 14.61 17.21 20.87
CA VAL A 1227 14.89 18.40 21.71
C VAL A 1227 16.40 18.67 21.76
N GLN A 1228 16.78 19.91 21.46
CA GLN A 1228 18.15 20.43 21.58
C GLN A 1228 18.23 21.43 22.73
N ALA A 1229 19.44 21.72 23.19
CA ALA A 1229 19.68 22.64 24.30
C ALA A 1229 19.16 24.08 24.07
N ASN A 1230 18.95 24.47 22.80
CA ASN A 1230 18.39 25.76 22.39
C ASN A 1230 16.95 25.67 21.85
N SER A 1231 16.29 24.51 21.98
CA SER A 1231 14.91 24.35 21.53
C SER A 1231 14.00 25.29 22.31
N LYS A 1232 13.14 26.02 21.59
CA LYS A 1232 12.18 26.96 22.17
C LYS A 1232 10.76 26.49 21.89
N PRO A 1233 9.89 26.42 22.91
CA PRO A 1233 8.49 26.06 22.72
C PRO A 1233 7.70 27.19 22.06
N ARG A 1234 6.57 26.86 21.43
CA ARG A 1234 5.71 27.86 20.79
C ARG A 1234 4.90 28.65 21.83
N PRO A 1235 4.71 29.97 21.62
CA PRO A 1235 3.96 30.80 22.57
C PRO A 1235 2.52 30.33 22.80
N GLU A 1236 1.84 29.79 21.78
CA GLU A 1236 0.47 29.26 21.91
C GLU A 1236 0.40 28.04 22.85
N VAL A 1237 1.41 27.17 22.80
CA VAL A 1237 1.53 25.98 23.66
C VAL A 1237 1.84 26.40 25.11
N LEU A 1238 2.72 27.39 25.30
CA LEU A 1238 2.99 27.96 26.62
C LEU A 1238 1.74 28.63 27.22
N ALA A 1239 0.92 29.27 26.41
CA ALA A 1239 -0.33 29.88 26.87
C ALA A 1239 -1.34 28.83 27.39
N LEU A 1240 -1.37 27.62 26.83
CA LEU A 1240 -2.17 26.52 27.37
C LEU A 1240 -1.68 26.11 28.77
N CYS A 1241 -0.36 25.99 28.94
CA CYS A 1241 0.25 25.64 30.22
C CYS A 1241 0.01 26.72 31.28
N GLY A 1242 0.11 27.99 30.91
CA GLY A 1242 -0.21 29.12 31.78
C GLY A 1242 -1.65 29.09 32.30
N ARG A 1243 -2.63 28.87 31.41
CA ARG A 1243 -4.05 28.75 31.80
C ARG A 1243 -4.30 27.57 32.74
N ALA A 1244 -3.65 26.42 32.49
CA ALA A 1244 -3.76 25.27 33.38
C ALA A 1244 -3.14 25.57 34.74
N ALA A 1245 -1.95 26.19 34.77
CA ALA A 1245 -1.25 26.55 36.00
C ALA A 1245 -2.06 27.48 36.92
N GLU A 1246 -2.85 28.40 36.36
CA GLU A 1246 -3.75 29.27 37.13
C GLU A 1246 -4.86 28.50 37.87
N SER A 1247 -5.23 27.32 37.38
CA SER A 1247 -6.30 26.49 37.94
C SER A 1247 -5.80 25.44 38.95
N LEU A 1248 -4.48 25.22 39.03
CA LEU A 1248 -3.84 24.24 39.90
C LEU A 1248 -3.59 24.80 41.31
N ARG A 1249 -3.48 23.91 42.30
CA ARG A 1249 -3.02 24.26 43.65
C ARG A 1249 -1.58 24.81 43.62
N PRO A 1250 -1.17 25.67 44.59
CA PRO A 1250 0.13 26.35 44.56
C PRO A 1250 1.36 25.43 44.54
N ASP A 1251 1.28 24.28 45.22
CA ASP A 1251 2.32 23.24 45.29
C ASP A 1251 2.64 22.66 43.90
N VAL A 1252 1.61 22.39 43.09
CA VAL A 1252 1.77 21.89 41.71
C VAL A 1252 2.04 23.02 40.71
N GLN A 1253 1.45 24.19 40.92
CA GLN A 1253 1.67 25.37 40.07
C GLN A 1253 3.16 25.73 39.98
N HIS A 1254 3.91 25.58 41.07
CA HIS A 1254 5.35 25.82 41.11
C HIS A 1254 6.14 24.90 40.16
N LEU A 1255 5.69 23.67 39.93
CA LEU A 1255 6.35 22.70 39.05
C LEU A 1255 6.27 23.09 37.57
N LEU A 1256 5.25 23.85 37.18
CA LEU A 1256 5.08 24.38 35.82
C LEU A 1256 5.69 25.78 35.64
N SER A 1257 6.41 26.31 36.65
CA SER A 1257 6.91 27.70 36.64
C SER A 1257 7.95 27.99 35.54
N HIS A 1258 8.53 26.94 34.96
CA HIS A 1258 9.48 26.97 33.85
C HIS A 1258 8.79 26.87 32.45
N LEU A 1259 7.46 26.77 32.39
CA LEU A 1259 6.65 26.76 31.15
C LEU A 1259 5.74 27.99 31.11
N LYS A 1260 6.30 29.17 31.36
CA LYS A 1260 5.56 30.45 31.37
C LYS A 1260 5.37 30.98 29.95
N PRO A 1261 4.33 31.81 29.69
CA PRO A 1261 4.09 32.42 28.38
C PRO A 1261 5.29 33.20 27.80
N ASP A 1262 6.22 33.66 28.65
CA ASP A 1262 7.47 34.27 28.21
C ASP A 1262 8.47 33.19 27.72
N ILE A 1263 8.68 33.19 26.40
CA ILE A 1263 9.57 32.29 25.66
C ILE A 1263 11.02 32.35 26.18
N ASN A 1264 11.48 33.50 26.68
CA ASN A 1264 12.86 33.65 27.16
C ASN A 1264 13.06 33.11 28.58
N SER A 1265 11.98 32.94 29.34
CA SER A 1265 11.97 32.35 30.68
C SER A 1265 11.79 30.82 30.66
N SER A 1266 11.32 30.28 29.53
CA SER A 1266 11.10 28.84 29.34
C SER A 1266 12.39 28.16 28.85
N ILE A 1267 13.11 27.52 29.78
CA ILE A 1267 14.40 26.86 29.52
C ILE A 1267 14.23 25.35 29.73
N TYR A 1268 14.77 24.54 28.81
CA TYR A 1268 14.79 23.08 28.96
C TYR A 1268 15.73 22.68 30.12
N ALA A 1269 15.17 22.03 31.15
CA ALA A 1269 15.80 21.81 32.46
C ALA A 1269 17.10 20.98 32.45
N ALA A 1270 17.40 20.26 31.36
CA ALA A 1270 18.68 19.53 31.19
C ALA A 1270 19.92 20.45 31.10
N THR A 1271 19.75 21.76 31.25
CA THR A 1271 20.80 22.78 31.18
C THR A 1271 21.26 23.31 32.54
N HIS A 1272 20.77 22.78 33.67
CA HIS A 1272 21.32 23.18 34.96
C HIS A 1272 22.79 22.74 35.10
N PRO A 1273 23.77 23.67 35.25
CA PRO A 1273 25.08 23.29 35.73
C PRO A 1273 24.90 22.70 37.13
N LYS A 1274 25.55 21.56 37.41
CA LYS A 1274 25.56 20.93 38.74
C LYS A 1274 25.77 22.00 39.80
N LEU A 1275 24.82 22.12 40.74
CA LEU A 1275 24.97 22.96 41.93
C LEU A 1275 26.32 22.66 42.56
N VAL A 1276 27.18 23.68 42.64
CA VAL A 1276 28.44 23.63 43.36
C VAL A 1276 28.11 23.24 44.80
N GLN A 1277 28.67 22.13 45.27
CA GLN A 1277 28.61 21.74 46.68
C GLN A 1277 29.17 22.91 47.50
N ASN A 1278 28.35 23.47 48.40
CA ASN A 1278 28.85 24.41 49.39
C ASN A 1278 29.97 23.73 50.21
N PRO A 1279 31.11 24.39 50.48
CA PRO A 1279 32.08 23.89 51.44
C PRO A 1279 31.49 23.97 52.87
N PRO A 1280 32.05 23.22 53.84
CA PRO A 1280 31.40 22.85 55.09
C PRO A 1280 30.98 24.01 55.99
#